data_AF-A0A5E3WBL0-F1
#
_entry.id   AF-A0A5E3WBL0-F1
#
_cell.length_a   1.000
_cell.length_b   1.000
_cell.length_c   1.000
_cell.angle_alpha   90.00
_cell.angle_beta   90.00
_cell.angle_gamma   90.00
#
_symmetry.space_group_name_H-M   'P 1'
#
loop_
_entity.id
_entity.type
_entity.pdbx_description
1 polymer ?
#
loop_
_entity_poly.entity_id
_entity_poly.type
_entity_poly.pdbx_seq_one_letter_code
_entity_poly.pdbx_strand_id
1 'polypeptide(L)'
;MSDSEIEVTGEDLSPFDASTWIGRGRKLPATLPRGLREHIKSVLLIPDAHRELLPKADASIEALMSWRPPEATPCDDIVWATNIFSPCAPNGAVRHFLDDNYSLPPRQAIEHAHERIGQAILDGMQSFCNARYQNTYLPLWTISFYRALYEVLQRREVALSCSRWLEAALSGCSAVDDAYLLRARDALLRVPWQGNICHDLDVTLFLRLLSDAQISDGLVDSLTQWVICEGRPNTSSCSYFACGIAVWDYLKDKDQSYWTKEGARRVKFMINLEDKLKSVPSPPKFLFPVRLSLGKDSTGLDRGHFLIVEVNPASKTFTLVDSLVGMNTHTIVSKVQHWLHGRVDKRYKHKSESSTLPQGYQRDGTSCGICVASTVASAILDTPPWSHNMRRSERIRWFLRLLGIREEQPVTVTMSQSVGEGVIGNETSEQTFDEAMADTASQTTARATPERVDIIDSDDEFPLFISNPKAAKIMPPVSPRPHNSLKRSLSTREQPDENAASAPHPSTPLSPRKRRRADRMGSSHCPPAEVTPPRICASNFLAVVAEEDGDEAGSSRAHHESGFGDWVKRDAYGNPLARGNSKTQLRDRKRKAEAKAKPASPSKREKFVGKILTLDAEATFDRDDYLRVSHSRCGIPIRCEINRPKNFADHIQRCRGVKATTLIQRPTSAPSLSVLAPPATALPDLANRPCPGLKGECSERLSRYITNSALGGGGARPRYKIVRDLYPEVGHGSLKRLSEAARRIVLTEERAEFLWLVERHLDAVRSSSCTYWVSARMSIALNTLSPCEECIGLVSCHPFQVACSRKGPKEPGNEQFTPDSLQLELKAAADKHGAFKNYRRVLRAWDKGRREGSLLVKFAECLLLDATFPGKDTFVGLIENAVRAQERDEGEKGMQGFKYHPDTIEFGHNLAIISPQAHAAVSKVFKIPSIRAYQQKRAKEPRFPVGIDVSETPRLLKDTLDKLHWSGPVHIADDETKLDAALREYYDVRREAWVLLGTPDLEPPLLPDPQGVQAAIDKGKYVKATQLRLWTAQVPCPGIPVIIIAAMPVDSKVNASDLIAYQERLLACLFDFDINICSMAVDGAGKERNMLRHFDQTAHFHRDQIIPYPPDPSDPTRAFNPRIPYIGPADRPYPVSLMEDPPHCRKTIWANFFAGGRYLTFGDHTVSYRNFYHAWQDGGPLWKRDVIKADRQSDNSARAIFSSANARWMHETRPSETLATVVLVTVLGGLIDAYENKTITTEERIGAVLRAYYVIDIWKLFIKSMGYSSQHQRTTQMLD
;
A
#
# COMPACT_ATOMS: atom_id res chain seq x y z
N MET A 1 -48.03 14.67 13.29
CA MET A 1 -48.06 13.87 14.54
C MET A 1 -46.83 14.27 15.34
N SER A 2 -46.89 14.30 16.66
CA SER A 2 -45.88 14.96 17.49
C SER A 2 -44.60 14.14 17.67
N ASP A 3 -43.46 14.73 17.35
CA ASP A 3 -42.18 14.27 17.88
C ASP A 3 -42.16 14.48 19.40
N SER A 4 -41.91 13.41 20.16
CA SER A 4 -41.69 13.47 21.60
C SER A 4 -40.24 13.13 21.90
N GLU A 5 -39.38 14.15 21.95
CA GLU A 5 -38.07 14.00 22.59
C GLU A 5 -38.29 13.67 24.08
N ILE A 6 -37.85 12.49 24.50
CA ILE A 6 -37.90 12.09 25.90
C ILE A 6 -36.68 12.69 26.59
N GLU A 7 -36.88 13.78 27.33
CA GLU A 7 -35.88 14.30 28.27
C GLU A 7 -35.64 13.26 29.38
N VAL A 8 -34.58 12.46 29.24
CA VAL A 8 -34.14 11.53 30.28
C VAL A 8 -33.47 12.32 31.41
N THR A 9 -34.29 12.91 32.27
CA THR A 9 -33.89 13.52 33.54
C THR A 9 -34.15 12.55 34.68
N GLY A 10 -33.14 12.32 35.52
CA GLY A 10 -33.18 11.37 36.63
C GLY A 10 -32.46 10.04 36.35
N GLU A 11 -31.88 9.47 37.39
CA GLU A 11 -31.22 8.16 37.35
C GLU A 11 -32.27 7.04 37.46
N ASP A 12 -32.91 6.70 36.34
CA ASP A 12 -33.92 5.63 36.34
C ASP A 12 -33.29 4.27 36.71
N LEU A 13 -33.88 3.64 37.73
CA LEU A 13 -33.49 2.36 38.31
C LEU A 13 -34.20 1.17 37.64
N SER A 14 -34.99 1.41 36.59
CA SER A 14 -35.72 0.38 35.88
C SER A 14 -34.80 -0.71 35.27
N PRO A 15 -35.17 -2.00 35.38
CA PRO A 15 -34.42 -3.09 34.75
C PRO A 15 -34.56 -3.02 33.22
N PHE A 16 -33.53 -3.49 32.50
CA PHE A 16 -33.53 -3.46 31.03
C PHE A 16 -34.58 -4.42 30.44
N ASP A 17 -35.66 -3.86 29.92
CA ASP A 17 -36.61 -4.56 29.07
C ASP A 17 -36.10 -4.63 27.61
N ALA A 18 -35.73 -5.83 27.18
CA ALA A 18 -35.34 -6.09 25.80
C ALA A 18 -36.48 -5.84 24.80
N SER A 19 -37.75 -6.03 25.19
CA SER A 19 -38.90 -6.05 24.28
C SER A 19 -39.29 -4.67 23.74
N THR A 20 -39.00 -3.59 24.47
CA THR A 20 -39.19 -2.20 24.03
C THR A 20 -37.97 -1.58 23.35
N TRP A 21 -36.77 -2.17 23.49
CA TRP A 21 -35.53 -1.62 22.94
C TRP A 21 -35.00 -2.35 21.69
N ILE A 22 -35.01 -3.68 21.68
CA ILE A 22 -34.37 -4.49 20.63
C ILE A 22 -35.33 -4.69 19.44
N GLY A 23 -34.84 -4.46 18.22
CA GLY A 23 -35.63 -4.59 16.98
C GLY A 23 -36.71 -3.52 16.81
N ARG A 24 -36.68 -2.45 17.62
CA ARG A 24 -37.71 -1.38 17.63
C ARG A 24 -37.29 -0.10 16.89
N GLY A 25 -36.21 -0.14 16.10
CA GLY A 25 -35.71 1.03 15.34
C GLY A 25 -35.13 2.15 16.21
N ARG A 26 -34.85 1.90 17.49
CA ARG A 26 -34.24 2.89 18.40
C ARG A 26 -32.78 3.14 18.02
N LYS A 27 -32.37 4.41 18.09
CA LYS A 27 -30.96 4.80 17.96
C LYS A 27 -30.25 4.73 19.32
N LEU A 28 -28.97 4.40 19.31
CA LEU A 28 -28.11 4.37 20.49
C LEU A 28 -27.97 5.80 21.06
N PRO A 29 -28.42 6.06 22.31
CA PRO A 29 -28.35 7.41 22.89
C PRO A 29 -26.91 7.78 23.28
N ALA A 30 -26.57 9.07 23.16
CA ALA A 30 -25.24 9.58 23.50
C ALA A 30 -24.87 9.35 24.98
N THR A 31 -25.87 9.35 25.87
CA THR A 31 -25.74 8.96 27.27
C THR A 31 -26.48 7.65 27.48
N LEU A 32 -25.76 6.54 27.65
CA LEU A 32 -26.36 5.20 27.79
C LEU A 32 -27.06 5.03 29.16
N PRO A 33 -28.37 4.72 29.21
CA PRO A 33 -29.07 4.33 30.43
C PRO A 33 -28.41 3.13 31.11
N ARG A 34 -28.52 3.03 32.44
CA ARG A 34 -27.80 2.01 33.22
C ARG A 34 -28.13 0.59 32.79
N GLY A 35 -29.40 0.22 32.72
CA GLY A 35 -29.82 -1.12 32.30
C GLY A 35 -29.32 -1.50 30.89
N LEU A 36 -29.47 -0.61 29.90
CA LEU A 36 -28.95 -0.84 28.54
C LEU A 36 -27.42 -1.02 28.53
N ARG A 37 -26.70 -0.24 29.35
CA ARG A 37 -25.24 -0.35 29.50
C ARG A 37 -24.82 -1.69 30.13
N GLU A 38 -25.57 -2.18 31.10
CA GLU A 38 -25.34 -3.48 31.75
C GLU A 38 -25.70 -4.65 30.82
N HIS A 39 -26.76 -4.53 30.00
CA HIS A 39 -27.10 -5.51 28.97
C HIS A 39 -26.08 -5.57 27.82
N ILE A 40 -25.65 -4.43 27.27
CA ILE A 40 -24.59 -4.41 26.24
C ILE A 40 -23.30 -5.03 26.80
N LYS A 41 -22.97 -4.79 28.08
CA LYS A 41 -21.83 -5.43 28.75
C LYS A 41 -21.97 -6.94 28.86
N SER A 42 -23.14 -7.49 29.19
CA SER A 42 -23.32 -8.94 29.30
C SER A 42 -23.31 -9.65 27.93
N VAL A 43 -23.86 -9.02 26.89
CA VAL A 43 -23.78 -9.51 25.50
C VAL A 43 -22.34 -9.50 24.96
N LEU A 44 -21.50 -8.57 25.44
CA LEU A 44 -20.08 -8.46 25.07
C LEU A 44 -19.11 -9.23 26.00
N LEU A 45 -19.59 -9.86 27.06
CA LEU A 45 -18.75 -10.54 28.05
C LEU A 45 -18.15 -11.82 27.46
N ILE A 46 -16.81 -11.90 27.44
CA ILE A 46 -16.07 -13.10 27.01
C ILE A 46 -16.30 -14.20 28.07
N PRO A 47 -16.91 -15.36 27.73
CA PRO A 47 -17.10 -16.47 28.66
C PRO A 47 -15.76 -17.01 29.17
N ASP A 48 -15.70 -17.44 30.43
CA ASP A 48 -14.42 -17.76 31.11
C ASP A 48 -13.64 -18.88 30.40
N ALA A 49 -14.32 -19.94 29.94
CA ALA A 49 -13.73 -21.02 29.14
C ALA A 49 -13.14 -20.59 27.78
N HIS A 50 -13.38 -19.36 27.34
CA HIS A 50 -12.69 -18.75 26.19
C HIS A 50 -11.66 -17.70 26.62
N ARG A 51 -11.75 -17.15 27.83
CA ARG A 51 -10.74 -16.26 28.41
C ARG A 51 -9.46 -17.03 28.74
N GLU A 52 -9.57 -18.30 29.11
CA GLU A 52 -8.44 -19.23 29.31
C GLU A 52 -7.63 -19.52 28.04
N LEU A 53 -8.14 -19.17 26.85
CA LEU A 53 -7.43 -19.30 25.56
C LEU A 53 -6.45 -18.14 25.31
N LEU A 54 -6.49 -17.08 26.13
CA LEU A 54 -5.51 -16.00 26.14
C LEU A 54 -4.47 -16.26 27.26
N PRO A 55 -3.22 -15.82 27.10
CA PRO A 55 -2.25 -15.80 28.20
C PRO A 55 -2.83 -15.10 29.43
N LYS A 56 -2.60 -15.65 30.62
CA LYS A 56 -2.99 -14.98 31.87
C LYS A 56 -2.12 -13.73 32.08
N ALA A 57 -2.69 -12.65 32.60
CA ALA A 57 -2.01 -11.35 32.73
C ALA A 57 -0.72 -11.40 33.58
N ASP A 58 -0.69 -12.30 34.57
CA ASP A 58 0.43 -12.57 35.48
C ASP A 58 1.50 -13.50 34.91
N ALA A 59 1.29 -14.08 33.73
CA ALA A 59 2.28 -14.92 33.07
C ALA A 59 3.53 -14.11 32.68
N SER A 60 4.69 -14.78 32.63
CA SER A 60 5.96 -14.14 32.27
C SER A 60 6.02 -13.75 30.78
N ILE A 61 6.91 -12.82 30.46
CA ILE A 61 7.23 -12.46 29.07
C ILE A 61 7.79 -13.66 28.30
N GLU A 62 8.57 -14.53 28.94
CA GLU A 62 9.00 -15.81 28.36
C GLU A 62 7.81 -16.69 27.93
N ALA A 63 6.79 -16.80 28.79
CA ALA A 63 5.57 -17.54 28.47
C ALA A 63 4.79 -16.88 27.33
N LEU A 64 4.72 -15.55 27.26
CA LEU A 64 4.08 -14.82 26.15
C LEU A 64 4.84 -14.98 24.82
N MET A 65 6.18 -14.94 24.85
CA MET A 65 7.02 -15.16 23.67
C MET A 65 6.87 -16.61 23.17
N SER A 66 6.83 -17.58 24.08
CA SER A 66 6.66 -19.01 23.79
C SER A 66 5.24 -19.38 23.38
N TRP A 67 4.22 -18.62 23.81
CA TRP A 67 2.84 -18.79 23.41
C TRP A 67 2.68 -18.60 21.89
N ARG A 68 1.93 -19.51 21.26
CA ARG A 68 1.74 -19.58 19.81
C ARG A 68 0.43 -18.89 19.41
N PRO A 69 0.48 -17.72 18.76
CA PRO A 69 -0.71 -17.07 18.23
C PRO A 69 -1.19 -17.71 16.91
N PRO A 70 -2.50 -17.65 16.59
CA PRO A 70 -2.99 -17.89 15.24
C PRO A 70 -2.51 -16.81 14.26
N GLU A 71 -2.38 -17.16 12.98
CA GLU A 71 -1.86 -16.25 11.95
C GLU A 71 -2.78 -15.03 11.71
N ALA A 72 -2.17 -13.84 11.65
CA ALA A 72 -2.87 -12.59 11.36
C ALA A 72 -2.76 -12.23 9.87
N THR A 73 -3.92 -12.05 9.20
CA THR A 73 -3.95 -11.58 7.81
C THR A 73 -3.34 -10.18 7.67
N PRO A 74 -2.54 -9.88 6.62
CA PRO A 74 -2.32 -8.50 6.20
C PRO A 74 -3.65 -7.77 5.88
N CYS A 75 -3.63 -6.44 5.88
CA CYS A 75 -4.87 -5.65 5.90
C CYS A 75 -5.60 -5.61 4.55
N ASP A 76 -4.88 -5.88 3.45
CA ASP A 76 -5.28 -5.48 2.10
C ASP A 76 -6.14 -6.52 1.36
N ASP A 77 -6.19 -7.76 1.85
CA ASP A 77 -6.85 -8.90 1.19
C ASP A 77 -8.37 -9.03 1.43
N ILE A 78 -8.99 -8.11 2.18
CA ILE A 78 -10.39 -8.27 2.62
C ILE A 78 -11.24 -7.03 2.33
N VAL A 79 -12.09 -7.13 1.31
CA VAL A 79 -13.24 -6.22 1.13
C VAL A 79 -14.27 -6.52 2.22
N TRP A 80 -14.20 -5.80 3.33
CA TRP A 80 -15.17 -5.89 4.41
C TRP A 80 -16.53 -5.34 3.96
N ALA A 81 -17.54 -6.22 3.94
CA ALA A 81 -18.91 -5.85 3.62
C ALA A 81 -19.48 -4.86 4.65
N THR A 82 -20.34 -3.94 4.21
CA THR A 82 -20.94 -2.94 5.11
C THR A 82 -21.85 -3.55 6.19
N ASN A 83 -22.41 -4.74 5.94
CA ASN A 83 -23.10 -5.58 6.91
C ASN A 83 -22.20 -6.74 7.38
N ILE A 84 -21.55 -6.53 8.53
CA ILE A 84 -20.81 -7.53 9.32
C ILE A 84 -21.66 -8.15 10.45
N PHE A 85 -22.90 -7.68 10.63
CA PHE A 85 -23.83 -8.15 11.64
C PHE A 85 -25.00 -8.88 10.98
N SER A 86 -25.54 -9.88 11.67
CA SER A 86 -26.65 -10.71 11.19
C SER A 86 -27.70 -10.93 12.28
N PRO A 87 -29.01 -10.97 11.93
CA PRO A 87 -30.07 -11.38 12.85
C PRO A 87 -30.08 -12.89 13.11
N CYS A 88 -29.31 -13.70 12.36
CA CYS A 88 -29.17 -15.13 12.60
C CYS A 88 -28.48 -15.40 13.94
N ALA A 89 -28.94 -16.41 14.67
CA ALA A 89 -28.27 -16.90 15.87
C ALA A 89 -26.86 -17.45 15.55
N PRO A 90 -25.89 -17.37 16.48
CA PRO A 90 -24.55 -17.92 16.29
C PRO A 90 -24.56 -19.43 15.99
N ASN A 91 -23.68 -19.87 15.07
CA ASN A 91 -23.52 -21.27 14.67
C ASN A 91 -22.04 -21.72 14.60
N GLY A 92 -21.07 -20.82 14.79
CA GLY A 92 -19.64 -21.14 14.83
C GLY A 92 -19.08 -21.27 16.26
N ALA A 93 -18.32 -22.33 16.52
CA ALA A 93 -17.66 -22.55 17.81
C ALA A 93 -16.32 -21.80 17.88
N VAL A 94 -16.20 -20.85 18.82
CA VAL A 94 -15.14 -19.83 18.84
C VAL A 94 -13.73 -20.41 18.98
N ARG A 95 -13.57 -21.54 19.68
CA ARG A 95 -12.29 -22.27 19.78
C ARG A 95 -11.64 -22.53 18.42
N HIS A 96 -12.43 -22.84 17.39
CA HIS A 96 -11.89 -23.21 16.07
C HIS A 96 -11.33 -22.02 15.26
N PHE A 97 -11.47 -20.80 15.77
CA PHE A 97 -10.93 -19.58 15.16
C PHE A 97 -9.59 -19.14 15.78
N LEU A 98 -8.99 -20.04 16.57
CA LEU A 98 -7.62 -19.98 17.08
C LEU A 98 -6.73 -21.11 16.52
N ASP A 99 -7.32 -22.07 15.80
CA ASP A 99 -6.58 -23.14 15.12
C ASP A 99 -5.85 -22.59 13.89
N ASP A 100 -4.71 -23.18 13.52
CA ASP A 100 -3.80 -22.73 12.43
C ASP A 100 -4.47 -22.52 11.05
N ASN A 101 -5.67 -23.06 10.83
CA ASN A 101 -6.43 -22.93 9.59
C ASN A 101 -7.33 -21.67 9.51
N TYR A 102 -7.39 -20.84 10.56
CA TYR A 102 -8.28 -19.67 10.63
C TYR A 102 -7.53 -18.35 10.85
N SER A 103 -7.28 -17.65 9.73
CA SER A 103 -6.65 -16.33 9.69
C SER A 103 -7.46 -15.27 10.45
N LEU A 104 -6.80 -14.47 11.31
CA LEU A 104 -7.49 -13.44 12.10
C LEU A 104 -8.08 -12.31 11.22
N PRO A 105 -9.24 -11.73 11.61
CA PRO A 105 -9.89 -10.65 10.86
C PRO A 105 -9.22 -9.29 11.18
N PRO A 106 -8.77 -8.49 10.18
CA PRO A 106 -7.98 -7.27 10.39
C PRO A 106 -8.48 -6.33 11.49
N ARG A 107 -7.56 -5.91 12.37
CA ARG A 107 -7.81 -5.09 13.57
C ARG A 107 -8.71 -3.88 13.32
N GLN A 108 -8.50 -3.13 12.23
CA GLN A 108 -9.33 -1.95 11.91
C GLN A 108 -10.82 -2.29 11.76
N ALA A 109 -11.15 -3.44 11.18
CA ALA A 109 -12.53 -3.89 11.03
C ALA A 109 -13.13 -4.40 12.35
N ILE A 110 -12.31 -4.97 13.24
CA ILE A 110 -12.73 -5.35 14.60
C ILE A 110 -13.01 -4.11 15.46
N GLU A 111 -12.20 -3.06 15.36
CA GLU A 111 -12.50 -1.76 16.00
C GLU A 111 -13.78 -1.14 15.43
N HIS A 112 -13.93 -1.08 14.10
CA HIS A 112 -15.15 -0.56 13.46
C HIS A 112 -16.41 -1.40 13.77
N ALA A 113 -16.26 -2.71 13.97
CA ALA A 113 -17.32 -3.57 14.48
C ALA A 113 -17.70 -3.17 15.92
N HIS A 114 -16.70 -2.99 16.80
CA HIS A 114 -16.92 -2.58 18.18
C HIS A 114 -17.56 -1.19 18.31
N GLU A 115 -17.19 -0.22 17.46
CA GLU A 115 -17.86 1.08 17.38
C GLU A 115 -19.35 0.97 17.03
N ARG A 116 -19.71 0.02 16.17
CA ARG A 116 -21.09 -0.15 15.66
C ARG A 116 -21.95 -1.12 16.46
N ILE A 117 -21.36 -1.98 17.30
CA ILE A 117 -22.09 -3.11 17.91
C ILE A 117 -23.23 -2.67 18.84
N GLY A 118 -23.08 -1.53 19.53
CA GLY A 118 -24.14 -0.99 20.39
C GLY A 118 -25.43 -0.67 19.61
N GLN A 119 -25.30 -0.16 18.39
CA GLN A 119 -26.46 0.04 17.51
C GLN A 119 -26.95 -1.30 16.92
N ALA A 120 -26.04 -2.19 16.51
CA ALA A 120 -26.41 -3.50 15.96
C ALA A 120 -27.25 -4.36 16.94
N ILE A 121 -26.96 -4.28 18.24
CA ILE A 121 -27.76 -4.93 19.30
C ILE A 121 -29.18 -4.32 19.35
N LEU A 122 -29.33 -2.99 19.26
CA LEU A 122 -30.64 -2.33 19.19
C LEU A 122 -31.39 -2.63 17.88
N ASP A 123 -30.67 -2.84 16.78
CA ASP A 123 -31.22 -3.24 15.48
C ASP A 123 -31.70 -4.70 15.44
N GLY A 124 -31.47 -5.49 16.50
CA GLY A 124 -31.89 -6.89 16.60
C GLY A 124 -30.90 -7.90 16.02
N MET A 125 -29.64 -7.52 15.81
CA MET A 125 -28.60 -8.42 15.34
C MET A 125 -28.13 -9.34 16.48
N GLN A 126 -27.97 -10.64 16.17
CA GLN A 126 -27.62 -11.67 17.16
C GLN A 126 -26.20 -12.22 16.97
N SER A 127 -25.57 -11.97 15.82
CA SER A 127 -24.25 -12.50 15.50
C SER A 127 -23.37 -11.58 14.65
N PHE A 128 -22.08 -11.84 14.71
CA PHE A 128 -21.02 -11.24 13.89
C PHE A 128 -20.62 -12.22 12.77
N CYS A 129 -20.45 -11.71 11.55
CA CYS A 129 -20.11 -12.51 10.36
C CYS A 129 -18.79 -12.02 9.76
N ASN A 130 -17.83 -12.93 9.58
CA ASN A 130 -16.60 -12.65 8.83
C ASN A 130 -16.84 -13.00 7.36
N ALA A 131 -16.71 -12.01 6.47
CA ALA A 131 -16.96 -12.15 5.03
C ALA A 131 -16.12 -13.25 4.34
N ARG A 132 -14.96 -13.63 4.91
CA ARG A 132 -14.12 -14.75 4.42
C ARG A 132 -14.75 -16.13 4.66
N TYR A 133 -15.72 -16.26 5.58
CA TYR A 133 -16.33 -17.53 5.98
C TYR A 133 -17.86 -17.48 5.85
N GLN A 134 -18.36 -17.71 4.63
CA GLN A 134 -19.80 -17.68 4.34
C GLN A 134 -20.60 -18.61 5.28
N ASN A 135 -21.82 -18.19 5.64
CA ASN A 135 -22.73 -18.87 6.57
C ASN A 135 -22.19 -19.11 7.99
N THR A 136 -21.09 -18.44 8.38
CA THR A 136 -20.50 -18.54 9.73
C THR A 136 -20.90 -17.34 10.58
N TYR A 137 -21.68 -17.62 11.62
CA TYR A 137 -22.23 -16.65 12.57
C TYR A 137 -21.58 -16.84 13.94
N LEU A 138 -20.80 -15.85 14.38
CA LEU A 138 -20.12 -15.85 15.67
C LEU A 138 -20.93 -15.09 16.74
N PRO A 139 -20.83 -15.47 18.02
CA PRO A 139 -21.39 -14.69 19.12
C PRO A 139 -20.84 -13.25 19.15
N LEU A 140 -21.64 -12.27 19.54
CA LEU A 140 -21.24 -10.85 19.54
C LEU A 140 -20.04 -10.55 20.45
N TRP A 141 -19.87 -11.27 21.57
CA TRP A 141 -18.69 -11.18 22.43
C TRP A 141 -17.37 -11.57 21.74
N THR A 142 -17.40 -12.25 20.58
CA THR A 142 -16.16 -12.54 19.83
C THR A 142 -15.44 -11.28 19.37
N ILE A 143 -16.15 -10.16 19.18
CA ILE A 143 -15.52 -8.86 18.91
C ILE A 143 -14.66 -8.42 20.11
N SER A 144 -15.17 -8.56 21.35
CA SER A 144 -14.37 -8.33 22.57
C SER A 144 -13.15 -9.26 22.62
N PHE A 145 -13.33 -10.53 22.28
CA PHE A 145 -12.28 -11.53 22.30
C PHE A 145 -11.17 -11.23 21.28
N TYR A 146 -11.52 -10.89 20.03
CA TYR A 146 -10.53 -10.48 19.01
C TYR A 146 -9.79 -9.19 19.41
N ARG A 147 -10.42 -8.25 20.11
CA ARG A 147 -9.73 -7.04 20.63
C ARG A 147 -8.71 -7.39 21.72
N ALA A 148 -9.09 -8.23 22.68
CA ALA A 148 -8.17 -8.73 23.71
C ALA A 148 -7.00 -9.51 23.10
N LEU A 149 -7.29 -10.38 22.12
CA LEU A 149 -6.28 -11.09 21.34
C LEU A 149 -5.31 -10.13 20.62
N TYR A 150 -5.80 -9.08 19.97
CA TYR A 150 -4.94 -8.07 19.35
C TYR A 150 -4.11 -7.24 20.35
N GLU A 151 -4.55 -7.09 21.61
CA GLU A 151 -3.71 -6.52 22.67
C GLU A 151 -2.56 -7.46 23.06
N VAL A 152 -2.86 -8.76 23.27
CA VAL A 152 -1.85 -9.80 23.55
C VAL A 152 -0.79 -9.83 22.44
N LEU A 153 -1.22 -9.86 21.17
CA LEU A 153 -0.32 -9.83 20.01
C LEU A 153 0.56 -8.58 19.99
N GLN A 154 -0.01 -7.40 20.30
CA GLN A 154 0.75 -6.15 20.33
C GLN A 154 1.79 -6.15 21.46
N ARG A 155 1.46 -6.64 22.66
CA ARG A 155 2.43 -6.74 23.77
C ARG A 155 3.52 -7.79 23.47
N ARG A 156 3.17 -8.90 22.79
CA ARG A 156 4.13 -9.94 22.36
C ARG A 156 5.17 -9.40 21.38
N GLU A 157 4.77 -8.61 20.39
CA GLU A 157 5.72 -8.01 19.44
C GLU A 157 6.64 -6.98 20.09
N VAL A 158 6.14 -6.22 21.09
CA VAL A 158 7.00 -5.34 21.90
C VAL A 158 8.06 -6.15 22.66
N ALA A 159 7.68 -7.24 23.33
CA ALA A 159 8.64 -8.12 24.01
C ALA A 159 9.67 -8.75 23.06
N LEU A 160 9.23 -9.26 21.89
CA LEU A 160 10.12 -9.79 20.85
C LEU A 160 11.06 -8.71 20.28
N SER A 161 10.62 -7.46 20.18
CA SER A 161 11.48 -6.32 19.80
C SER A 161 12.53 -6.01 20.87
N CYS A 162 12.17 -6.06 22.16
CA CYS A 162 13.11 -5.87 23.26
C CYS A 162 14.16 -6.99 23.38
N SER A 163 13.78 -8.25 23.15
CA SER A 163 14.74 -9.37 23.10
C SER A 163 15.77 -9.17 21.98
N ARG A 164 15.29 -8.90 20.75
CA ARG A 164 16.16 -8.61 19.59
C ARG A 164 17.05 -7.39 19.80
N TRP A 165 16.60 -6.36 20.53
CA TRP A 165 17.41 -5.19 20.86
C TRP A 165 18.53 -5.50 21.87
N LEU A 166 18.27 -6.38 22.86
CA LEU A 166 19.31 -6.90 23.76
C LEU A 166 20.31 -7.82 23.04
N GLU A 167 19.83 -8.72 22.18
CA GLU A 167 20.64 -9.62 21.35
C GLU A 167 21.59 -8.83 20.42
N ALA A 168 21.06 -7.80 19.74
CA ALA A 168 21.85 -6.90 18.90
C ALA A 168 22.81 -5.99 19.69
N ALA A 169 22.63 -5.84 21.00
CA ALA A 169 23.57 -5.13 21.87
C ALA A 169 24.70 -6.05 22.37
N LEU A 170 24.41 -7.33 22.63
CA LEU A 170 25.42 -8.37 22.93
C LEU A 170 26.40 -8.59 21.76
N SER A 171 25.96 -8.43 20.51
CA SER A 171 26.80 -8.66 19.32
C SER A 171 27.90 -7.61 19.07
N GLY A 172 28.20 -6.71 20.01
CA GLY A 172 29.18 -5.63 19.82
C GLY A 172 29.54 -4.84 21.07
N CYS A 173 29.59 -5.51 22.23
CA CYS A 173 29.84 -4.89 23.54
C CYS A 173 31.22 -5.27 24.14
N SER A 174 31.51 -4.71 25.32
CA SER A 174 32.67 -5.09 26.13
C SER A 174 32.29 -6.12 27.20
N ALA A 175 33.26 -6.90 27.68
CA ALA A 175 33.05 -7.96 28.68
C ALA A 175 32.39 -7.50 30.00
N VAL A 176 32.39 -6.18 30.29
CA VAL A 176 31.67 -5.61 31.44
C VAL A 176 30.21 -5.31 31.10
N ASP A 177 29.92 -4.84 29.88
CA ASP A 177 28.55 -4.60 29.40
C ASP A 177 27.77 -5.92 29.25
N ASP A 178 28.44 -6.99 28.81
CA ASP A 178 27.86 -8.32 28.60
C ASP A 178 27.19 -8.86 29.87
N ALA A 179 27.78 -8.64 31.05
CA ALA A 179 27.20 -9.04 32.33
C ALA A 179 25.88 -8.31 32.65
N TYR A 180 25.77 -7.01 32.31
CA TYR A 180 24.53 -6.25 32.48
C TYR A 180 23.48 -6.62 31.41
N LEU A 181 23.91 -6.92 30.18
CA LEU A 181 23.05 -7.39 29.10
C LEU A 181 22.42 -8.75 29.41
N LEU A 182 23.21 -9.71 29.92
CA LEU A 182 22.72 -11.02 30.34
C LEU A 182 21.75 -10.90 31.53
N ARG A 183 22.06 -10.06 32.54
CA ARG A 183 21.12 -9.75 33.64
C ARG A 183 19.82 -9.15 33.14
N ALA A 184 19.87 -8.24 32.16
CA ALA A 184 18.68 -7.61 31.60
C ALA A 184 17.83 -8.57 30.75
N ARG A 185 18.46 -9.53 30.05
CA ARG A 185 17.76 -10.60 29.33
C ARG A 185 17.03 -11.55 30.28
N ASP A 186 17.69 -12.02 31.33
CA ASP A 186 17.06 -12.87 32.36
C ASP A 186 15.91 -12.14 33.07
N ALA A 187 16.13 -10.87 33.46
CA ALA A 187 15.09 -10.05 34.07
C ALA A 187 13.90 -9.77 33.13
N LEU A 188 14.15 -9.52 31.83
CA LEU A 188 13.11 -9.35 30.81
C LEU A 188 12.21 -10.59 30.73
N LEU A 189 12.79 -11.79 30.68
CA LEU A 189 12.04 -13.04 30.54
C LEU A 189 11.11 -13.29 31.75
N ARG A 190 11.50 -12.86 32.95
CA ARG A 190 10.76 -13.04 34.23
C ARG A 190 9.67 -12.00 34.49
N VAL A 191 9.73 -10.82 33.87
CA VAL A 191 8.72 -9.76 34.04
C VAL A 191 7.35 -10.25 33.54
N PRO A 192 6.23 -9.98 34.26
CA PRO A 192 4.89 -10.31 33.77
C PRO A 192 4.55 -9.46 32.54
N TRP A 193 3.88 -10.02 31.52
CA TRP A 193 3.65 -9.29 30.25
C TRP A 193 2.54 -8.23 30.33
N GLN A 194 1.68 -8.28 31.34
CA GLN A 194 0.60 -7.31 31.58
C GLN A 194 0.56 -6.88 33.05
N GLY A 195 0.05 -5.67 33.30
CA GLY A 195 -0.01 -5.06 34.63
C GLY A 195 0.97 -3.90 34.80
N ASN A 196 1.18 -3.50 36.06
CA ASN A 196 1.98 -2.33 36.42
C ASN A 196 3.31 -2.74 37.05
N ILE A 197 4.39 -2.20 36.52
CA ILE A 197 5.69 -2.05 37.20
C ILE A 197 5.61 -0.79 38.09
N CYS A 198 6.65 -0.55 38.89
CA CYS A 198 6.69 0.47 39.96
C CYS A 198 6.02 1.82 39.63
N HIS A 199 5.20 2.31 40.58
CA HIS A 199 4.44 3.57 40.49
C HIS A 199 3.42 3.61 39.33
N ASP A 200 2.62 2.55 39.18
CA ASP A 200 1.53 2.42 38.20
C ASP A 200 1.97 2.53 36.71
N LEU A 201 3.20 2.10 36.43
CA LEU A 201 3.80 2.11 35.11
C LEU A 201 3.47 0.82 34.35
N ASP A 202 2.55 0.85 33.38
CA ASP A 202 2.22 -0.32 32.54
C ASP A 202 3.49 -0.94 31.91
N VAL A 203 3.58 -2.28 31.93
CA VAL A 203 4.72 -3.06 31.40
C VAL A 203 5.14 -2.62 29.99
N THR A 204 4.20 -2.31 29.10
CA THR A 204 4.48 -1.90 27.71
C THR A 204 5.16 -0.52 27.63
N LEU A 205 4.96 0.34 28.63
CA LEU A 205 5.68 1.61 28.76
C LEU A 205 7.05 1.39 29.38
N PHE A 206 7.15 0.55 30.41
CA PHE A 206 8.41 0.16 31.05
C PHE A 206 9.40 -0.47 30.05
N LEU A 207 8.94 -1.42 29.22
CA LEU A 207 9.75 -2.10 28.20
C LEU A 207 10.39 -1.15 27.17
N ARG A 208 9.90 0.09 27.01
CA ARG A 208 10.54 1.09 26.12
C ARG A 208 11.98 1.42 26.52
N LEU A 209 12.39 1.15 27.75
CA LEU A 209 13.79 1.22 28.15
C LEU A 209 14.65 0.30 27.27
N LEU A 210 14.22 -0.93 27.01
CA LEU A 210 14.90 -1.91 26.15
C LEU A 210 14.59 -1.69 24.67
N SER A 211 14.75 -0.45 24.21
CA SER A 211 14.59 -0.05 22.81
C SER A 211 15.29 1.29 22.56
N ASP A 212 15.57 1.62 21.29
CA ASP A 212 16.05 2.96 20.91
C ASP A 212 14.89 3.99 20.78
N ALA A 213 13.67 3.67 21.21
CA ALA A 213 12.48 4.53 21.10
C ALA A 213 12.41 5.63 22.18
N GLN A 214 11.56 6.64 21.97
CA GLN A 214 11.31 7.69 22.95
C GLN A 214 10.44 7.18 24.12
N ILE A 215 10.87 7.47 25.34
CA ILE A 215 10.15 7.11 26.58
C ILE A 215 8.99 8.07 26.87
N SER A 216 8.02 7.63 27.69
CA SER A 216 6.79 8.37 28.01
C SER A 216 6.93 9.29 29.22
N ASP A 217 6.00 10.23 29.39
CA ASP A 217 5.94 11.15 30.53
C ASP A 217 5.93 10.38 31.87
N GLY A 218 5.11 9.34 31.96
CA GLY A 218 5.04 8.47 33.14
C GLY A 218 6.35 7.71 33.42
N LEU A 219 7.04 7.23 32.38
CA LEU A 219 8.35 6.59 32.56
C LEU A 219 9.43 7.60 32.99
N VAL A 220 9.43 8.83 32.45
CA VAL A 220 10.29 9.92 32.94
C VAL A 220 9.98 10.25 34.41
N ASP A 221 8.70 10.22 34.82
CA ASP A 221 8.35 10.38 36.24
C ASP A 221 8.87 9.21 37.08
N SER A 222 8.59 7.95 36.74
CA SER A 222 9.08 6.77 37.48
C SER A 222 10.60 6.79 37.70
N LEU A 223 11.38 7.15 36.66
CA LEU A 223 12.84 7.30 36.76
C LEU A 223 13.23 8.46 37.71
N THR A 224 12.53 9.59 37.63
CA THR A 224 12.77 10.76 38.49
C THR A 224 12.38 10.48 39.95
N GLN A 225 11.26 9.81 40.19
CA GLN A 225 10.80 9.40 41.52
C GLN A 225 11.73 8.35 42.15
N TRP A 226 12.28 7.43 41.36
CA TRP A 226 13.30 6.47 41.82
C TRP A 226 14.53 7.21 42.38
N VAL A 227 15.04 8.21 41.66
CA VAL A 227 16.16 9.06 42.15
C VAL A 227 15.78 9.86 43.40
N ILE A 228 14.57 10.41 43.45
CA ILE A 228 14.03 11.12 44.63
C ILE A 228 13.87 10.18 45.84
N CYS A 229 13.69 8.87 45.63
CA CYS A 229 13.59 7.86 46.67
C CYS A 229 14.96 7.37 47.17
N GLU A 230 15.86 6.95 46.29
CA GLU A 230 17.23 6.52 46.66
C GLU A 230 18.05 7.70 47.22
N GLY A 231 17.75 8.95 46.84
CA GLY A 231 18.42 10.15 47.38
C GLY A 231 18.01 10.53 48.81
N ARG A 232 16.95 9.94 49.38
CA ARG A 232 16.41 10.33 50.71
C ARG A 232 17.42 10.24 51.86
N PRO A 233 18.28 9.21 51.97
CA PRO A 233 19.28 9.12 53.05
C PRO A 233 20.25 10.31 53.07
N ASN A 234 20.54 10.90 51.90
CA ASN A 234 21.57 11.93 51.73
C ASN A 234 21.03 13.37 51.69
N THR A 235 19.73 13.58 51.91
CA THR A 235 19.10 14.92 51.75
C THR A 235 19.65 16.01 52.67
N SER A 236 20.35 15.65 53.76
CA SER A 236 20.98 16.62 54.68
C SER A 236 22.21 17.34 54.11
N SER A 237 22.82 16.82 53.04
CA SER A 237 23.98 17.43 52.36
C SER A 237 23.71 17.82 50.90
N CYS A 238 22.61 17.35 50.31
CA CYS A 238 22.31 17.58 48.90
C CYS A 238 21.97 19.05 48.57
N SER A 239 22.65 19.62 47.58
CA SER A 239 22.39 20.99 47.09
C SER A 239 21.14 21.12 46.20
N TYR A 240 20.46 20.01 45.89
CA TYR A 240 19.34 19.95 44.96
C TYR A 240 18.11 19.23 45.57
N PHE A 241 16.92 19.70 45.20
CA PHE A 241 15.64 19.09 45.55
C PHE A 241 14.83 18.83 44.27
N ALA A 242 14.73 17.57 43.85
CA ALA A 242 13.97 17.21 42.66
C ALA A 242 12.47 17.02 42.93
N CYS A 243 11.68 17.23 41.88
CA CYS A 243 10.25 16.94 41.79
C CYS A 243 9.98 16.22 40.46
N GLY A 244 8.93 15.39 40.45
CA GLY A 244 8.43 14.74 39.24
C GLY A 244 7.81 15.69 38.20
N ILE A 245 7.52 15.15 37.01
CA ILE A 245 6.88 15.84 35.89
C ILE A 245 5.47 16.35 36.20
N ALA A 246 4.85 15.88 37.30
CA ALA A 246 3.59 16.39 37.82
C ALA A 246 3.58 17.93 38.04
N VAL A 247 4.75 18.55 38.29
CA VAL A 247 4.89 20.03 38.29
C VAL A 247 4.59 20.60 36.89
N TRP A 248 5.19 20.04 35.84
CA TRP A 248 4.91 20.43 34.46
C TRP A 248 3.46 20.16 34.06
N ASP A 249 2.88 19.01 34.46
CA ASP A 249 1.48 18.69 34.16
C ASP A 249 0.48 19.69 34.77
N TYR A 250 0.79 20.23 35.95
CA TYR A 250 -0.01 21.31 36.54
C TYR A 250 0.16 22.65 35.80
N LEU A 251 1.35 22.92 35.23
CA LEU A 251 1.70 24.18 34.54
C LEU A 251 1.30 24.22 33.06
N LYS A 252 1.37 23.09 32.34
CA LYS A 252 1.33 23.04 30.87
C LYS A 252 0.04 23.61 30.28
N ASP A 253 -1.09 23.45 30.96
CA ASP A 253 -2.40 23.95 30.51
C ASP A 253 -2.80 25.32 31.09
N LYS A 254 -1.88 26.03 31.78
CA LYS A 254 -2.18 27.33 32.41
C LYS A 254 -1.62 28.50 31.60
N ASP A 255 -2.37 29.59 31.56
CA ASP A 255 -2.01 30.87 30.97
C ASP A 255 -1.59 31.88 32.05
N GLN A 256 -1.34 33.13 31.68
CA GLN A 256 -1.04 34.19 32.65
C GLN A 256 -2.25 34.50 33.56
N SER A 257 -3.48 34.41 33.03
CA SER A 257 -4.70 34.79 33.76
C SER A 257 -5.02 33.84 34.94
N TYR A 258 -4.65 32.56 34.84
CA TYR A 258 -4.81 31.59 35.92
C TYR A 258 -4.04 31.96 37.19
N TRP A 259 -2.88 32.62 37.05
CA TRP A 259 -2.03 33.00 38.18
C TRP A 259 -2.49 34.27 38.89
N THR A 260 -3.22 35.15 38.18
CA THR A 260 -3.75 36.42 38.71
C THR A 260 -5.19 36.34 39.22
N LYS A 261 -5.88 35.21 39.02
CA LYS A 261 -7.26 35.00 39.53
C LYS A 261 -7.25 34.61 41.00
N GLU A 262 -8.01 35.35 41.81
CA GLU A 262 -8.45 34.90 43.14
C GLU A 262 -9.34 33.67 43.01
N GLY A 263 -9.41 32.84 44.06
CA GLY A 263 -10.21 31.61 44.08
C GLY A 263 -9.71 30.46 43.20
N ALA A 264 -8.61 30.61 42.43
CA ALA A 264 -8.07 29.55 41.58
C ALA A 264 -7.76 28.26 42.38
N ARG A 265 -8.29 27.11 41.92
CA ARG A 265 -8.24 25.81 42.62
C ARG A 265 -6.80 25.29 42.76
N ARG A 266 -6.24 25.37 43.96
CA ARG A 266 -4.88 24.90 44.30
C ARG A 266 -4.86 23.40 44.61
N VAL A 267 -3.76 22.72 44.28
CA VAL A 267 -3.50 21.30 44.60
C VAL A 267 -2.46 21.21 45.72
N LYS A 268 -2.65 20.28 46.68
CA LYS A 268 -1.85 20.19 47.92
C LYS A 268 -0.34 20.11 47.69
N PHE A 269 0.13 19.36 46.70
CA PHE A 269 1.57 19.25 46.42
C PHE A 269 2.18 20.57 45.91
N MET A 270 1.45 21.33 45.09
CA MET A 270 1.89 22.63 44.60
C MET A 270 1.95 23.68 45.71
N ILE A 271 1.01 23.65 46.67
CA ILE A 271 1.08 24.52 47.86
C ILE A 271 2.37 24.23 48.63
N ASN A 272 2.63 22.95 48.95
CA ASN A 272 3.84 22.55 49.67
C ASN A 272 5.14 22.93 48.93
N LEU A 273 5.15 22.91 47.59
CA LEU A 273 6.27 23.32 46.74
C LEU A 273 6.44 24.85 46.73
N GLU A 274 5.36 25.59 46.51
CA GLU A 274 5.35 27.06 46.53
C GLU A 274 5.79 27.61 47.89
N ASP A 275 5.39 26.98 49.00
CA ASP A 275 5.75 27.42 50.35
C ASP A 275 7.21 27.08 50.69
N LYS A 276 7.72 25.91 50.27
CA LYS A 276 9.18 25.61 50.32
C LYS A 276 10.03 26.61 49.54
N LEU A 277 9.53 27.13 48.40
CA LEU A 277 10.20 28.15 47.60
C LEU A 277 10.16 29.57 48.23
N LYS A 278 9.39 29.76 49.32
CA LYS A 278 9.28 31.02 50.09
C LYS A 278 9.99 30.97 51.45
N SER A 279 10.00 29.82 52.13
CA SER A 279 10.19 29.76 53.59
C SER A 279 11.62 29.59 54.10
N VAL A 280 12.60 29.29 53.23
CA VAL A 280 13.96 28.90 53.63
C VAL A 280 14.96 30.05 53.42
N PRO A 281 15.87 30.35 54.37
CA PRO A 281 16.92 31.37 54.19
C PRO A 281 17.99 31.01 53.14
N SER A 282 18.35 29.73 53.04
CA SER A 282 19.29 29.19 52.05
C SER A 282 18.80 27.83 51.52
N PRO A 283 17.77 27.81 50.65
CA PRO A 283 17.21 26.57 50.12
C PRO A 283 18.14 25.89 49.09
N PRO A 284 18.03 24.55 48.94
CA PRO A 284 18.58 23.85 47.79
C PRO A 284 17.94 24.35 46.48
N LYS A 285 18.61 24.14 45.35
CA LYS A 285 18.03 24.43 44.04
C LYS A 285 16.97 23.39 43.70
N PHE A 286 15.88 23.81 43.07
CA PHE A 286 14.77 22.92 42.72
C PHE A 286 14.92 22.41 41.28
N LEU A 287 14.73 21.11 41.08
CA LEU A 287 14.82 20.45 39.77
C LEU A 287 13.47 19.82 39.39
N PHE A 288 13.01 19.96 38.15
CA PHE A 288 11.89 19.15 37.65
C PHE A 288 11.92 18.93 36.12
N PRO A 289 11.49 17.75 35.62
CA PRO A 289 11.28 17.51 34.19
C PRO A 289 10.18 18.41 33.60
N VAL A 290 10.38 18.80 32.34
CA VAL A 290 9.36 19.46 31.50
C VAL A 290 9.38 18.86 30.10
N ARG A 291 8.24 18.89 29.40
CA ARG A 291 8.10 18.38 28.03
C ARG A 291 7.64 19.47 27.06
N LEU A 292 8.47 19.72 26.05
CA LEU A 292 8.08 20.47 24.84
C LEU A 292 7.30 19.53 23.92
N SER A 293 6.12 19.95 23.42
CA SER A 293 5.47 19.27 22.30
C SER A 293 6.00 19.83 20.99
N LEU A 294 6.34 18.94 20.06
CA LEU A 294 6.80 19.23 18.70
C LEU A 294 5.72 18.91 17.65
N GLY A 295 4.48 18.71 18.10
CA GLY A 295 3.35 18.30 17.28
C GLY A 295 3.27 16.78 17.06
N LYS A 296 2.20 16.36 16.37
CA LYS A 296 1.94 14.95 16.07
C LYS A 296 2.67 14.49 14.81
N ASP A 297 3.12 13.25 14.82
CA ASP A 297 3.73 12.61 13.65
C ASP A 297 2.71 11.91 12.73
N SER A 298 3.22 11.22 11.70
CA SER A 298 2.42 10.48 10.72
C SER A 298 1.59 9.32 11.29
N THR A 299 1.81 8.93 12.56
CA THR A 299 1.00 7.94 13.29
C THR A 299 -0.01 8.60 14.25
N GLY A 300 0.02 9.93 14.38
CA GLY A 300 -0.82 10.68 15.31
C GLY A 300 -0.30 10.76 16.75
N LEU A 301 0.88 10.20 17.03
CA LEU A 301 1.58 10.31 18.32
C LEU A 301 2.24 11.68 18.46
N ASP A 302 2.10 12.30 19.63
CA ASP A 302 2.77 13.57 19.96
C ASP A 302 4.27 13.34 20.15
N ARG A 303 5.09 14.00 19.31
CA ARG A 303 6.54 14.02 19.47
C ARG A 303 6.90 14.97 20.61
N GLY A 304 7.38 14.40 21.70
CA GLY A 304 7.89 15.16 22.82
C GLY A 304 9.35 15.57 22.61
N HIS A 305 9.81 16.48 23.45
CA HIS A 305 11.22 16.59 23.83
C HIS A 305 11.30 16.95 25.31
N PHE A 306 12.15 16.25 26.06
CA PHE A 306 12.28 16.43 27.51
C PHE A 306 13.48 17.31 27.85
N LEU A 307 13.22 18.27 28.73
CA LEU A 307 14.21 19.18 29.32
C LEU A 307 14.08 19.13 30.85
N ILE A 308 15.03 19.73 31.55
CA ILE A 308 14.96 19.93 33.00
C ILE A 308 14.99 21.43 33.34
N VAL A 309 14.12 21.85 34.24
CA VAL A 309 14.12 23.20 34.84
C VAL A 309 14.96 23.16 36.11
N GLU A 310 15.91 24.09 36.22
CA GLU A 310 16.62 24.39 37.46
C GLU A 310 16.11 25.73 38.00
N VAL A 311 15.53 25.76 39.20
CA VAL A 311 15.15 27.00 39.90
C VAL A 311 16.11 27.23 41.06
N ASN A 312 16.82 28.35 41.05
CA ASN A 312 17.68 28.80 42.13
C ASN A 312 16.94 29.86 42.98
N PRO A 313 16.47 29.53 44.19
CA PRO A 313 15.69 30.47 45.00
C PRO A 313 16.55 31.52 45.71
N ALA A 314 17.87 31.33 45.79
CA ALA A 314 18.78 32.30 46.41
C ALA A 314 19.07 33.47 45.46
N SER A 315 19.41 33.18 44.20
CA SER A 315 19.59 34.21 43.16
C SER A 315 18.27 34.75 42.58
N LYS A 316 17.13 34.13 42.92
CA LYS A 316 15.82 34.32 42.27
C LYS A 316 15.94 34.20 40.74
N THR A 317 16.53 33.11 40.27
CA THR A 317 16.59 32.81 38.83
C THR A 317 16.12 31.40 38.52
N PHE A 318 15.76 31.14 37.27
CA PHE A 318 15.63 29.79 36.74
C PHE A 318 16.27 29.66 35.36
N THR A 319 16.68 28.45 35.05
CA THR A 319 17.42 28.04 33.85
C THR A 319 16.71 26.84 33.23
N LEU A 320 16.76 26.74 31.89
CA LEU A 320 16.40 25.53 31.17
C LEU A 320 17.65 24.83 30.69
N VAL A 321 17.66 23.51 30.83
CA VAL A 321 18.78 22.64 30.53
C VAL A 321 18.31 21.63 29.48
N ASP A 322 18.83 21.80 28.26
CA ASP A 322 18.39 21.11 27.06
C ASP A 322 19.52 20.26 26.49
N SER A 323 19.29 18.95 26.37
CA SER A 323 20.26 17.97 25.83
C SER A 323 20.44 18.09 24.31
N LEU A 324 19.60 18.87 23.61
CA LEU A 324 19.77 19.30 22.23
C LEU A 324 20.00 20.82 22.14
N VAL A 325 20.90 21.23 21.25
CA VAL A 325 21.17 22.65 21.00
C VAL A 325 20.17 23.20 19.98
N GLY A 326 19.52 24.33 20.31
CA GLY A 326 18.73 25.13 19.35
C GLY A 326 17.21 24.98 19.40
N MET A 327 16.65 24.26 20.39
CA MET A 327 15.20 24.10 20.53
C MET A 327 14.50 25.41 20.96
N ASN A 328 13.30 25.68 20.45
CA ASN A 328 12.51 26.84 20.86
C ASN A 328 11.76 26.56 22.18
N THR A 329 12.35 27.02 23.28
CA THR A 329 11.83 26.80 24.64
C THR A 329 10.89 27.90 25.17
N HIS A 330 10.59 28.94 24.38
CA HIS A 330 9.89 30.15 24.83
C HIS A 330 8.56 29.89 25.59
N THR A 331 7.79 28.90 25.14
CA THR A 331 6.52 28.50 25.77
C THR A 331 6.71 27.94 27.19
N ILE A 332 7.80 27.19 27.41
CA ILE A 332 8.14 26.62 28.73
C ILE A 332 8.62 27.75 29.65
N VAL A 333 9.56 28.58 29.17
CA VAL A 333 10.05 29.76 29.89
C VAL A 333 8.88 30.64 30.35
N SER A 334 7.95 30.95 29.45
CA SER A 334 6.77 31.79 29.76
C SER A 334 5.90 31.20 30.88
N LYS A 335 5.63 29.89 30.86
CA LYS A 335 4.76 29.22 31.84
C LYS A 335 5.40 29.13 33.23
N VAL A 336 6.69 28.79 33.30
CA VAL A 336 7.46 28.79 34.56
C VAL A 336 7.59 30.22 35.11
N GLN A 337 7.86 31.20 34.24
CA GLN A 337 7.97 32.61 34.61
C GLN A 337 6.66 33.16 35.21
N HIS A 338 5.51 32.86 34.59
CA HIS A 338 4.20 33.28 35.09
C HIS A 338 3.84 32.65 36.45
N TRP A 339 4.14 31.36 36.65
CA TRP A 339 3.92 30.68 37.92
C TRP A 339 4.77 31.29 39.05
N LEU A 340 6.08 31.40 38.85
CA LEU A 340 6.99 31.97 39.85
C LEU A 340 6.62 33.42 40.21
N HIS A 341 6.26 34.24 39.23
CA HIS A 341 5.79 35.62 39.46
C HIS A 341 4.44 35.72 40.18
N GLY A 342 3.49 34.84 39.87
CA GLY A 342 2.14 34.88 40.42
C GLY A 342 1.96 34.16 41.75
N ARG A 343 2.85 33.24 42.12
CA ARG A 343 2.71 32.40 43.32
C ARG A 343 3.89 32.42 44.30
N VAL A 344 5.08 32.88 43.88
CA VAL A 344 6.30 32.80 44.70
C VAL A 344 6.95 34.17 44.93
N ASP A 345 7.54 34.79 43.90
CA ASP A 345 8.19 36.10 43.99
C ASP A 345 8.29 36.76 42.59
N LYS A 346 7.89 38.02 42.46
CA LYS A 346 7.98 38.78 41.19
C LYS A 346 9.43 39.06 40.75
N ARG A 347 10.42 38.82 41.61
CA ARG A 347 11.85 38.97 41.30
C ARG A 347 12.44 37.81 40.49
N TYR A 348 11.77 36.64 40.42
CA TYR A 348 12.29 35.51 39.63
C TYR A 348 12.49 35.89 38.15
N LYS A 349 13.63 35.54 37.56
CA LYS A 349 13.91 35.75 36.13
C LYS A 349 14.53 34.51 35.47
N HIS A 350 14.17 34.26 34.21
CA HIS A 350 14.91 33.33 33.37
C HIS A 350 16.34 33.83 33.12
N LYS A 351 17.33 32.93 33.14
CA LYS A 351 18.69 33.15 32.65
C LYS A 351 18.96 32.27 31.43
N SER A 352 19.67 32.81 30.44
CA SER A 352 20.15 32.10 29.25
C SER A 352 21.62 31.66 29.34
N GLU A 353 22.23 31.80 30.52
CA GLU A 353 23.58 31.32 30.82
C GLU A 353 23.56 29.80 31.07
N SER A 354 24.68 29.12 30.83
CA SER A 354 24.82 27.69 31.07
C SER A 354 24.56 27.35 32.55
N SER A 355 23.67 26.39 32.79
CA SER A 355 23.46 25.80 34.12
C SER A 355 24.75 25.17 34.67
N THR A 356 24.84 25.06 35.99
CA THR A 356 25.93 24.33 36.67
C THR A 356 25.60 22.84 36.87
N LEU A 357 24.58 22.31 36.18
CA LEU A 357 24.25 20.88 36.23
C LEU A 357 25.22 20.06 35.37
N PRO A 358 25.64 18.86 35.84
CA PRO A 358 26.49 17.94 35.08
C PRO A 358 25.70 17.31 33.92
N GLN A 359 25.59 18.02 32.81
CA GLN A 359 24.65 17.72 31.73
C GLN A 359 25.26 16.86 30.61
N GLY A 360 24.51 15.85 30.17
CA GLY A 360 24.79 15.07 28.96
C GLY A 360 24.19 15.67 27.67
N TYR A 361 24.98 15.71 26.60
CA TYR A 361 24.55 16.11 25.25
C TYR A 361 24.14 14.89 24.40
N GLN A 362 22.91 14.88 23.88
CA GLN A 362 22.44 13.82 22.97
C GLN A 362 22.70 14.18 21.50
N ARG A 363 22.84 13.16 20.65
CA ARG A 363 22.96 13.28 19.19
C ARG A 363 21.78 12.63 18.44
N ASP A 364 20.79 12.16 19.19
CA ASP A 364 19.57 11.54 18.71
C ASP A 364 18.34 12.28 19.24
N GLY A 365 17.15 11.94 18.75
CA GLY A 365 15.87 12.55 19.16
C GLY A 365 15.08 11.75 20.20
N THR A 366 15.61 10.63 20.74
CA THR A 366 14.83 9.68 21.55
C THR A 366 15.34 9.53 22.99
N SER A 367 16.59 9.91 23.26
CA SER A 367 17.25 9.77 24.56
C SER A 367 16.94 10.88 25.56
N CYS A 368 16.31 11.99 25.15
CA CYS A 368 16.04 13.18 25.98
C CYS A 368 15.52 12.86 27.40
N GLY A 369 14.58 11.94 27.55
CA GLY A 369 14.05 11.54 28.85
C GLY A 369 15.08 10.78 29.72
N ILE A 370 15.94 9.98 29.12
CA ILE A 370 17.09 9.33 29.79
C ILE A 370 18.12 10.39 30.19
N CYS A 371 18.40 11.37 29.32
CA CYS A 371 19.30 12.49 29.64
C CYS A 371 18.78 13.30 30.84
N VAL A 372 17.46 13.55 30.92
CA VAL A 372 16.83 14.20 32.09
C VAL A 372 16.97 13.33 33.34
N ALA A 373 16.60 12.05 33.29
CA ALA A 373 16.71 11.14 34.44
C ALA A 373 18.15 11.03 34.97
N SER A 374 19.13 10.81 34.09
CA SER A 374 20.55 10.75 34.47
C SER A 374 21.09 12.12 34.92
N THR A 375 20.60 13.26 34.42
CA THR A 375 20.99 14.60 34.95
C THR A 375 20.46 14.82 36.38
N VAL A 376 19.24 14.35 36.68
CA VAL A 376 18.72 14.37 38.07
C VAL A 376 19.53 13.41 38.96
N ALA A 377 19.88 12.22 38.47
CA ALA A 377 20.72 11.26 39.18
C ALA A 377 22.12 11.83 39.47
N SER A 378 22.78 12.47 38.51
CA SER A 378 24.08 13.11 38.71
C SER A 378 24.02 14.26 39.72
N ALA A 379 22.90 14.98 39.80
CA ALA A 379 22.73 16.10 40.73
C ALA A 379 22.35 15.71 42.17
N ILE A 380 21.90 14.47 42.41
CA ILE A 380 21.37 14.01 43.72
C ILE A 380 22.12 12.80 44.28
N LEU A 381 22.64 11.93 43.41
CA LEU A 381 23.33 10.67 43.76
C LEU A 381 24.82 10.68 43.38
N ASP A 382 25.35 11.81 42.91
CA ASP A 382 26.74 12.01 42.44
C ASP A 382 27.19 11.01 41.35
N THR A 383 26.23 10.49 40.58
CA THR A 383 26.50 9.54 39.47
C THR A 383 27.16 10.25 38.27
N PRO A 384 28.06 9.57 37.51
CA PRO A 384 28.71 10.17 36.35
C PRO A 384 27.74 10.73 35.30
N PRO A 385 28.03 11.88 34.68
CA PRO A 385 27.15 12.50 33.68
C PRO A 385 26.98 11.60 32.45
N TRP A 386 25.75 11.57 31.94
CA TRP A 386 25.38 10.79 30.75
C TRP A 386 26.12 11.25 29.49
N SER A 387 26.53 10.30 28.65
CA SER A 387 27.03 10.59 27.30
C SER A 387 26.27 9.79 26.25
N HIS A 388 26.18 10.30 25.01
CA HIS A 388 25.45 9.63 23.92
C HIS A 388 26.00 8.23 23.56
N ASN A 389 27.25 7.91 23.92
CA ASN A 389 27.79 6.55 23.79
C ASN A 389 27.15 5.58 24.80
N MET A 390 26.83 6.06 26.01
CA MET A 390 26.19 5.29 27.09
C MET A 390 24.68 5.10 26.90
N ARG A 391 24.08 5.59 25.80
CA ARG A 391 22.62 5.61 25.60
C ARG A 391 21.94 4.23 25.72
N ARG A 392 22.65 3.14 25.40
CA ARG A 392 22.14 1.76 25.52
C ARG A 392 22.39 1.18 26.91
N SER A 393 23.61 1.29 27.44
CA SER A 393 23.95 0.77 28.77
C SER A 393 23.22 1.50 29.90
N GLU A 394 22.98 2.82 29.80
CA GLU A 394 22.14 3.55 30.75
C GLU A 394 20.65 3.15 30.67
N ARG A 395 20.13 2.90 29.46
CA ARG A 395 18.76 2.34 29.30
C ARG A 395 18.62 0.97 30.00
N ILE A 396 19.63 0.12 29.88
CA ILE A 396 19.71 -1.19 30.55
C ILE A 396 19.84 -1.05 32.07
N ARG A 397 20.69 -0.14 32.55
CA ARG A 397 20.82 0.16 33.99
C ARG A 397 19.51 0.70 34.57
N TRP A 398 18.83 1.60 33.88
CA TRP A 398 17.52 2.09 34.30
C TRP A 398 16.45 0.98 34.34
N PHE A 399 16.48 0.05 33.39
CA PHE A 399 15.59 -1.13 33.40
C PHE A 399 15.83 -2.01 34.63
N LEU A 400 17.08 -2.34 34.94
CA LEU A 400 17.45 -3.14 36.13
C LEU A 400 17.12 -2.41 37.45
N ARG A 401 17.40 -1.09 37.53
CA ARG A 401 17.15 -0.24 38.71
C ARG A 401 15.67 -0.16 39.07
N LEU A 402 14.76 -0.04 38.09
CA LEU A 402 13.31 -0.02 38.33
C LEU A 402 12.74 -1.39 38.74
N LEU A 403 13.45 -2.49 38.45
CA LEU A 403 13.15 -3.84 38.96
C LEU A 403 13.80 -4.13 40.33
N GLY A 404 14.53 -3.16 40.90
CA GLY A 404 15.24 -3.31 42.18
C GLY A 404 16.52 -4.16 42.11
N ILE A 405 16.97 -4.53 40.91
CA ILE A 405 18.16 -5.37 40.71
C ILE A 405 19.41 -4.49 40.88
N ARG A 406 20.07 -4.63 42.03
CA ARG A 406 21.27 -3.84 42.40
C ARG A 406 22.52 -4.33 41.67
N GLU A 407 23.43 -3.41 41.39
CA GLU A 407 24.60 -3.64 40.54
C GLU A 407 25.62 -4.61 41.22
N GLU A 408 25.74 -4.57 42.54
CA GLU A 408 26.78 -5.22 43.35
C GLU A 408 26.60 -6.72 43.65
N GLN A 409 25.46 -7.36 43.35
CA GLN A 409 25.27 -8.76 43.73
C GLN A 409 26.15 -9.71 42.89
N PRO A 410 26.97 -10.59 43.51
CA PRO A 410 27.73 -11.61 42.81
C PRO A 410 26.82 -12.77 42.39
N VAL A 411 27.04 -13.33 41.21
CA VAL A 411 26.30 -14.50 40.73
C VAL A 411 27.17 -15.75 40.93
N THR A 412 26.75 -16.65 41.81
CA THR A 412 27.30 -18.00 41.89
C THR A 412 26.80 -18.79 40.67
N VAL A 413 27.64 -18.91 39.64
CA VAL A 413 27.28 -19.63 38.41
C VAL A 413 27.39 -21.13 38.64
N THR A 414 26.33 -21.74 39.18
CA THR A 414 26.20 -23.20 39.25
C THR A 414 25.91 -23.74 37.86
N MET A 415 26.94 -24.10 37.10
CA MET A 415 26.81 -24.81 35.82
C MET A 415 26.26 -26.23 36.08
N SER A 416 24.94 -26.39 36.00
CA SER A 416 24.31 -27.71 35.93
C SER A 416 24.59 -28.34 34.56
N GLN A 417 25.79 -28.90 34.38
CA GLN A 417 26.08 -29.77 33.25
C GLN A 417 25.20 -31.02 33.31
N SER A 418 24.43 -31.27 32.25
CA SER A 418 23.95 -32.61 31.92
C SER A 418 24.60 -33.02 30.60
N VAL A 419 25.66 -33.81 30.72
CA VAL A 419 26.38 -34.38 29.57
C VAL A 419 25.72 -35.71 29.19
N GLY A 420 25.37 -35.84 27.92
CA GLY A 420 25.09 -37.12 27.26
C GLY A 420 26.08 -37.29 26.11
N GLU A 421 27.12 -38.09 26.31
CA GLU A 421 28.21 -38.28 25.35
C GLU A 421 27.90 -39.33 24.27
N GLY A 422 28.57 -39.18 23.12
CA GLY A 422 28.86 -40.29 22.19
C GLY A 422 28.27 -40.14 20.78
N VAL A 423 28.99 -40.44 19.69
CA VAL A 423 30.43 -40.76 19.55
C VAL A 423 30.98 -40.16 18.25
N ILE A 424 32.26 -39.79 18.31
CA ILE A 424 33.19 -39.34 17.26
C ILE A 424 32.97 -40.00 15.88
N GLY A 425 33.01 -39.16 14.83
CA GLY A 425 33.35 -39.52 13.45
C GLY A 425 34.01 -38.33 12.78
N ASN A 426 35.29 -38.45 12.39
CA ASN A 426 36.15 -37.34 11.98
C ASN A 426 36.61 -37.51 10.51
N GLU A 427 37.48 -36.61 10.01
CA GLU A 427 38.20 -36.68 8.72
C GLU A 427 37.37 -36.24 7.47
N THR A 428 37.91 -35.48 6.49
CA THR A 428 39.26 -34.91 6.30
C THR A 428 39.27 -33.70 5.34
N SER A 429 40.25 -32.78 5.50
CA SER A 429 40.96 -31.92 4.51
C SER A 429 40.18 -31.15 3.41
N GLU A 430 40.59 -29.97 2.91
CA GLU A 430 41.91 -29.35 2.66
C GLU A 430 41.88 -27.83 3.07
N GLN A 431 42.92 -27.17 3.60
CA GLN A 431 44.26 -26.81 3.06
C GLN A 431 44.21 -25.87 1.82
N THR A 432 45.08 -24.88 1.59
CA THR A 432 46.25 -24.21 2.29
C THR A 432 46.14 -22.68 2.04
N PHE A 433 46.91 -21.70 2.56
CA PHE A 433 48.26 -21.54 3.16
C PHE A 433 48.13 -20.69 4.47
N ASP A 434 49.04 -20.62 5.45
CA ASP A 434 50.50 -20.31 5.57
C ASP A 434 50.83 -18.81 5.40
N GLU A 435 51.72 -18.16 6.18
CA GLU A 435 52.60 -18.55 7.33
C GLU A 435 52.72 -17.30 8.29
N ALA A 436 53.43 -17.20 9.44
CA ALA A 436 54.51 -17.94 10.10
C ALA A 436 54.59 -17.65 11.64
N MET A 437 55.54 -18.31 12.34
CA MET A 437 56.37 -17.93 13.53
C MET A 437 55.98 -16.72 14.42
N ALA A 438 56.05 -16.74 15.77
CA ALA A 438 56.36 -17.75 16.83
C ALA A 438 55.88 -17.13 18.20
N ASP A 439 56.31 -17.33 19.46
CA ASP A 439 57.31 -18.10 20.25
C ASP A 439 56.96 -17.85 21.77
N THR A 440 57.35 -18.53 22.87
CA THR A 440 57.88 -19.87 23.24
C THR A 440 57.72 -20.07 24.79
N ALA A 441 57.96 -21.28 25.33
CA ALA A 441 57.99 -21.68 26.77
C ALA A 441 56.62 -21.72 27.50
N SER A 442 56.20 -22.82 28.18
CA SER A 442 56.76 -23.58 29.33
C SER A 442 56.58 -22.86 30.70
N GLN A 443 56.29 -23.51 31.84
CA GLN A 443 56.59 -24.91 32.22
C GLN A 443 55.76 -25.44 33.46
N THR A 444 55.69 -26.78 33.65
CA THR A 444 55.58 -27.55 34.94
C THR A 444 54.37 -27.40 35.91
N THR A 445 53.48 -28.41 36.07
CA THR A 445 53.43 -29.59 37.03
C THR A 445 52.83 -29.34 38.43
N ALA A 446 52.23 -30.30 39.17
CA ALA A 446 51.57 -31.60 38.88
C ALA A 446 51.01 -32.26 40.18
N ARG A 447 50.10 -33.26 40.04
CA ARG A 447 49.75 -34.33 41.03
C ARG A 447 49.01 -33.88 42.33
N ALA A 448 48.27 -34.74 43.06
CA ALA A 448 47.95 -36.17 42.91
C ALA A 448 46.52 -36.55 43.36
N THR A 449 46.10 -37.76 43.00
CA THR A 449 44.93 -38.57 43.41
C THR A 449 45.26 -39.49 44.62
N PRO A 450 44.37 -40.40 45.12
CA PRO A 450 42.90 -40.44 45.26
C PRO A 450 42.47 -40.80 46.71
N GLU A 451 41.18 -41.07 47.00
CA GLU A 451 40.73 -42.37 47.56
C GLU A 451 39.19 -42.56 47.60
N ARG A 452 38.73 -43.72 48.08
CA ARG A 452 37.33 -44.23 47.97
C ARG A 452 36.96 -45.07 49.21
N VAL A 453 35.77 -44.87 49.78
CA VAL A 453 35.11 -45.76 50.75
C VAL A 453 33.59 -45.78 50.47
N ASP A 454 32.92 -46.91 50.74
CA ASP A 454 31.50 -47.15 50.46
C ASP A 454 30.62 -47.16 51.77
N ILE A 455 29.29 -47.32 51.62
CA ILE A 455 28.38 -48.15 52.47
C ILE A 455 27.56 -47.57 53.68
N ILE A 456 26.24 -47.86 53.66
CA ILE A 456 25.24 -48.11 54.77
C ILE A 456 24.49 -46.97 55.53
N ASP A 457 23.13 -47.00 55.42
CA ASP A 457 22.00 -46.91 56.43
C ASP A 457 21.92 -45.79 57.53
N SER A 458 20.76 -45.44 58.15
CA SER A 458 19.30 -45.74 57.97
C SER A 458 18.39 -44.75 58.78
N ASP A 459 17.05 -44.96 58.74
CA ASP A 459 16.01 -44.57 59.74
C ASP A 459 15.62 -43.05 59.87
N ASP A 460 14.40 -42.64 60.29
CA ASP A 460 13.14 -43.33 60.66
C ASP A 460 11.86 -42.42 60.53
N GLU A 461 10.70 -42.94 61.00
CA GLU A 461 9.47 -42.29 61.49
C GLU A 461 8.34 -41.80 60.54
N PHE A 462 7.25 -42.60 60.53
CA PHE A 462 5.82 -42.22 60.49
C PHE A 462 5.24 -42.43 61.92
N PRO A 463 4.09 -41.84 62.40
CA PRO A 463 2.75 -42.37 62.03
C PRO A 463 1.43 -41.56 62.31
N LEU A 464 0.40 -41.79 61.46
CA LEU A 464 -1.06 -41.94 61.80
C LEU A 464 -1.87 -40.71 62.36
N PHE A 465 -3.22 -40.65 62.46
CA PHE A 465 -4.37 -41.57 62.19
C PHE A 465 -5.73 -40.81 61.98
N ILE A 466 -6.86 -41.54 61.75
CA ILE A 466 -8.31 -41.15 61.79
C ILE A 466 -8.85 -40.34 60.56
N SER A 467 -10.00 -40.64 59.91
CA SER A 467 -11.03 -41.72 60.02
C SER A 467 -11.68 -42.14 58.67
N ASN A 468 -12.37 -43.28 58.67
CA ASN A 468 -13.29 -43.80 57.62
C ASN A 468 -14.36 -44.67 58.33
N PRO A 469 -15.68 -44.59 58.02
CA PRO A 469 -16.39 -45.77 57.45
C PRO A 469 -17.64 -45.38 56.57
N LYS A 470 -18.45 -46.24 55.91
CA LYS A 470 -18.71 -47.71 55.83
C LYS A 470 -19.01 -48.07 54.35
N ALA A 471 -18.80 -49.26 53.74
CA ALA A 471 -18.45 -50.65 54.13
C ALA A 471 -19.61 -51.70 54.18
N ALA A 472 -19.73 -52.51 53.11
CA ALA A 472 -20.22 -53.91 53.04
C ALA A 472 -19.81 -54.48 51.64
N LYS A 473 -18.94 -55.49 51.49
CA LYS A 473 -19.12 -56.97 51.60
C LYS A 473 -20.20 -57.50 50.63
N ILE A 474 -19.95 -58.55 49.81
CA ILE A 474 -19.58 -59.95 50.18
C ILE A 474 -18.55 -60.59 49.20
N MET A 475 -18.06 -61.80 49.53
CA MET A 475 -16.99 -62.61 48.88
C MET A 475 -17.42 -63.47 47.65
N PRO A 476 -16.46 -64.07 46.89
CA PRO A 476 -16.71 -64.88 45.67
C PRO A 476 -16.93 -66.39 46.02
N PRO A 477 -17.03 -67.39 45.08
CA PRO A 477 -15.85 -67.94 44.35
C PRO A 477 -16.14 -68.70 43.00
N VAL A 478 -15.15 -69.49 42.52
CA VAL A 478 -15.23 -70.69 41.64
C VAL A 478 -15.26 -70.52 40.10
N SER A 479 -14.44 -71.36 39.43
CA SER A 479 -14.43 -71.67 37.98
C SER A 479 -14.93 -73.10 37.73
N PRO A 480 -15.37 -73.45 36.51
CA PRO A 480 -14.66 -74.55 35.84
C PRO A 480 -14.48 -74.41 34.30
N ARG A 481 -13.56 -75.21 33.76
CA ARG A 481 -13.44 -75.58 32.32
C ARG A 481 -14.19 -76.93 32.10
N PRO A 482 -14.04 -77.68 30.97
CA PRO A 482 -13.61 -77.35 29.60
C PRO A 482 -14.61 -77.89 28.54
N HIS A 483 -14.26 -77.85 27.24
CA HIS A 483 -14.47 -78.99 26.35
C HIS A 483 -13.43 -79.05 25.21
N ASN A 484 -12.99 -80.25 24.84
CA ASN A 484 -12.14 -80.55 23.65
C ASN A 484 -13.07 -80.75 22.42
N SER A 485 -12.64 -80.93 21.15
CA SER A 485 -11.43 -81.54 20.56
C SER A 485 -11.29 -81.09 19.07
N LEU A 486 -10.40 -81.54 18.18
CA LEU A 486 -9.44 -82.68 18.08
C LEU A 486 -8.31 -82.31 17.05
N LYS A 487 -7.30 -83.18 16.84
CA LYS A 487 -6.13 -82.97 15.92
C LYS A 487 -6.07 -84.01 14.78
N ARG A 488 -5.45 -83.68 13.64
CA ARG A 488 -4.53 -84.49 12.77
C ARG A 488 -4.27 -83.79 11.41
N SER A 489 -3.35 -84.22 10.53
CA SER A 489 -1.86 -84.29 10.64
C SER A 489 -1.20 -84.78 9.33
N LEU A 490 -0.11 -84.13 8.89
CA LEU A 490 1.04 -84.66 8.10
C LEU A 490 0.84 -85.38 6.73
N SER A 491 1.39 -84.79 5.66
CA SER A 491 2.30 -85.41 4.65
C SER A 491 2.66 -84.35 3.57
N THR A 492 3.88 -83.82 3.47
CA THR A 492 5.12 -84.35 2.85
C THR A 492 5.11 -84.54 1.32
N ARG A 493 5.88 -83.67 0.63
CA ARG A 493 6.81 -83.97 -0.48
C ARG A 493 6.20 -84.46 -1.82
N GLU A 494 6.36 -83.67 -2.89
CA GLU A 494 7.34 -83.95 -3.97
C GLU A 494 7.48 -82.80 -5.00
N GLN A 495 8.61 -82.85 -5.70
CA GLN A 495 9.13 -82.02 -6.80
C GLN A 495 9.76 -83.06 -7.80
N PRO A 496 10.26 -82.73 -9.01
CA PRO A 496 10.39 -81.44 -9.69
C PRO A 496 10.08 -81.51 -11.22
N ASP A 497 10.63 -80.58 -12.03
CA ASP A 497 11.11 -80.76 -13.42
C ASP A 497 10.08 -80.96 -14.58
N GLU A 498 10.31 -80.56 -15.85
CA GLU A 498 11.42 -79.80 -16.47
C GLU A 498 11.09 -79.16 -17.86
N ASN A 499 11.91 -78.15 -18.24
CA ASN A 499 12.45 -77.83 -19.58
C ASN A 499 11.66 -77.29 -20.82
N ALA A 500 12.47 -76.71 -21.73
CA ALA A 500 12.25 -76.25 -23.12
C ALA A 500 11.28 -75.05 -23.35
N ALA A 501 11.64 -73.82 -23.78
CA ALA A 501 12.79 -73.16 -24.45
C ALA A 501 12.62 -72.83 -25.95
N SER A 502 13.26 -71.71 -26.35
CA SER A 502 13.54 -71.23 -27.74
C SER A 502 12.42 -70.57 -28.56
N ALA A 503 12.70 -69.35 -29.02
CA ALA A 503 12.03 -68.66 -30.14
C ALA A 503 12.67 -69.04 -31.49
N PRO A 504 12.13 -68.61 -32.66
CA PRO A 504 12.48 -67.28 -33.20
C PRO A 504 11.36 -66.52 -33.95
N HIS A 505 11.59 -65.23 -34.23
CA HIS A 505 10.80 -64.41 -35.17
C HIS A 505 11.13 -64.72 -36.65
N PRO A 506 10.23 -64.41 -37.62
CA PRO A 506 10.30 -63.10 -38.30
C PRO A 506 8.95 -62.42 -38.66
N SER A 507 9.09 -61.16 -39.04
CA SER A 507 8.14 -60.10 -39.48
C SER A 507 6.95 -60.40 -40.41
N THR A 508 5.81 -59.69 -40.16
CA THR A 508 5.08 -58.72 -41.04
C THR A 508 4.81 -59.10 -42.52
N PRO A 509 3.57 -58.98 -43.11
CA PRO A 509 2.78 -57.72 -43.16
C PRO A 509 1.21 -57.85 -43.20
N LEU A 510 0.52 -56.87 -43.82
CA LEU A 510 -0.88 -56.43 -43.57
C LEU A 510 -1.99 -56.96 -44.51
N SER A 511 -3.13 -57.37 -43.91
CA SER A 511 -4.51 -57.36 -44.47
C SER A 511 -4.84 -58.36 -45.62
N PRO A 512 -6.14 -58.70 -45.86
CA PRO A 512 -7.07 -57.80 -46.59
C PRO A 512 -8.57 -57.85 -46.16
N ARG A 513 -9.40 -57.03 -46.82
CA ARG A 513 -10.86 -56.89 -46.62
C ARG A 513 -11.71 -57.90 -47.42
N LYS A 514 -12.86 -58.34 -46.85
CA LYS A 514 -14.24 -58.45 -47.43
C LYS A 514 -15.18 -59.09 -46.37
N ARG A 515 -16.41 -58.68 -46.02
CA ARG A 515 -17.59 -57.94 -46.55
C ARG A 515 -18.81 -58.86 -46.84
N ARG A 516 -19.87 -58.73 -46.01
CA ARG A 516 -21.34 -58.94 -46.25
C ARG A 516 -21.80 -60.35 -46.72
N ARG A 517 -22.81 -61.00 -46.13
CA ARG A 517 -24.23 -60.63 -45.85
C ARG A 517 -24.73 -61.43 -44.61
N ALA A 518 -25.74 -61.06 -43.80
CA ALA A 518 -27.01 -60.30 -43.94
C ALA A 518 -28.25 -61.17 -44.28
N ASP A 519 -29.45 -60.66 -43.92
CA ASP A 519 -30.81 -61.25 -43.97
C ASP A 519 -31.12 -62.28 -42.86
N ARG A 520 -32.29 -62.32 -42.19
CA ARG A 520 -33.62 -61.65 -42.32
C ARG A 520 -34.33 -61.70 -40.93
N MET A 521 -35.35 -60.93 -40.54
CA MET A 521 -36.13 -59.78 -41.06
C MET A 521 -36.03 -58.61 -40.03
N GLY A 522 -36.79 -57.50 -39.97
CA GLY A 522 -37.91 -56.93 -40.74
C GLY A 522 -39.27 -57.03 -40.02
N SER A 523 -40.15 -56.00 -39.99
CA SER A 523 -40.12 -54.62 -40.52
C SER A 523 -41.28 -53.80 -39.87
N SER A 524 -41.55 -52.49 -40.00
CA SER A 524 -41.13 -51.41 -40.92
C SER A 524 -41.27 -49.98 -40.32
N HIS A 525 -40.32 -49.10 -40.68
CA HIS A 525 -40.50 -47.66 -41.03
C HIS A 525 -40.83 -46.57 -39.96
N CYS A 526 -40.37 -45.35 -40.29
CA CYS A 526 -40.49 -44.05 -39.60
C CYS A 526 -41.24 -43.05 -40.53
N PRO A 527 -41.28 -41.71 -40.31
CA PRO A 527 -40.95 -40.84 -39.15
C PRO A 527 -42.21 -40.02 -38.70
N PRO A 528 -42.15 -38.94 -37.88
CA PRO A 528 -41.64 -37.61 -38.27
C PRO A 528 -40.98 -36.82 -37.08
N ALA A 529 -41.24 -35.51 -36.96
CA ALA A 529 -40.53 -34.55 -36.12
C ALA A 529 -41.32 -34.01 -34.91
N GLU A 530 -40.58 -33.43 -33.96
CA GLU A 530 -40.94 -32.24 -33.14
C GLU A 530 -42.10 -32.33 -32.09
N VAL A 531 -42.19 -31.26 -31.28
CA VAL A 531 -43.31 -30.81 -30.42
C VAL A 531 -43.41 -31.36 -28.97
N THR A 532 -43.84 -30.41 -28.12
CA THR A 532 -43.96 -30.34 -26.65
C THR A 532 -45.12 -31.16 -26.02
N PRO A 533 -45.18 -31.28 -24.67
CA PRO A 533 -46.18 -32.09 -23.96
C PRO A 533 -47.48 -31.33 -23.60
N PRO A 534 -48.50 -32.03 -23.08
CA PRO A 534 -49.55 -31.41 -22.25
C PRO A 534 -49.68 -32.00 -20.83
N ARG A 535 -50.34 -31.23 -19.96
CA ARG A 535 -50.81 -31.60 -18.61
C ARG A 535 -52.12 -32.39 -18.68
N ILE A 536 -52.52 -33.01 -17.55
CA ILE A 536 -53.85 -32.99 -16.89
C ILE A 536 -53.68 -33.81 -15.58
N CYS A 537 -53.96 -33.35 -14.35
CA CYS A 537 -55.19 -32.83 -13.71
C CYS A 537 -56.27 -33.92 -13.51
N ALA A 538 -57.01 -34.01 -12.39
CA ALA A 538 -56.92 -33.32 -11.10
C ALA A 538 -57.69 -34.10 -10.00
N SER A 539 -57.73 -33.50 -8.81
CA SER A 539 -58.88 -33.42 -7.88
C SER A 539 -59.13 -34.53 -6.86
N ASN A 540 -59.69 -34.29 -5.67
CA ASN A 540 -59.89 -33.08 -4.81
C ASN A 540 -60.23 -33.61 -3.36
N PHE A 541 -60.85 -32.97 -2.34
CA PHE A 541 -61.52 -31.67 -2.10
C PHE A 541 -61.69 -31.41 -0.57
N LEU A 542 -62.03 -30.15 -0.19
CA LEU A 542 -62.74 -29.74 1.06
C LEU A 542 -61.99 -29.88 2.40
N ALA A 543 -62.14 -28.98 3.40
CA ALA A 543 -62.99 -27.78 3.59
C ALA A 543 -62.42 -26.91 4.76
N VAL A 544 -62.86 -25.68 5.12
CA VAL A 544 -63.49 -24.46 4.50
C VAL A 544 -63.65 -23.42 5.66
N VAL A 545 -64.00 -22.13 5.39
CA VAL A 545 -64.15 -20.97 6.33
C VAL A 545 -62.82 -20.35 6.80
N ALA A 546 -62.53 -19.04 6.77
CA ALA A 546 -63.04 -17.80 6.11
C ALA A 546 -61.85 -16.79 6.07
N GLU A 547 -61.60 -15.93 5.08
CA GLU A 547 -62.33 -14.68 4.65
C GLU A 547 -62.35 -13.59 5.76
N GLU A 548 -62.04 -12.31 5.53
CA GLU A 548 -62.09 -11.46 4.30
C GLU A 548 -60.81 -10.60 4.04
N ASP A 549 -60.63 -10.17 2.77
CA ASP A 549 -59.94 -9.00 2.14
C ASP A 549 -58.63 -8.38 2.72
N GLY A 550 -57.57 -8.06 1.95
CA GLY A 550 -57.30 -8.04 0.49
C GLY A 550 -55.79 -7.73 0.21
N ASP A 551 -55.28 -7.21 -0.93
CA ASP A 551 -55.84 -6.85 -2.24
C ASP A 551 -54.69 -6.64 -3.32
N GLU A 552 -54.97 -5.92 -4.43
CA GLU A 552 -54.16 -5.47 -5.60
C GLU A 552 -52.61 -5.29 -5.52
N ALA A 553 -51.81 -5.43 -6.61
CA ALA A 553 -51.98 -6.09 -7.93
C ALA A 553 -50.67 -6.12 -8.78
N GLY A 554 -50.34 -7.28 -9.39
CA GLY A 554 -49.53 -7.41 -10.64
C GLY A 554 -48.01 -7.09 -10.61
N SER A 555 -47.19 -7.50 -11.60
CA SER A 555 -47.36 -8.46 -12.70
C SER A 555 -45.99 -8.98 -13.19
N SER A 556 -45.96 -9.90 -14.18
CA SER A 556 -44.75 -10.62 -14.62
C SER A 556 -44.38 -10.42 -16.11
N ARG A 557 -43.35 -11.17 -16.58
CA ARG A 557 -42.96 -11.45 -17.98
C ARG A 557 -44.16 -11.73 -18.92
N ALA A 558 -44.12 -11.57 -20.26
CA ALA A 558 -43.08 -11.15 -21.23
C ALA A 558 -43.72 -10.89 -22.63
N HIS A 559 -42.89 -10.81 -23.70
CA HIS A 559 -43.13 -11.05 -25.15
C HIS A 559 -42.91 -9.89 -26.16
N HIS A 560 -42.67 -10.32 -27.41
CA HIS A 560 -42.67 -9.57 -28.68
C HIS A 560 -44.07 -8.94 -28.96
N GLU A 561 -44.31 -8.07 -29.96
CA GLU A 561 -43.54 -7.77 -31.18
C GLU A 561 -43.68 -6.28 -31.63
N SER A 562 -43.37 -5.98 -32.91
CA SER A 562 -43.28 -4.63 -33.49
C SER A 562 -44.60 -3.89 -33.68
N GLY A 563 -44.65 -2.58 -33.37
CA GLY A 563 -45.73 -1.66 -33.75
C GLY A 563 -45.36 -0.17 -33.60
N PHE A 564 -45.77 0.68 -34.53
CA PHE A 564 -45.48 2.13 -34.55
C PHE A 564 -46.36 2.95 -33.59
N GLY A 565 -45.82 4.04 -33.02
CA GLY A 565 -46.61 5.06 -32.30
C GLY A 565 -45.79 6.26 -31.82
N ASP A 566 -45.98 7.43 -32.43
CA ASP A 566 -45.31 8.70 -32.06
C ASP A 566 -46.12 9.40 -30.95
N TRP A 567 -45.45 9.94 -29.91
CA TRP A 567 -46.05 10.91 -28.99
C TRP A 567 -45.15 12.13 -28.83
N VAL A 568 -45.60 13.26 -29.38
CA VAL A 568 -44.83 14.51 -29.49
C VAL A 568 -45.12 15.42 -28.30
N LYS A 569 -44.08 16.03 -27.71
CA LYS A 569 -44.28 17.09 -26.71
C LYS A 569 -44.96 18.30 -27.35
N ARG A 570 -46.14 18.63 -26.81
CA ARG A 570 -46.92 19.81 -27.16
C ARG A 570 -46.59 20.98 -26.22
N ASP A 571 -46.87 22.20 -26.66
CA ASP A 571 -46.83 23.40 -25.82
C ASP A 571 -48.12 23.54 -24.96
N ALA A 572 -48.21 24.65 -24.22
CA ALA A 572 -49.34 24.94 -23.32
C ALA A 572 -50.69 25.16 -24.03
N TYR A 573 -50.71 25.23 -25.37
CA TYR A 573 -51.92 25.34 -26.19
C TYR A 573 -52.13 24.09 -27.08
N GLY A 574 -51.39 23.01 -26.82
CA GLY A 574 -51.57 21.73 -27.49
C GLY A 574 -50.86 21.60 -28.84
N ASN A 575 -50.00 22.54 -29.25
CA ASN A 575 -49.30 22.46 -30.54
C ASN A 575 -47.99 21.66 -30.44
N PRO A 576 -47.70 20.69 -31.34
CA PRO A 576 -46.49 19.88 -31.30
C PRO A 576 -45.23 20.68 -31.67
N LEU A 577 -44.21 20.64 -30.81
CA LEU A 577 -42.95 21.37 -31.01
C LEU A 577 -42.07 20.73 -32.11
N ALA A 578 -41.54 21.56 -33.01
CA ALA A 578 -40.80 21.11 -34.19
C ALA A 578 -39.45 20.42 -33.86
N ARG A 579 -39.12 19.36 -34.61
CA ARG A 579 -37.93 18.53 -34.38
C ARG A 579 -36.62 19.25 -34.75
N GLY A 580 -35.84 19.65 -33.73
CA GLY A 580 -34.44 20.06 -33.90
C GLY A 580 -33.51 18.87 -34.23
N ASN A 581 -32.52 19.09 -35.10
CA ASN A 581 -31.61 18.04 -35.58
C ASN A 581 -30.84 17.33 -34.45
N SER A 582 -30.65 16.01 -34.57
CA SER A 582 -30.05 15.21 -33.49
C SER A 582 -28.57 15.56 -33.23
N LYS A 583 -28.16 15.48 -31.97
CA LYS A 583 -26.75 15.68 -31.54
C LYS A 583 -25.78 14.72 -32.25
N THR A 584 -26.26 13.58 -32.75
CA THR A 584 -25.48 12.61 -33.54
C THR A 584 -25.19 13.12 -34.94
N GLN A 585 -26.20 13.60 -35.68
CA GLN A 585 -25.99 14.19 -37.02
C GLN A 585 -25.13 15.46 -36.97
N LEU A 586 -25.29 16.28 -35.94
CA LEU A 586 -24.42 17.43 -35.67
C LEU A 586 -22.97 17.00 -35.40
N ARG A 587 -22.75 15.93 -34.63
CA ARG A 587 -21.41 15.36 -34.39
C ARG A 587 -20.79 14.77 -35.66
N ASP A 588 -21.54 14.06 -36.50
CA ASP A 588 -20.99 13.53 -37.75
C ASP A 588 -20.73 14.61 -38.80
N ARG A 589 -21.53 15.68 -38.85
CA ARG A 589 -21.19 16.89 -39.63
C ARG A 589 -19.91 17.54 -39.10
N LYS A 590 -19.77 17.70 -37.77
CA LYS A 590 -18.56 18.31 -37.17
C LYS A 590 -17.32 17.43 -37.40
N ARG A 591 -17.42 16.11 -37.21
CA ARG A 591 -16.35 15.13 -37.49
C ARG A 591 -15.93 15.11 -38.97
N LYS A 592 -16.89 15.24 -39.91
CA LYS A 592 -16.61 15.37 -41.36
C LYS A 592 -16.02 16.74 -41.74
N ALA A 593 -16.23 17.79 -40.93
CA ALA A 593 -15.57 19.09 -41.11
C ALA A 593 -14.15 19.11 -40.51
N GLU A 594 -13.97 18.55 -39.31
CA GLU A 594 -12.68 18.47 -38.61
C GLU A 594 -11.69 17.56 -39.36
N ALA A 595 -12.16 16.48 -39.99
CA ALA A 595 -11.36 15.63 -40.88
C ALA A 595 -10.87 16.35 -42.17
N LYS A 596 -11.39 17.55 -42.45
CA LYS A 596 -11.08 18.35 -43.65
C LYS A 596 -9.94 19.37 -43.42
N ALA A 597 -9.46 19.50 -42.18
CA ALA A 597 -8.47 20.50 -41.75
C ALA A 597 -7.07 19.91 -41.49
N LYS A 598 -6.48 19.28 -42.52
CA LYS A 598 -5.04 18.97 -42.57
C LYS A 598 -4.42 19.60 -43.82
N PRO A 599 -3.15 20.04 -43.80
CA PRO A 599 -2.48 20.57 -44.97
C PRO A 599 -2.43 19.53 -46.09
N ALA A 600 -2.63 19.98 -47.33
CA ALA A 600 -2.70 19.09 -48.50
C ALA A 600 -1.31 18.74 -49.05
N SER A 601 -1.11 17.48 -49.40
CA SER A 601 0.04 17.01 -50.18
C SER A 601 0.14 17.75 -51.53
N PRO A 602 1.33 18.18 -52.01
CA PRO A 602 1.50 18.99 -53.22
C PRO A 602 0.73 18.49 -54.47
N SER A 603 0.76 17.19 -54.76
CA SER A 603 0.02 16.59 -55.90
C SER A 603 -1.51 16.85 -55.88
N LYS A 604 -2.10 17.17 -54.73
CA LYS A 604 -3.53 17.54 -54.62
C LYS A 604 -3.77 19.04 -54.89
N ARG A 605 -2.76 19.90 -54.74
CA ARG A 605 -2.81 21.32 -55.13
C ARG A 605 -2.84 21.44 -56.65
N GLU A 606 -1.90 20.79 -57.34
CA GLU A 606 -1.80 20.78 -58.81
C GLU A 606 -3.08 20.24 -59.46
N LYS A 607 -3.58 19.08 -58.99
CA LYS A 607 -4.83 18.48 -59.46
C LYS A 607 -6.09 19.28 -59.13
N PHE A 608 -6.02 20.25 -58.21
CA PHE A 608 -7.10 21.21 -57.95
C PHE A 608 -6.98 22.45 -58.86
N VAL A 609 -5.77 23.02 -58.97
CA VAL A 609 -5.47 24.16 -59.85
C VAL A 609 -5.83 23.84 -61.31
N GLY A 610 -5.40 22.68 -61.83
CA GLY A 610 -5.74 22.26 -63.19
C GLY A 610 -7.25 22.14 -63.42
N LYS A 611 -8.01 21.64 -62.44
CA LYS A 611 -9.49 21.53 -62.53
C LYS A 611 -10.22 22.86 -62.48
N ILE A 612 -9.59 23.90 -61.94
CA ILE A 612 -10.09 25.28 -61.97
C ILE A 612 -9.78 25.91 -63.33
N LEU A 613 -8.56 25.75 -63.83
CA LEU A 613 -8.13 26.28 -65.13
C LEU A 613 -8.89 25.64 -66.31
N THR A 614 -9.36 24.39 -66.19
CA THR A 614 -10.29 23.78 -67.17
C THR A 614 -11.72 24.33 -67.12
N LEU A 615 -12.08 25.15 -66.13
CA LEU A 615 -13.39 25.82 -66.04
C LEU A 615 -13.31 27.32 -66.39
N ASP A 616 -12.17 27.95 -66.11
CA ASP A 616 -11.82 29.32 -66.47
C ASP A 616 -10.30 29.42 -66.60
N ALA A 617 -9.80 29.53 -67.84
CA ALA A 617 -8.37 29.48 -68.14
C ALA A 617 -7.57 30.65 -67.55
N GLU A 618 -8.23 31.78 -67.29
CA GLU A 618 -7.63 33.00 -66.74
C GLU A 618 -7.97 33.19 -65.25
N ALA A 619 -8.39 32.11 -64.57
CA ALA A 619 -8.71 32.13 -63.15
C ALA A 619 -7.46 32.42 -62.29
N THR A 620 -7.52 33.49 -61.49
CA THR A 620 -6.40 33.90 -60.63
C THR A 620 -6.53 33.34 -59.22
N PHE A 621 -5.42 32.89 -58.64
CA PHE A 621 -5.37 32.28 -57.30
C PHE A 621 -4.73 33.25 -56.30
N ASP A 622 -5.27 33.31 -55.08
CA ASP A 622 -4.66 34.03 -53.95
C ASP A 622 -3.29 33.40 -53.63
N ARG A 623 -2.26 34.23 -53.36
CA ARG A 623 -0.89 33.76 -53.07
C ARG A 623 -0.82 33.03 -51.73
N ASP A 624 -1.65 33.43 -50.76
CA ASP A 624 -1.59 32.95 -49.37
C ASP A 624 -2.64 31.85 -49.09
N ASP A 625 -3.73 31.78 -49.87
CA ASP A 625 -4.73 30.70 -49.81
C ASP A 625 -5.17 30.26 -51.22
N TYR A 626 -4.49 29.26 -51.79
CA TYR A 626 -4.79 28.72 -53.13
C TYR A 626 -6.21 28.12 -53.30
N LEU A 627 -7.02 28.05 -52.24
CA LEU A 627 -8.44 27.68 -52.32
C LEU A 627 -9.36 28.89 -52.57
N ARG A 628 -8.84 30.12 -52.54
CA ARG A 628 -9.50 31.31 -53.07
C ARG A 628 -9.13 31.48 -54.54
N VAL A 629 -10.15 31.45 -55.38
CA VAL A 629 -10.02 31.57 -56.84
C VAL A 629 -10.91 32.71 -57.31
N SER A 630 -10.33 33.70 -57.98
CA SER A 630 -11.08 34.80 -58.61
C SER A 630 -11.40 34.45 -60.06
N HIS A 631 -12.69 34.41 -60.38
CA HIS A 631 -13.20 34.16 -61.73
C HIS A 631 -12.89 35.35 -62.65
N SER A 632 -12.20 35.10 -63.76
CA SER A 632 -11.63 36.09 -64.68
C SER A 632 -12.63 37.15 -65.15
N ARG A 633 -13.88 36.74 -65.39
CA ARG A 633 -14.93 37.59 -65.98
C ARG A 633 -15.51 38.62 -65.01
N CYS A 634 -15.39 38.44 -63.70
CA CYS A 634 -15.97 39.34 -62.68
C CYS A 634 -15.00 39.80 -61.58
N GLY A 635 -13.86 39.10 -61.40
CA GLY A 635 -12.88 39.40 -60.36
C GLY A 635 -13.26 38.97 -58.93
N ILE A 636 -14.41 38.32 -58.74
CA ILE A 636 -14.93 37.97 -57.41
C ILE A 636 -14.17 36.73 -56.86
N PRO A 637 -13.51 36.83 -55.68
CA PRO A 637 -12.79 35.71 -55.08
C PRO A 637 -13.76 34.70 -54.43
N ILE A 638 -13.76 33.48 -54.96
CA ILE A 638 -14.64 32.37 -54.55
C ILE A 638 -13.81 31.35 -53.78
N ARG A 639 -14.22 31.04 -52.53
CA ARG A 639 -13.55 29.99 -51.75
C ARG A 639 -14.10 28.60 -52.10
N CYS A 640 -13.19 27.71 -52.48
CA CYS A 640 -13.46 26.38 -52.97
C CYS A 640 -13.08 25.30 -51.95
N GLU A 641 -13.55 24.07 -52.19
CA GLU A 641 -13.10 22.89 -51.42
C GLU A 641 -12.04 22.11 -52.20
N ILE A 642 -11.03 21.60 -51.50
CA ILE A 642 -10.01 20.70 -52.06
C ILE A 642 -10.68 19.56 -52.84
N ASN A 643 -10.23 19.34 -54.09
CA ASN A 643 -10.76 18.38 -55.06
C ASN A 643 -12.20 18.60 -55.57
N ARG A 644 -12.93 19.65 -55.16
CA ARG A 644 -14.31 19.93 -55.62
C ARG A 644 -14.51 21.41 -55.97
N PRO A 645 -14.28 21.83 -57.22
CA PRO A 645 -14.51 23.20 -57.69
C PRO A 645 -16.00 23.53 -57.87
N LYS A 646 -16.93 22.87 -57.14
CA LYS A 646 -18.37 23.03 -57.36
C LYS A 646 -18.80 24.48 -57.19
N ASN A 647 -18.40 25.14 -56.10
CA ASN A 647 -18.71 26.56 -55.85
C ASN A 647 -18.26 27.50 -56.99
N PHE A 648 -17.18 27.14 -57.70
CA PHE A 648 -16.63 27.90 -58.81
C PHE A 648 -17.45 27.67 -60.10
N ALA A 649 -17.77 26.42 -60.42
CA ALA A 649 -18.67 26.10 -61.54
C ALA A 649 -20.09 26.67 -61.32
N ASP A 650 -20.65 26.52 -60.11
CA ASP A 650 -21.91 27.12 -59.66
C ASP A 650 -21.89 28.66 -59.70
N HIS A 651 -20.71 29.29 -59.58
CA HIS A 651 -20.54 30.73 -59.79
C HIS A 651 -20.53 31.06 -61.29
N ILE A 652 -19.68 30.42 -62.09
CA ILE A 652 -19.53 30.67 -63.54
C ILE A 652 -20.90 30.57 -64.23
N GLN A 653 -21.68 29.52 -63.94
CA GLN A 653 -23.03 29.31 -64.48
C GLN A 653 -24.05 30.40 -64.11
N ARG A 654 -23.82 31.15 -63.03
CA ARG A 654 -24.71 32.24 -62.56
C ARG A 654 -24.10 33.64 -62.74
N CYS A 655 -22.89 33.73 -63.28
CA CYS A 655 -22.14 34.98 -63.32
C CYS A 655 -22.60 35.87 -64.48
N ARG A 656 -23.26 36.98 -64.17
CA ARG A 656 -23.74 37.97 -65.15
C ARG A 656 -22.66 38.96 -65.64
N GLY A 657 -21.37 38.67 -65.39
CA GLY A 657 -20.23 39.36 -66.02
C GLY A 657 -20.00 40.82 -65.62
N VAL A 658 -20.66 41.35 -64.58
CA VAL A 658 -20.42 42.71 -64.09
C VAL A 658 -19.09 42.75 -63.35
N LYS A 659 -18.12 43.51 -63.87
CA LYS A 659 -16.88 43.83 -63.15
C LYS A 659 -17.20 44.74 -61.98
N ALA A 660 -16.83 44.35 -60.77
CA ALA A 660 -16.94 45.19 -59.59
C ALA A 660 -15.86 46.29 -59.62
N THR A 661 -16.23 47.48 -60.09
CA THR A 661 -15.36 48.67 -60.07
C THR A 661 -15.37 49.30 -58.67
N THR A 662 -14.36 50.15 -58.40
CA THR A 662 -14.14 51.00 -57.21
C THR A 662 -13.79 50.33 -55.88
N LEU A 663 -12.57 50.69 -55.41
CA LEU A 663 -12.12 50.78 -54.01
C LEU A 663 -11.88 49.43 -53.26
N ILE A 664 -10.75 49.19 -52.59
CA ILE A 664 -9.61 50.05 -52.22
C ILE A 664 -8.28 49.36 -52.61
N GLN A 665 -7.38 50.08 -53.29
CA GLN A 665 -5.97 49.67 -53.41
C GLN A 665 -5.11 50.31 -52.32
N ARG A 666 -4.17 49.54 -51.76
CA ARG A 666 -3.00 50.10 -51.06
C ARG A 666 -1.99 50.62 -52.09
N PRO A 667 -1.37 51.79 -51.89
CA PRO A 667 -0.05 52.10 -52.43
C PRO A 667 1.04 51.72 -51.42
N THR A 668 2.16 51.19 -51.90
CA THR A 668 3.39 50.98 -51.12
C THR A 668 4.46 51.99 -51.52
N SER A 669 5.21 52.48 -50.52
CA SER A 669 6.60 52.97 -50.61
C SER A 669 7.01 54.02 -51.68
N ALA A 670 7.08 55.29 -51.25
CA ALA A 670 8.15 56.28 -51.53
C ALA A 670 8.47 56.69 -53.00
N PRO A 671 9.34 57.71 -53.27
CA PRO A 671 9.95 58.73 -52.40
C PRO A 671 9.67 60.20 -52.91
N SER A 672 10.55 61.14 -52.54
CA SER A 672 10.79 62.49 -53.14
C SER A 672 10.29 63.74 -52.37
N LEU A 673 10.78 64.91 -52.80
CA LEU A 673 10.99 66.14 -52.02
C LEU A 673 10.20 67.37 -52.56
N SER A 674 10.38 68.50 -51.86
CA SER A 674 10.14 69.91 -52.25
C SER A 674 8.71 70.49 -52.26
N VAL A 675 8.36 71.11 -51.12
CA VAL A 675 7.98 72.54 -50.95
C VAL A 675 7.22 73.25 -52.09
N LEU A 676 5.99 73.70 -51.81
CA LEU A 676 5.61 75.13 -51.90
C LEU A 676 4.33 75.45 -51.09
N ALA A 677 3.97 76.74 -51.03
CA ALA A 677 3.11 77.35 -49.99
C ALA A 677 1.58 77.35 -50.31
N PRO A 678 0.69 77.71 -49.34
CA PRO A 678 -0.75 77.41 -49.40
C PRO A 678 -1.60 78.58 -49.97
N PRO A 679 -2.94 78.45 -49.91
CA PRO A 679 -3.69 79.45 -49.13
C PRO A 679 -4.58 78.86 -48.01
N ALA A 680 -5.12 79.76 -47.19
CA ALA A 680 -5.99 79.49 -46.03
C ALA A 680 -7.44 79.10 -46.47
N THR A 681 -8.40 78.74 -45.62
CA THR A 681 -8.56 79.04 -44.17
C THR A 681 -9.45 78.01 -43.45
N ALA A 682 -9.01 77.53 -42.28
CA ALA A 682 -9.88 77.09 -41.16
C ALA A 682 -9.02 76.87 -39.90
N LEU A 683 -9.29 77.58 -38.80
CA LEU A 683 -8.68 77.30 -37.51
C LEU A 683 -9.33 76.04 -36.90
N PRO A 684 -8.58 74.96 -36.60
CA PRO A 684 -9.11 73.81 -35.89
C PRO A 684 -9.17 74.11 -34.38
N ASP A 685 -10.22 73.64 -33.73
CA ASP A 685 -10.39 73.80 -32.28
C ASP A 685 -9.31 73.02 -31.51
N LEU A 686 -8.35 73.74 -30.92
CA LEU A 686 -7.19 73.20 -30.21
C LEU A 686 -7.43 73.26 -28.70
N ALA A 687 -7.71 72.09 -28.13
CA ALA A 687 -7.83 71.94 -26.69
C ALA A 687 -6.47 71.59 -26.07
N ASN A 688 -6.10 72.30 -25.00
CA ASN A 688 -4.96 71.89 -24.17
C ASN A 688 -5.30 70.61 -23.42
N ARG A 689 -4.50 69.55 -23.64
CA ARG A 689 -4.68 68.22 -23.05
C ARG A 689 -3.44 67.78 -22.29
N PRO A 690 -3.58 66.96 -21.24
CA PRO A 690 -2.44 66.51 -20.45
C PRO A 690 -1.49 65.64 -21.28
N CYS A 691 -0.19 65.92 -21.17
CA CYS A 691 0.88 65.22 -21.87
C CYS A 691 0.87 63.72 -21.51
N PRO A 692 0.79 62.79 -22.48
CA PRO A 692 0.69 61.36 -22.21
C PRO A 692 1.98 60.75 -21.65
N GLY A 693 3.12 61.44 -21.80
CA GLY A 693 4.46 60.89 -21.57
C GLY A 693 4.88 59.89 -22.66
N LEU A 694 6.14 59.45 -22.62
CA LEU A 694 6.61 58.32 -23.43
C LEU A 694 5.93 57.04 -22.91
N LYS A 695 5.07 56.42 -23.73
CA LYS A 695 4.33 55.19 -23.36
C LYS A 695 5.19 53.94 -23.50
N GLY A 696 5.00 52.96 -22.62
CA GLY A 696 5.65 51.65 -22.73
C GLY A 696 5.33 50.95 -24.06
N GLU A 697 4.09 51.10 -24.56
CA GLU A 697 3.67 50.66 -25.90
C GLU A 697 4.59 51.11 -27.05
N CYS A 698 5.27 52.26 -26.92
CA CYS A 698 6.14 52.79 -27.97
C CYS A 698 7.48 52.03 -28.11
N SER A 699 7.89 51.22 -27.12
CA SER A 699 9.13 50.43 -27.19
C SER A 699 9.19 49.33 -26.14
N GLU A 700 9.48 48.10 -26.56
CA GLU A 700 9.69 46.96 -25.67
C GLU A 700 10.80 47.22 -24.62
N ARG A 701 11.80 48.05 -24.94
CA ARG A 701 12.83 48.48 -23.98
C ARG A 701 12.28 49.43 -22.92
N LEU A 702 11.36 50.31 -23.31
CA LEU A 702 10.73 51.28 -22.42
C LEU A 702 9.69 50.62 -21.51
N SER A 703 8.82 49.76 -22.04
CA SER A 703 7.90 48.93 -21.24
C SER A 703 8.67 48.07 -20.21
N ARG A 704 9.78 47.44 -20.63
CA ARG A 704 10.66 46.68 -19.72
C ARG A 704 11.30 47.57 -18.65
N TYR A 705 11.66 48.82 -18.98
CA TYR A 705 12.21 49.77 -18.00
C TYR A 705 11.15 50.26 -17.00
N ILE A 706 9.96 50.62 -17.46
CA ILE A 706 8.81 51.01 -16.60
C ILE A 706 8.46 49.87 -15.62
N THR A 707 8.49 48.62 -16.11
CA THR A 707 8.22 47.41 -15.32
C THR A 707 9.32 47.12 -14.29
N ASN A 708 10.60 47.19 -14.70
CA ASN A 708 11.73 46.73 -13.87
C ASN A 708 12.36 47.84 -13.00
N SER A 709 12.06 49.11 -13.23
CA SER A 709 12.63 50.21 -12.44
C SER A 709 11.98 50.29 -11.05
N ALA A 710 12.71 49.85 -10.02
CA ALA A 710 12.27 49.97 -8.62
C ALA A 710 12.05 51.44 -8.18
N LEU A 711 12.83 52.38 -8.71
CA LEU A 711 12.73 53.82 -8.45
C LEU A 711 11.57 54.48 -9.20
N GLY A 712 11.07 55.60 -8.66
CA GLY A 712 10.04 56.45 -9.28
C GLY A 712 10.55 57.46 -10.32
N GLY A 713 11.83 57.44 -10.67
CA GLY A 713 12.47 58.37 -11.60
C GLY A 713 13.94 58.01 -11.86
N GLY A 714 14.66 58.89 -12.55
CA GLY A 714 16.09 58.71 -12.82
C GLY A 714 16.77 59.97 -13.37
N GLY A 715 18.09 59.91 -13.52
CA GLY A 715 18.94 61.01 -14.00
C GLY A 715 19.74 61.75 -12.92
N ALA A 716 19.34 61.64 -11.65
CA ALA A 716 20.00 62.25 -10.50
C ALA A 716 21.43 61.75 -10.25
N ARG A 717 22.25 62.52 -9.52
CA ARG A 717 23.61 62.08 -9.13
C ARG A 717 23.52 60.89 -8.14
N PRO A 718 24.50 59.97 -8.12
CA PRO A 718 24.44 58.80 -7.22
C PRO A 718 24.30 59.19 -5.74
N ARG A 719 23.39 58.51 -5.01
CA ARG A 719 23.05 58.78 -3.59
C ARG A 719 24.27 59.09 -2.70
N TYR A 720 25.40 58.40 -2.88
CA TYR A 720 26.60 58.63 -2.05
C TYR A 720 27.28 59.99 -2.25
N LYS A 721 27.09 60.64 -3.41
CA LYS A 721 27.51 62.04 -3.62
C LYS A 721 26.58 62.99 -2.87
N ILE A 722 25.26 62.84 -3.04
CA ILE A 722 24.25 63.61 -2.30
C ILE A 722 24.49 63.52 -0.78
N VAL A 723 24.79 62.33 -0.25
CA VAL A 723 25.16 62.16 1.17
C VAL A 723 26.46 62.90 1.51
N ARG A 724 27.51 62.84 0.68
CA ARG A 724 28.77 63.57 0.94
C ARG A 724 28.63 65.08 0.85
N ASP A 725 27.73 65.57 0.02
CA ASP A 725 27.55 66.99 -0.26
C ASP A 725 26.63 67.65 0.79
N LEU A 726 25.63 66.91 1.31
CA LEU A 726 24.73 67.35 2.40
C LEU A 726 25.20 66.98 3.81
N TYR A 727 26.00 65.91 3.95
CA TYR A 727 26.51 65.38 5.22
C TYR A 727 28.01 65.03 5.10
N PRO A 728 28.91 66.02 4.97
CA PRO A 728 30.35 65.80 4.74
C PRO A 728 31.02 64.95 5.83
N GLU A 729 30.54 65.04 7.06
CA GLU A 729 31.00 64.27 8.23
C GLU A 729 30.79 62.75 8.06
N VAL A 730 29.89 62.33 7.17
CA VAL A 730 29.69 60.90 6.85
C VAL A 730 30.78 60.39 5.89
N GLY A 731 31.53 61.26 5.20
CA GLY A 731 32.80 61.00 4.50
C GLY A 731 32.76 60.03 3.31
N HIS A 732 32.41 58.76 3.55
CA HIS A 732 32.25 57.70 2.57
C HIS A 732 30.82 57.63 1.98
N GLY A 733 29.93 58.54 2.36
CA GLY A 733 28.64 58.75 1.70
C GLY A 733 27.57 57.66 1.94
N SER A 734 27.67 56.86 3.00
CA SER A 734 26.73 55.75 3.21
C SER A 734 25.37 56.21 3.77
N LEU A 735 24.33 56.11 2.94
CA LEU A 735 22.92 56.31 3.32
C LEU A 735 22.51 55.47 4.55
N LYS A 736 23.12 54.28 4.75
CA LYS A 736 22.85 53.42 5.91
C LYS A 736 23.30 54.04 7.24
N ARG A 737 24.28 54.95 7.26
CA ARG A 737 24.75 55.61 8.50
C ARG A 737 23.97 56.88 8.86
N LEU A 738 23.13 57.40 7.97
CA LEU A 738 22.25 58.53 8.27
C LEU A 738 21.05 58.12 9.15
N SER A 739 20.58 59.05 9.96
CA SER A 739 19.29 58.96 10.68
C SER A 739 18.10 58.96 9.71
N GLU A 740 16.92 58.52 10.14
CA GLU A 740 15.77 58.41 9.23
C GLU A 740 15.35 59.77 8.65
N ALA A 741 15.40 60.84 9.44
CA ALA A 741 15.13 62.20 8.97
C ALA A 741 16.15 62.65 7.89
N ALA A 742 17.44 62.43 8.12
CA ALA A 742 18.48 62.74 7.14
C ALA A 742 18.37 61.89 5.86
N ARG A 743 17.98 60.62 5.97
CA ARG A 743 17.67 59.78 4.79
C ARG A 743 16.52 60.35 3.97
N ARG A 744 15.45 60.85 4.61
CA ARG A 744 14.33 61.49 3.89
C ARG A 744 14.77 62.76 3.15
N ILE A 745 15.68 63.55 3.72
CA ILE A 745 16.27 64.72 3.05
C ILE A 745 17.04 64.29 1.80
N VAL A 746 17.96 63.33 1.89
CA VAL A 746 18.73 62.80 0.74
C VAL A 746 17.82 62.23 -0.36
N LEU A 747 16.75 61.52 0.01
CA LEU A 747 15.77 60.98 -0.94
C LEU A 747 14.85 62.05 -1.56
N THR A 748 14.73 63.21 -0.91
CA THR A 748 14.00 64.37 -1.47
C THR A 748 14.88 65.11 -2.47
N GLU A 749 16.17 65.30 -2.16
CA GLU A 749 17.16 65.90 -3.06
C GLU A 749 17.39 65.03 -4.31
N GLU A 750 17.55 63.70 -4.15
CA GLU A 750 17.61 62.75 -5.27
C GLU A 750 16.40 62.88 -6.20
N ARG A 751 15.21 63.13 -5.62
CA ARG A 751 13.98 63.29 -6.38
C ARG A 751 13.87 64.64 -7.09
N ALA A 752 14.46 65.70 -6.53
CA ALA A 752 14.56 67.01 -7.17
C ALA A 752 15.53 66.97 -8.37
N GLU A 753 16.59 66.17 -8.28
CA GLU A 753 17.57 65.95 -9.36
C GLU A 753 17.12 64.99 -10.48
N PHE A 754 15.93 64.40 -10.41
CA PHE A 754 15.47 63.52 -11.49
C PHE A 754 15.28 64.29 -12.80
N LEU A 755 15.85 63.78 -13.88
CA LEU A 755 15.64 64.23 -15.26
C LEU A 755 14.36 63.62 -15.87
N TRP A 756 13.91 62.48 -15.34
CA TRP A 756 12.65 61.85 -15.73
C TRP A 756 11.95 61.15 -14.56
N LEU A 757 10.62 61.05 -14.65
CA LEU A 757 9.73 60.42 -13.68
C LEU A 757 9.03 59.21 -14.30
N VAL A 758 8.92 58.10 -13.56
CA VAL A 758 8.35 56.84 -14.01
C VAL A 758 6.94 56.66 -13.44
N GLU A 759 5.93 56.99 -14.24
CA GLU A 759 4.51 56.93 -13.87
C GLU A 759 3.92 55.55 -14.23
N ARG A 760 4.33 54.50 -13.50
CA ARG A 760 3.91 53.10 -13.76
C ARG A 760 2.39 52.91 -13.85
N HIS A 761 1.63 53.71 -13.12
CA HIS A 761 0.16 53.69 -13.11
C HIS A 761 -0.50 54.25 -14.39
N LEU A 762 0.28 54.88 -15.28
CA LEU A 762 -0.15 55.40 -16.59
C LEU A 762 0.65 54.77 -17.75
N ASP A 763 1.44 53.72 -17.47
CA ASP A 763 2.47 53.14 -18.36
C ASP A 763 3.31 54.22 -19.09
N ALA A 764 3.83 55.19 -18.34
CA ALA A 764 4.48 56.37 -18.92
C ALA A 764 5.80 56.74 -18.23
N VAL A 765 6.69 57.36 -19.00
CA VAL A 765 7.79 58.19 -18.50
C VAL A 765 7.57 59.64 -18.94
N ARG A 766 7.75 60.59 -18.02
CA ARG A 766 7.72 62.04 -18.31
C ARG A 766 9.08 62.67 -18.00
N SER A 767 9.46 63.71 -18.73
CA SER A 767 10.56 64.61 -18.33
C SER A 767 10.17 65.33 -17.02
N SER A 768 11.14 65.65 -16.17
CA SER A 768 10.87 66.53 -15.02
C SER A 768 10.53 67.96 -15.46
N SER A 769 11.09 68.41 -16.60
CA SER A 769 10.75 69.66 -17.30
C SER A 769 9.45 69.58 -18.12
N CYS A 770 8.66 68.50 -18.02
CA CYS A 770 7.45 68.32 -18.81
C CYS A 770 6.48 69.50 -18.64
N THR A 771 6.20 70.19 -19.75
CA THR A 771 5.23 71.31 -19.86
C THR A 771 3.80 70.99 -19.42
N TYR A 772 3.53 69.73 -19.11
CA TYR A 772 2.25 69.12 -18.71
C TYR A 772 1.12 69.20 -19.73
N TRP A 773 1.03 70.25 -20.53
CA TRP A 773 -0.01 70.46 -21.54
C TRP A 773 0.55 70.33 -22.96
N VAL A 774 -0.25 69.72 -23.83
CA VAL A 774 -0.04 69.62 -25.28
C VAL A 774 -1.32 70.12 -25.96
N SER A 775 -1.20 71.08 -26.87
CA SER A 775 -2.35 71.61 -27.60
C SER A 775 -2.70 70.68 -28.77
N ALA A 776 -3.93 70.16 -28.81
CA ALA A 776 -4.32 69.14 -29.78
C ALA A 776 -5.79 69.23 -30.18
N ARG A 777 -6.11 68.78 -31.40
CA ARG A 777 -7.50 68.72 -31.88
C ARG A 777 -8.31 67.76 -31.01
N MET A 778 -9.54 68.15 -30.64
CA MET A 778 -10.38 67.34 -29.74
C MET A 778 -10.68 65.92 -30.25
N SER A 779 -10.62 65.70 -31.57
CA SER A 779 -10.86 64.40 -32.22
C SER A 779 -9.73 63.37 -32.06
N ILE A 780 -8.54 63.76 -31.59
CA ILE A 780 -7.43 62.84 -31.34
C ILE A 780 -7.71 62.04 -30.05
N ALA A 781 -7.54 60.72 -30.08
CA ALA A 781 -7.71 59.89 -28.88
C ALA A 781 -6.54 60.10 -27.90
N LEU A 782 -6.80 59.99 -26.60
CA LEU A 782 -5.81 60.37 -25.56
C LEU A 782 -4.56 59.47 -25.55
N ASN A 783 -4.66 58.26 -26.12
CA ASN A 783 -3.56 57.32 -26.37
C ASN A 783 -2.83 57.54 -27.71
N THR A 784 -3.37 58.36 -28.62
CA THR A 784 -2.73 58.74 -29.89
C THR A 784 -2.21 60.19 -29.90
N LEU A 785 -2.25 60.86 -28.74
CA LEU A 785 -1.67 62.18 -28.52
C LEU A 785 -0.13 62.09 -28.48
N SER A 786 0.56 63.04 -29.11
CA SER A 786 2.02 63.15 -28.98
C SER A 786 2.41 63.67 -27.58
N PRO A 787 3.52 63.21 -26.98
CA PRO A 787 4.13 63.89 -25.84
C PRO A 787 4.60 65.31 -26.23
N CYS A 788 4.81 66.18 -25.24
CA CYS A 788 5.50 67.45 -25.44
C CYS A 788 6.99 67.24 -25.77
N GLU A 789 7.63 68.27 -26.35
CA GLU A 789 9.01 68.22 -26.83
C GLU A 789 10.00 67.79 -25.73
N GLU A 790 9.83 68.28 -24.50
CA GLU A 790 10.61 67.86 -23.32
C GLU A 790 10.53 66.34 -23.05
N CYS A 791 9.34 65.74 -23.21
CA CYS A 791 9.17 64.29 -23.06
C CYS A 791 9.73 63.51 -24.27
N ILE A 792 9.69 64.07 -25.48
CA ILE A 792 10.30 63.47 -26.67
C ILE A 792 11.83 63.53 -26.57
N GLY A 793 12.39 64.63 -26.06
CA GLY A 793 13.82 64.85 -25.88
C GLY A 793 14.51 63.82 -24.97
N LEU A 794 13.78 63.20 -24.04
CA LEU A 794 14.27 62.06 -23.27
C LEU A 794 14.75 60.91 -24.15
N VAL A 795 14.14 60.66 -25.32
CA VAL A 795 14.58 59.60 -26.25
C VAL A 795 16.02 59.82 -26.73
N SER A 796 16.47 61.08 -26.79
CA SER A 796 17.85 61.47 -27.12
C SER A 796 18.77 61.61 -25.90
N CYS A 797 18.23 61.51 -24.68
CA CYS A 797 19.00 61.63 -23.44
C CYS A 797 19.83 60.35 -23.19
N HIS A 798 21.15 60.42 -23.36
CA HIS A 798 22.04 59.27 -23.21
C HIS A 798 21.89 58.51 -21.87
N PRO A 799 21.82 59.17 -20.68
CA PRO A 799 21.46 58.49 -19.42
C PRO A 799 20.14 57.70 -19.46
N PHE A 800 19.11 58.19 -20.15
CA PHE A 800 17.82 57.51 -20.29
C PHE A 800 17.91 56.31 -21.25
N GLN A 801 18.63 56.45 -22.36
CA GLN A 801 18.92 55.35 -23.28
C GLN A 801 19.68 54.21 -22.59
N VAL A 802 20.67 54.54 -21.76
CA VAL A 802 21.41 53.58 -20.92
C VAL A 802 20.49 52.91 -19.91
N ALA A 803 19.63 53.66 -19.23
CA ALA A 803 18.65 53.10 -18.28
C ALA A 803 17.68 52.11 -18.96
N CYS A 804 17.11 52.48 -20.11
CA CYS A 804 16.21 51.62 -20.88
C CYS A 804 16.90 50.40 -21.53
N SER A 805 18.22 50.42 -21.68
CA SER A 805 18.99 49.32 -22.27
C SER A 805 19.45 48.28 -21.24
N ARG A 806 19.28 48.51 -19.94
CA ARG A 806 19.58 47.53 -18.89
C ARG A 806 18.62 46.34 -18.98
N LYS A 807 19.17 45.14 -19.04
CA LYS A 807 18.42 43.88 -18.92
C LYS A 807 18.22 43.58 -17.43
N GLY A 808 17.08 42.97 -17.06
CA GLY A 808 16.85 42.49 -15.70
C GLY A 808 17.81 41.34 -15.33
N PRO A 809 17.90 40.98 -14.03
CA PRO A 809 18.66 39.81 -13.61
C PRO A 809 18.13 38.54 -14.31
N LYS A 810 19.03 37.67 -14.76
CA LYS A 810 18.69 36.42 -15.45
C LYS A 810 18.44 35.24 -14.51
N GLU A 811 18.88 35.34 -13.27
CA GLU A 811 18.93 34.24 -12.30
C GLU A 811 18.42 34.73 -10.95
N PRO A 812 17.56 33.97 -10.25
CA PRO A 812 16.96 34.41 -8.98
C PRO A 812 18.00 34.60 -7.87
N GLY A 813 19.12 33.86 -7.91
CA GLY A 813 20.24 34.03 -6.97
C GLY A 813 20.89 35.41 -6.99
N ASN A 814 20.59 36.28 -7.97
CA ASN A 814 21.08 37.65 -7.99
C ASN A 814 20.16 38.65 -7.26
N GLU A 815 18.93 38.27 -6.87
CA GLU A 815 18.02 39.17 -6.14
C GLU A 815 18.59 39.57 -4.76
N GLN A 816 19.35 38.68 -4.11
CA GLN A 816 20.03 38.92 -2.83
C GLN A 816 21.04 40.09 -2.88
N PHE A 817 21.53 40.46 -4.06
CA PHE A 817 22.44 41.60 -4.25
C PHE A 817 21.71 42.93 -4.53
N THR A 818 20.37 42.91 -4.60
CA THR A 818 19.54 44.12 -4.71
C THR A 818 19.58 44.89 -3.37
N PRO A 819 20.05 46.15 -3.32
CA PRO A 819 20.13 46.90 -2.07
C PRO A 819 18.79 47.01 -1.34
N ASP A 820 18.77 46.81 -0.02
CA ASP A 820 17.55 46.76 0.79
C ASP A 820 16.66 48.01 0.66
N SER A 821 17.23 49.19 0.34
CA SER A 821 16.46 50.40 0.06
C SER A 821 15.60 50.32 -1.21
N LEU A 822 16.07 49.60 -2.24
CA LEU A 822 15.29 49.32 -3.45
C LEU A 822 14.32 48.16 -3.23
N GLN A 823 14.67 47.17 -2.40
CA GLN A 823 13.74 46.12 -1.98
C GLN A 823 12.54 46.71 -1.21
N LEU A 824 12.76 47.75 -0.39
CA LEU A 824 11.69 48.45 0.33
C LEU A 824 10.71 49.16 -0.63
N GLU A 825 11.25 49.85 -1.65
CA GLU A 825 10.44 50.49 -2.70
C GLU A 825 9.69 49.45 -3.56
N LEU A 826 10.32 48.30 -3.87
CA LEU A 826 9.68 47.16 -4.53
C LEU A 826 8.55 46.57 -3.70
N LYS A 827 8.73 46.37 -2.39
CA LYS A 827 7.66 45.88 -1.51
C LYS A 827 6.49 46.85 -1.46
N ALA A 828 6.75 48.15 -1.26
CA ALA A 828 5.71 49.17 -1.28
C ALA A 828 4.97 49.29 -2.63
N ALA A 829 5.64 48.98 -3.74
CA ALA A 829 5.01 48.85 -5.06
C ALA A 829 4.16 47.57 -5.18
N ALA A 830 4.65 46.43 -4.70
CA ALA A 830 3.92 45.17 -4.68
C ALA A 830 2.65 45.26 -3.80
N ASP A 831 2.71 45.94 -2.65
CA ASP A 831 1.55 46.22 -1.79
C ASP A 831 0.49 47.09 -2.46
N LYS A 832 0.90 48.00 -3.36
CA LYS A 832 0.00 48.81 -4.18
C LYS A 832 -0.61 48.02 -5.35
N HIS A 833 0.18 47.22 -6.06
CA HIS A 833 -0.32 46.43 -7.20
C HIS A 833 -1.17 45.23 -6.75
N GLY A 834 -0.77 44.52 -5.69
CA GLY A 834 -1.53 43.43 -5.05
C GLY A 834 -2.86 43.85 -4.41
N ALA A 835 -3.22 45.14 -4.47
CA ALA A 835 -4.54 45.64 -4.11
C ALA A 835 -5.62 45.29 -5.15
N PHE A 836 -5.25 45.03 -6.41
CA PHE A 836 -6.18 44.71 -7.50
C PHE A 836 -6.53 43.22 -7.57
N LYS A 837 -7.71 42.87 -7.02
CA LYS A 837 -8.33 41.53 -6.93
C LYS A 837 -7.56 40.47 -6.14
N ASN A 838 -8.25 39.88 -5.14
CA ASN A 838 -7.99 38.63 -4.40
C ASN A 838 -6.61 38.41 -3.71
N TYR A 839 -5.47 38.68 -4.34
CA TYR A 839 -4.12 38.53 -3.74
C TYR A 839 -3.98 39.28 -2.41
N ARG A 840 -4.68 40.41 -2.24
CA ARG A 840 -4.75 41.18 -1.00
C ARG A 840 -5.18 40.39 0.24
N ARG A 841 -5.84 39.22 0.09
CA ARG A 841 -6.12 38.30 1.24
C ARG A 841 -4.90 37.46 1.62
N VAL A 842 -4.17 36.93 0.64
CA VAL A 842 -2.96 36.11 0.84
C VAL A 842 -1.82 36.97 1.36
N LEU A 843 -1.55 38.12 0.71
CA LEU A 843 -0.52 39.07 1.14
C LEU A 843 -0.78 39.62 2.56
N ARG A 844 -2.06 39.89 2.92
CA ARG A 844 -2.41 40.27 4.31
C ARG A 844 -2.33 39.13 5.32
N ALA A 845 -2.32 37.87 4.90
CA ALA A 845 -2.07 36.74 5.80
C ALA A 845 -0.57 36.59 6.07
N TRP A 846 0.23 36.72 5.00
CA TRP A 846 1.69 36.76 5.02
C TRP A 846 2.23 37.88 5.95
N ASP A 847 1.88 39.13 5.65
CA ASP A 847 2.43 40.30 6.35
C ASP A 847 1.94 40.50 7.78
N LYS A 848 0.79 39.90 8.16
CA LYS A 848 0.30 39.95 9.56
C LYS A 848 0.98 38.93 10.48
N GLY A 849 2.06 38.29 10.05
CA GLY A 849 2.77 37.27 10.83
C GLY A 849 1.96 35.99 11.09
N ARG A 850 0.75 35.84 10.51
CA ARG A 850 -0.10 34.65 10.67
C ARG A 850 0.34 33.50 9.76
N ARG A 851 1.66 33.26 9.73
CA ARG A 851 2.29 32.07 9.13
C ARG A 851 1.63 30.79 9.62
N GLU A 852 1.22 30.74 10.89
CA GLU A 852 0.58 29.56 11.48
C GLU A 852 -0.81 29.23 10.89
N GLY A 853 -1.58 30.22 10.44
CA GLY A 853 -3.04 30.13 10.31
C GLY A 853 -3.62 30.12 8.89
N SER A 854 -2.81 30.22 7.82
CA SER A 854 -3.33 30.18 6.44
C SER A 854 -2.75 29.00 5.67
N LEU A 855 -3.58 27.97 5.44
CA LEU A 855 -3.19 26.77 4.69
C LEU A 855 -2.70 27.09 3.27
N LEU A 856 -3.28 28.10 2.60
CA LEU A 856 -2.86 28.52 1.26
C LEU A 856 -1.48 29.20 1.25
N VAL A 857 -1.10 29.89 2.33
CA VAL A 857 0.25 30.44 2.49
C VAL A 857 1.24 29.31 2.72
N LYS A 858 0.99 28.43 3.70
CA LYS A 858 1.83 27.25 3.97
C LYS A 858 1.99 26.36 2.74
N PHE A 859 0.92 26.12 1.99
CA PHE A 859 0.98 25.33 0.76
C PHE A 859 1.86 25.98 -0.31
N ALA A 860 1.82 27.31 -0.46
CA ALA A 860 2.69 28.04 -1.37
C ALA A 860 4.16 28.06 -0.88
N GLU A 861 4.41 28.22 0.42
CA GLU A 861 5.75 28.11 1.02
C GLU A 861 6.35 26.71 0.76
N CYS A 862 5.59 25.65 1.08
CA CYS A 862 6.00 24.27 0.86
C CYS A 862 6.24 23.92 -0.63
N LEU A 863 5.50 24.52 -1.55
CA LEU A 863 5.61 24.27 -3.00
C LEU A 863 6.73 25.10 -3.68
N LEU A 864 7.00 26.32 -3.19
CA LEU A 864 7.89 27.29 -3.86
C LEU A 864 9.25 27.49 -3.18
N LEU A 865 9.37 27.18 -1.88
CA LEU A 865 10.58 27.43 -1.08
C LEU A 865 11.19 26.13 -0.55
N ASP A 866 10.38 25.29 0.11
CA ASP A 866 10.89 24.13 0.85
C ASP A 866 10.91 22.82 0.03
N ALA A 867 10.34 22.84 -1.19
CA ALA A 867 10.17 21.67 -2.07
C ALA A 867 9.53 20.45 -1.38
N THR A 868 8.66 20.64 -0.38
CA THR A 868 8.24 19.62 0.61
C THR A 868 7.13 18.65 0.15
N PHE A 869 6.86 18.60 -1.16
CA PHE A 869 5.95 17.63 -1.79
C PHE A 869 6.64 16.60 -2.72
N PRO A 870 7.88 16.12 -2.47
CA PRO A 870 8.51 15.15 -3.37
C PRO A 870 7.76 13.82 -3.32
N GLY A 871 7.49 13.23 -4.49
CA GLY A 871 6.71 11.99 -4.59
C GLY A 871 5.23 12.14 -4.24
N LYS A 872 4.69 13.37 -4.24
CA LYS A 872 3.26 13.66 -4.02
C LYS A 872 2.60 14.27 -5.26
N ASP A 873 3.16 13.97 -6.42
CA ASP A 873 2.85 14.57 -7.73
C ASP A 873 1.41 14.26 -8.17
N THR A 874 0.86 13.09 -7.78
CA THR A 874 -0.59 12.81 -7.93
C THR A 874 -1.44 13.83 -7.17
N PHE A 875 -1.11 14.21 -5.93
CA PHE A 875 -1.88 15.18 -5.16
C PHE A 875 -1.79 16.58 -5.75
N VAL A 876 -0.60 17.02 -6.17
CA VAL A 876 -0.39 18.29 -6.88
C VAL A 876 -1.18 18.31 -8.20
N GLY A 877 -1.09 17.23 -8.99
CA GLY A 877 -1.83 17.07 -10.24
C GLY A 877 -3.35 17.04 -10.09
N LEU A 878 -3.88 16.51 -8.97
CA LEU A 878 -5.32 16.56 -8.68
C LEU A 878 -5.79 18.00 -8.42
N ILE A 879 -4.98 18.81 -7.75
CA ILE A 879 -5.24 20.25 -7.55
C ILE A 879 -5.11 20.99 -8.90
N GLU A 880 -4.07 20.72 -9.68
CA GLU A 880 -3.87 21.31 -11.01
C GLU A 880 -5.05 21.02 -11.96
N ASN A 881 -5.56 19.79 -11.97
CA ASN A 881 -6.76 19.43 -12.74
C ASN A 881 -8.02 20.15 -12.23
N ALA A 882 -8.14 20.39 -10.93
CA ALA A 882 -9.27 21.13 -10.37
C ALA A 882 -9.23 22.62 -10.76
N VAL A 883 -8.06 23.26 -10.65
CA VAL A 883 -7.83 24.65 -11.08
C VAL A 883 -8.08 24.79 -12.58
N ARG A 884 -7.51 23.91 -13.42
CA ARG A 884 -7.75 23.93 -14.88
C ARG A 884 -9.20 23.65 -15.29
N ALA A 885 -9.99 22.99 -14.45
CA ALA A 885 -11.42 22.86 -14.69
C ALA A 885 -12.13 24.18 -14.37
N GLN A 886 -11.83 24.79 -13.21
CA GLN A 886 -12.37 26.09 -12.80
C GLN A 886 -12.06 27.19 -13.83
N GLU A 887 -10.81 27.32 -14.29
CA GLU A 887 -10.40 28.28 -15.35
C GLU A 887 -11.18 28.12 -16.67
N ARG A 888 -11.64 26.89 -16.95
CA ARG A 888 -12.38 26.57 -18.17
C ARG A 888 -13.87 26.80 -18.00
N ASP A 889 -14.43 26.49 -16.84
CA ASP A 889 -15.82 26.81 -16.50
C ASP A 889 -16.01 28.34 -16.40
N GLU A 890 -15.09 29.08 -15.76
CA GLU A 890 -15.04 30.56 -15.74
C GLU A 890 -14.83 31.17 -17.14
N GLY A 891 -14.14 30.47 -18.03
CA GLY A 891 -13.93 30.86 -19.42
C GLY A 891 -15.02 30.40 -20.39
N GLU A 892 -16.14 29.85 -19.90
CA GLU A 892 -17.24 29.24 -20.66
C GLU A 892 -16.81 28.12 -21.67
N LYS A 893 -15.63 27.53 -21.44
CA LYS A 893 -14.96 26.55 -22.33
C LYS A 893 -15.20 25.12 -21.85
N GLY A 894 -16.24 24.48 -22.38
CA GLY A 894 -16.53 23.07 -22.11
C GLY A 894 -15.32 22.13 -22.24
N MET A 895 -15.32 21.03 -21.48
CA MET A 895 -14.19 20.11 -21.20
C MET A 895 -13.64 19.29 -22.41
N GLN A 896 -13.89 19.71 -23.65
CA GLN A 896 -13.34 19.06 -24.84
C GLN A 896 -11.84 19.34 -24.95
N GLY A 897 -11.02 18.30 -25.08
CA GLY A 897 -9.56 18.45 -25.07
C GLY A 897 -9.01 18.94 -23.72
N PHE A 898 -9.58 18.47 -22.61
CA PHE A 898 -8.98 18.67 -21.29
C PHE A 898 -7.66 17.89 -21.18
N LYS A 899 -6.60 18.53 -20.65
CA LYS A 899 -5.30 17.92 -20.38
C LYS A 899 -5.17 17.66 -18.88
N TYR A 900 -5.21 16.38 -18.51
CA TYR A 900 -4.98 15.91 -17.14
C TYR A 900 -3.48 15.78 -16.84
N HIS A 901 -3.07 15.99 -15.59
CA HIS A 901 -1.70 15.75 -15.13
C HIS A 901 -1.33 14.24 -15.24
N PRO A 902 -0.13 13.86 -15.70
CA PRO A 902 0.22 12.45 -15.98
C PRO A 902 -0.13 11.47 -14.85
N ASP A 903 0.29 11.74 -13.62
CA ASP A 903 0.11 10.83 -12.49
C ASP A 903 -1.36 10.69 -12.09
N THR A 904 -2.19 11.69 -12.39
CA THR A 904 -3.66 11.57 -12.18
C THR A 904 -4.34 10.71 -13.24
N ILE A 905 -3.73 10.55 -14.42
CA ILE A 905 -4.16 9.59 -15.44
C ILE A 905 -3.80 8.18 -14.96
N GLU A 906 -2.62 8.00 -14.37
CA GLU A 906 -2.19 6.71 -13.82
C GLU A 906 -2.99 6.32 -12.57
N PHE A 907 -3.04 7.18 -11.55
CA PHE A 907 -3.86 6.99 -10.35
C PHE A 907 -5.31 6.65 -10.70
N GLY A 908 -5.92 7.42 -11.61
CA GLY A 908 -7.28 7.15 -12.07
C GLY A 908 -7.40 5.85 -12.89
N HIS A 909 -6.37 5.44 -13.64
CA HIS A 909 -6.38 4.18 -14.37
C HIS A 909 -6.26 2.99 -13.43
N ASN A 910 -5.33 3.03 -12.48
CA ASN A 910 -5.13 1.99 -11.46
C ASN A 910 -6.39 1.85 -10.59
N LEU A 911 -6.98 2.97 -10.17
CA LEU A 911 -8.26 2.97 -9.45
C LEU A 911 -9.40 2.39 -10.30
N ALA A 912 -9.45 2.66 -11.61
CA ALA A 912 -10.44 2.08 -12.53
C ALA A 912 -10.21 0.60 -12.85
N ILE A 913 -9.01 0.06 -12.61
CA ILE A 913 -8.69 -1.37 -12.70
C ILE A 913 -9.10 -2.07 -11.40
N ILE A 914 -8.67 -1.55 -10.24
CA ILE A 914 -8.95 -2.13 -8.92
C ILE A 914 -10.45 -2.08 -8.59
N SER A 915 -11.12 -0.94 -8.82
CA SER A 915 -12.55 -0.81 -8.60
C SER A 915 -13.17 0.30 -9.47
N PRO A 916 -13.86 -0.05 -10.56
CA PRO A 916 -14.68 0.89 -11.34
C PRO A 916 -15.69 1.69 -10.48
N GLN A 917 -16.14 1.13 -9.35
CA GLN A 917 -17.01 1.82 -8.40
C GLN A 917 -16.27 2.87 -7.58
N ALA A 918 -15.08 2.55 -7.06
CA ALA A 918 -14.23 3.53 -6.37
C ALA A 918 -13.81 4.65 -7.33
N HIS A 919 -13.45 4.33 -8.56
CA HIS A 919 -13.22 5.32 -9.62
C HIS A 919 -14.46 6.19 -9.87
N ALA A 920 -15.65 5.60 -9.96
CA ALA A 920 -16.89 6.36 -10.12
C ALA A 920 -17.16 7.30 -8.92
N ALA A 921 -16.84 6.89 -7.69
CA ALA A 921 -16.94 7.74 -6.50
C ALA A 921 -15.92 8.88 -6.52
N VAL A 922 -14.63 8.59 -6.73
CA VAL A 922 -13.54 9.58 -6.76
C VAL A 922 -13.75 10.58 -7.90
N SER A 923 -14.22 10.15 -9.07
CA SER A 923 -14.50 11.04 -10.22
C SER A 923 -15.67 12.01 -10.03
N LYS A 924 -16.49 11.86 -8.97
CA LYS A 924 -17.48 12.88 -8.56
C LYS A 924 -16.83 14.05 -7.81
N VAL A 925 -15.75 13.77 -7.08
CA VAL A 925 -15.04 14.75 -6.23
C VAL A 925 -13.87 15.39 -6.98
N PHE A 926 -13.05 14.57 -7.63
CA PHE A 926 -11.82 14.98 -8.30
C PHE A 926 -11.93 14.90 -9.82
N LYS A 927 -11.24 15.82 -10.50
CA LYS A 927 -11.19 15.89 -11.96
C LYS A 927 -10.17 14.89 -12.52
N ILE A 928 -10.56 13.63 -12.64
CA ILE A 928 -9.79 12.54 -13.27
C ILE A 928 -10.40 12.12 -14.63
N PRO A 929 -9.67 11.42 -15.51
CA PRO A 929 -10.21 10.92 -16.77
C PRO A 929 -11.37 9.93 -16.60
N SER A 930 -12.35 9.95 -17.52
CA SER A 930 -13.43 8.96 -17.53
C SER A 930 -12.94 7.56 -17.94
N ILE A 931 -13.61 6.50 -17.49
CA ILE A 931 -13.32 5.10 -17.90
C ILE A 931 -13.30 4.93 -19.43
N ARG A 932 -14.17 5.66 -20.15
CA ARG A 932 -14.22 5.70 -21.62
C ARG A 932 -12.93 6.25 -22.24
N ALA A 933 -12.24 7.18 -21.57
CA ALA A 933 -10.95 7.71 -22.04
C ALA A 933 -9.86 6.64 -21.94
N TYR A 934 -9.78 5.89 -20.83
CA TYR A 934 -8.85 4.75 -20.71
C TYR A 934 -9.16 3.63 -21.72
N GLN A 935 -10.43 3.36 -22.01
CA GLN A 935 -10.83 2.43 -23.07
C GLN A 935 -10.37 2.93 -24.45
N GLN A 936 -10.51 4.22 -24.75
CA GLN A 936 -10.05 4.83 -26.01
C GLN A 936 -8.54 5.01 -26.13
N LYS A 937 -7.80 4.96 -25.01
CA LYS A 937 -6.33 4.87 -24.98
C LYS A 937 -5.90 3.43 -25.28
N ARG A 938 -6.38 2.46 -24.47
CA ARG A 938 -6.10 1.02 -24.62
C ARG A 938 -6.49 0.44 -25.99
N ALA A 939 -7.53 0.97 -26.63
CA ALA A 939 -7.91 0.56 -27.99
C ALA A 939 -6.96 1.06 -29.11
N LYS A 940 -5.90 1.81 -28.77
CA LYS A 940 -4.83 2.25 -29.69
C LYS A 940 -3.45 1.75 -29.27
N GLU A 941 -3.33 1.23 -28.05
CA GLU A 941 -2.10 0.65 -27.54
C GLU A 941 -1.98 -0.79 -28.06
N PRO A 942 -0.77 -1.34 -28.25
CA PRO A 942 -0.59 -2.74 -28.58
C PRO A 942 -1.30 -3.62 -27.56
N ARG A 943 -1.97 -4.67 -28.04
CA ARG A 943 -2.56 -5.69 -27.16
C ARG A 943 -1.51 -6.71 -26.77
N PHE A 944 -1.76 -7.38 -25.64
CA PHE A 944 -1.06 -8.61 -25.30
C PHE A 944 -1.22 -9.64 -26.45
N PRO A 945 -0.17 -10.36 -26.85
CA PRO A 945 -0.24 -11.34 -27.95
C PRO A 945 -1.17 -12.50 -27.62
N VAL A 946 -1.65 -13.18 -28.66
CA VAL A 946 -2.58 -14.30 -28.57
C VAL A 946 -1.89 -15.54 -29.13
N GLY A 947 -1.87 -16.63 -28.36
CA GLY A 947 -0.96 -17.74 -28.60
C GLY A 947 0.45 -17.42 -28.11
N ILE A 948 1.45 -18.10 -28.70
CA ILE A 948 2.88 -17.90 -28.44
C ILE A 948 3.47 -17.18 -29.66
N ASP A 949 3.62 -15.86 -29.59
CA ASP A 949 4.24 -15.06 -30.65
C ASP A 949 5.75 -15.09 -30.48
N VAL A 950 6.44 -15.79 -31.39
CA VAL A 950 7.89 -16.06 -31.34
C VAL A 950 8.74 -14.77 -31.24
N SER A 951 8.17 -13.62 -31.62
CA SER A 951 8.85 -12.32 -31.54
C SER A 951 8.41 -11.48 -30.34
N GLU A 952 7.10 -11.35 -30.08
CA GLU A 952 6.60 -10.43 -29.04
C GLU A 952 6.49 -11.08 -27.65
N THR A 953 6.24 -12.39 -27.51
CA THR A 953 6.23 -13.06 -26.20
C THR A 953 7.57 -12.91 -25.46
N PRO A 954 8.73 -13.31 -26.03
CA PRO A 954 10.00 -13.18 -25.34
C PRO A 954 10.45 -11.72 -25.21
N ARG A 955 10.17 -10.87 -26.21
CA ARG A 955 10.52 -9.44 -26.14
C ARG A 955 9.74 -8.71 -25.04
N LEU A 956 8.46 -9.00 -24.83
CA LEU A 956 7.67 -8.42 -23.74
C LEU A 956 8.13 -8.91 -22.35
N LEU A 957 8.61 -10.16 -22.26
CA LEU A 957 9.24 -10.65 -21.03
C LEU A 957 10.58 -9.94 -20.78
N LYS A 958 11.50 -9.87 -21.77
CA LYS A 958 12.80 -9.16 -21.64
C LYS A 958 12.59 -7.68 -21.29
N ASP A 959 11.71 -6.98 -22.01
CA ASP A 959 11.26 -5.61 -21.72
C ASP A 959 10.83 -5.45 -20.24
N THR A 960 10.30 -6.50 -19.60
CA THR A 960 9.81 -6.48 -18.21
C THR A 960 10.91 -6.83 -17.21
N LEU A 961 11.75 -7.84 -17.50
CA LEU A 961 12.89 -8.22 -16.68
C LEU A 961 13.94 -7.10 -16.61
N ASP A 962 14.20 -6.40 -17.71
CA ASP A 962 15.13 -5.27 -17.77
C ASP A 962 14.64 -4.09 -16.90
N LYS A 963 13.32 -3.87 -16.81
CA LYS A 963 12.69 -2.88 -15.90
C LYS A 963 12.73 -3.29 -14.43
N LEU A 964 12.77 -4.60 -14.15
CA LEU A 964 13.01 -5.16 -12.82
C LEU A 964 14.51 -5.26 -12.49
N HIS A 965 15.38 -4.89 -13.44
CA HIS A 965 16.84 -5.06 -13.37
C HIS A 965 17.28 -6.50 -13.08
N TRP A 966 16.52 -7.48 -13.60
CA TRP A 966 16.76 -8.91 -13.39
C TRP A 966 17.41 -9.57 -14.61
N SER A 967 18.63 -10.07 -14.44
CA SER A 967 19.38 -10.85 -15.44
C SER A 967 19.51 -12.35 -15.09
N GLY A 968 18.92 -12.79 -13.97
CA GLY A 968 18.92 -14.19 -13.55
C GLY A 968 17.91 -15.05 -14.32
N PRO A 969 17.84 -16.36 -14.02
CA PRO A 969 16.83 -17.24 -14.63
C PRO A 969 15.41 -16.93 -14.13
N VAL A 970 14.42 -17.43 -14.85
CA VAL A 970 13.00 -17.41 -14.45
C VAL A 970 12.45 -18.82 -14.24
N HIS A 971 11.46 -18.93 -13.36
CA HIS A 971 10.56 -20.07 -13.26
C HIS A 971 9.45 -19.92 -14.31
N ILE A 972 9.07 -21.01 -15.00
CA ILE A 972 7.90 -21.06 -15.90
C ILE A 972 6.82 -21.95 -15.28
N ALA A 973 5.56 -21.49 -15.30
CA ALA A 973 4.41 -22.30 -14.89
C ALA A 973 3.22 -22.11 -15.84
N ASP A 974 2.44 -23.17 -16.07
CA ASP A 974 1.23 -23.13 -16.89
C ASP A 974 0.03 -23.91 -16.31
N ASP A 975 -1.18 -23.51 -16.72
CA ASP A 975 -2.47 -24.08 -16.30
C ASP A 975 -3.56 -23.80 -17.37
N GLU A 976 -4.69 -24.51 -17.33
CA GLU A 976 -5.82 -24.43 -18.26
C GLU A 976 -7.16 -24.06 -17.60
N THR A 977 -7.41 -22.77 -17.42
CA THR A 977 -8.71 -22.29 -16.91
C THR A 977 -9.85 -22.46 -17.92
N LYS A 978 -11.09 -22.66 -17.44
CA LYS A 978 -12.27 -22.90 -18.31
C LYS A 978 -12.85 -21.60 -18.86
N LEU A 979 -13.34 -21.64 -20.10
CA LEU A 979 -13.97 -20.50 -20.78
C LEU A 979 -15.44 -20.79 -21.15
N ASP A 980 -16.25 -19.74 -21.15
CA ASP A 980 -17.50 -19.71 -21.93
C ASP A 980 -17.16 -19.76 -23.43
N ALA A 981 -17.56 -20.83 -24.11
CA ALA A 981 -17.20 -21.10 -25.51
C ALA A 981 -17.82 -20.08 -26.49
N ALA A 982 -17.07 -19.01 -26.76
CA ALA A 982 -17.47 -17.88 -27.59
C ALA A 982 -16.36 -17.49 -28.58
N LEU A 983 -16.77 -17.00 -29.76
CA LEU A 983 -15.88 -16.39 -30.74
C LEU A 983 -16.07 -14.87 -30.68
N ARG A 984 -14.98 -14.10 -30.81
CA ARG A 984 -15.02 -12.62 -30.83
C ARG A 984 -13.95 -12.05 -31.74
N GLU A 985 -14.31 -11.10 -32.57
CA GLU A 985 -13.38 -10.34 -33.40
C GLU A 985 -12.79 -9.13 -32.67
N TYR A 986 -11.53 -8.81 -32.98
CA TYR A 986 -10.98 -7.47 -32.74
C TYR A 986 -10.12 -7.03 -33.93
N TYR A 987 -10.00 -5.72 -34.15
CA TYR A 987 -9.09 -5.19 -35.17
C TYR A 987 -7.68 -5.03 -34.59
N ASP A 988 -6.70 -5.68 -35.22
CA ASP A 988 -5.30 -5.55 -34.85
C ASP A 988 -4.63 -4.43 -35.67
N VAL A 989 -4.12 -3.43 -34.95
CA VAL A 989 -3.54 -2.22 -35.55
C VAL A 989 -2.15 -2.49 -36.17
N ARG A 990 -1.45 -3.55 -35.77
CA ARG A 990 -0.15 -3.93 -36.35
C ARG A 990 -0.32 -4.87 -37.55
N ARG A 991 -1.26 -5.82 -37.48
CA ARG A 991 -1.53 -6.78 -38.56
C ARG A 991 -2.49 -6.23 -39.63
N GLU A 992 -3.00 -5.01 -39.46
CA GLU A 992 -4.00 -4.30 -40.29
C GLU A 992 -5.26 -5.12 -40.66
N ALA A 993 -5.60 -6.10 -39.82
CA ALA A 993 -6.62 -7.11 -40.09
C ALA A 993 -7.53 -7.34 -38.87
N TRP A 994 -8.68 -7.98 -39.09
CA TRP A 994 -9.49 -8.51 -38.00
C TRP A 994 -8.93 -9.85 -37.55
N VAL A 995 -8.81 -10.04 -36.25
CA VAL A 995 -8.31 -11.26 -35.61
C VAL A 995 -9.47 -11.94 -34.90
N LEU A 996 -9.67 -13.23 -35.15
CA LEU A 996 -10.69 -14.03 -34.47
C LEU A 996 -10.13 -14.65 -33.18
N LEU A 997 -10.69 -14.26 -32.04
CA LEU A 997 -10.42 -14.88 -30.74
C LEU A 997 -11.38 -16.04 -30.48
N GLY A 998 -10.89 -17.02 -29.72
CA GLY A 998 -11.70 -18.14 -29.20
C GLY A 998 -11.69 -19.40 -30.07
N THR A 999 -10.84 -19.48 -31.09
CA THR A 999 -10.53 -20.75 -31.76
C THR A 999 -9.30 -21.41 -31.10
N PRO A 1000 -9.19 -22.75 -31.10
CA PRO A 1000 -8.05 -23.47 -30.51
C PRO A 1000 -6.83 -23.54 -31.44
N ASP A 1001 -6.71 -22.62 -32.41
CA ASP A 1001 -5.62 -22.59 -33.38
C ASP A 1001 -4.37 -21.93 -32.75
N LEU A 1002 -3.17 -22.47 -33.02
CA LEU A 1002 -1.90 -21.96 -32.49
C LEU A 1002 -1.63 -20.49 -32.88
N GLU A 1003 -2.19 -20.04 -33.99
CA GLU A 1003 -2.19 -18.64 -34.41
C GLU A 1003 -3.63 -18.22 -34.79
N PRO A 1004 -4.15 -17.11 -34.26
CA PRO A 1004 -5.56 -16.76 -34.39
C PRO A 1004 -5.92 -16.35 -35.82
N PRO A 1005 -7.04 -16.84 -36.39
CA PRO A 1005 -7.40 -16.59 -37.79
C PRO A 1005 -7.50 -15.10 -38.13
N LEU A 1006 -6.76 -14.68 -39.16
CA LEU A 1006 -6.86 -13.34 -39.76
C LEU A 1006 -8.02 -13.30 -40.77
N LEU A 1007 -8.81 -12.23 -40.71
CA LEU A 1007 -10.03 -12.02 -41.49
C LEU A 1007 -10.05 -10.61 -42.09
N PRO A 1008 -10.49 -10.45 -43.36
CA PRO A 1008 -10.39 -9.18 -44.08
C PRO A 1008 -11.41 -8.15 -43.62
N ASP A 1009 -12.60 -8.59 -43.18
CA ASP A 1009 -13.69 -7.71 -42.76
C ASP A 1009 -14.64 -8.37 -41.73
N PRO A 1010 -15.41 -7.59 -40.94
CA PRO A 1010 -16.32 -8.11 -39.91
C PRO A 1010 -17.49 -8.95 -40.42
N GLN A 1011 -17.97 -8.73 -41.65
CA GLN A 1011 -19.10 -9.47 -42.22
C GLN A 1011 -18.66 -10.89 -42.64
N GLY A 1012 -17.41 -11.01 -43.13
CA GLY A 1012 -16.72 -12.28 -43.31
C GLY A 1012 -16.56 -13.08 -42.02
N VAL A 1013 -16.42 -12.42 -40.86
CA VAL A 1013 -16.43 -13.09 -39.54
C VAL A 1013 -17.78 -13.76 -39.29
N GLN A 1014 -18.87 -12.99 -39.29
CA GLN A 1014 -20.20 -13.50 -39.00
C GLN A 1014 -20.59 -14.63 -39.96
N ALA A 1015 -20.39 -14.42 -41.27
CA ALA A 1015 -20.67 -15.42 -42.29
C ALA A 1015 -19.80 -16.69 -42.22
N ALA A 1016 -18.69 -16.69 -41.47
CA ALA A 1016 -17.88 -17.88 -41.19
C ALA A 1016 -18.29 -18.56 -39.87
N ILE A 1017 -18.72 -17.79 -38.87
CA ILE A 1017 -19.34 -18.29 -37.62
C ILE A 1017 -20.65 -19.02 -37.94
N ASP A 1018 -21.53 -18.40 -38.74
CA ASP A 1018 -22.84 -18.95 -39.13
C ASP A 1018 -22.72 -20.24 -39.94
N LYS A 1019 -21.60 -20.42 -40.67
CA LYS A 1019 -21.26 -21.64 -41.41
C LYS A 1019 -20.56 -22.71 -40.56
N GLY A 1020 -20.35 -22.46 -39.26
CA GLY A 1020 -19.66 -23.39 -38.37
C GLY A 1020 -18.20 -23.65 -38.74
N LYS A 1021 -17.54 -22.73 -39.46
CA LYS A 1021 -16.17 -22.94 -40.01
C LYS A 1021 -15.11 -23.13 -38.92
N TYR A 1022 -15.33 -22.54 -37.75
CA TYR A 1022 -14.35 -22.45 -36.67
C TYR A 1022 -14.83 -23.18 -35.41
N VAL A 1023 -13.97 -24.05 -34.87
CA VAL A 1023 -14.19 -24.69 -33.57
C VAL A 1023 -14.02 -23.64 -32.47
N LYS A 1024 -14.84 -23.73 -31.41
CA LYS A 1024 -14.70 -22.88 -30.23
C LYS A 1024 -13.84 -23.57 -29.17
N ALA A 1025 -12.86 -22.85 -28.65
CA ALA A 1025 -12.11 -23.25 -27.47
C ALA A 1025 -13.03 -23.33 -26.23
N THR A 1026 -12.70 -24.24 -25.31
CA THR A 1026 -13.41 -24.49 -24.05
C THR A 1026 -12.59 -24.11 -22.83
N GLN A 1027 -11.30 -23.86 -23.02
CA GLN A 1027 -10.33 -23.47 -22.00
C GLN A 1027 -9.37 -22.41 -22.56
N LEU A 1028 -8.60 -21.81 -21.66
CA LEU A 1028 -7.47 -20.92 -21.94
C LEU A 1028 -6.24 -21.53 -21.26
N ARG A 1029 -5.26 -22.02 -22.03
CA ARG A 1029 -3.94 -22.33 -21.49
C ARG A 1029 -3.16 -21.04 -21.35
N LEU A 1030 -2.57 -20.82 -20.18
CA LEU A 1030 -1.94 -19.56 -19.82
C LEU A 1030 -0.55 -19.85 -19.24
N TRP A 1031 0.48 -19.32 -19.89
CA TRP A 1031 1.87 -19.45 -19.46
C TRP A 1031 2.30 -18.22 -18.69
N THR A 1032 3.06 -18.46 -17.64
CA THR A 1032 3.61 -17.44 -16.76
C THR A 1032 5.11 -17.60 -16.57
N ALA A 1033 5.79 -16.48 -16.35
CA ALA A 1033 7.15 -16.43 -15.84
C ALA A 1033 7.14 -15.78 -14.45
N GLN A 1034 7.91 -16.34 -13.52
CA GLN A 1034 8.15 -15.76 -12.21
C GLN A 1034 9.66 -15.61 -11.97
N VAL A 1035 10.06 -14.41 -11.53
CA VAL A 1035 11.41 -14.21 -10.99
C VAL A 1035 11.49 -14.95 -9.64
N PRO A 1036 12.48 -15.82 -9.41
CA PRO A 1036 12.60 -16.62 -8.17
C PRO A 1036 13.09 -15.79 -6.97
N CYS A 1037 12.41 -14.68 -6.69
CA CYS A 1037 12.67 -13.76 -5.58
C CYS A 1037 11.34 -13.35 -4.90
N PRO A 1038 11.23 -13.43 -3.56
CA PRO A 1038 10.01 -13.05 -2.85
C PRO A 1038 9.57 -11.60 -3.14
N GLY A 1039 8.26 -11.40 -3.29
CA GLY A 1039 7.65 -10.07 -3.48
C GLY A 1039 7.55 -9.60 -4.94
N ILE A 1040 8.19 -10.28 -5.90
CA ILE A 1040 8.01 -9.98 -7.33
C ILE A 1040 6.75 -10.71 -7.85
N PRO A 1041 5.80 -10.00 -8.50
CA PRO A 1041 4.58 -10.62 -9.02
C PRO A 1041 4.85 -11.52 -10.24
N VAL A 1042 3.95 -12.48 -10.45
CA VAL A 1042 3.97 -13.38 -11.61
C VAL A 1042 3.66 -12.60 -12.90
N ILE A 1043 4.45 -12.82 -13.94
CA ILE A 1043 4.35 -12.18 -15.25
C ILE A 1043 3.61 -13.14 -16.21
N ILE A 1044 2.55 -12.69 -16.86
CA ILE A 1044 1.87 -13.47 -17.92
C ILE A 1044 2.65 -13.29 -19.22
N ILE A 1045 3.04 -14.39 -19.88
CA ILE A 1045 3.94 -14.36 -21.06
C ILE A 1045 3.28 -14.85 -22.36
N ALA A 1046 2.35 -15.81 -22.25
CA ALA A 1046 1.50 -16.24 -23.37
C ALA A 1046 0.12 -16.68 -22.87
N ALA A 1047 -0.90 -16.55 -23.71
CA ALA A 1047 -2.25 -17.01 -23.42
C ALA A 1047 -2.93 -17.49 -24.71
N MET A 1048 -3.38 -18.75 -24.72
CA MET A 1048 -3.89 -19.42 -25.91
C MET A 1048 -5.22 -20.12 -25.61
N PRO A 1049 -6.29 -19.88 -26.38
CA PRO A 1049 -7.51 -20.67 -26.26
C PRO A 1049 -7.23 -22.13 -26.69
N VAL A 1050 -7.80 -23.12 -25.98
CA VAL A 1050 -7.61 -24.55 -26.26
C VAL A 1050 -8.92 -25.35 -26.12
N ASP A 1051 -8.99 -26.52 -26.77
CA ASP A 1051 -10.05 -27.52 -26.57
C ASP A 1051 -9.64 -28.47 -25.42
N SER A 1052 -10.62 -28.87 -24.61
CA SER A 1052 -10.57 -29.98 -23.63
C SER A 1052 -9.87 -31.28 -24.08
N LYS A 1053 -9.76 -31.50 -25.40
CA LYS A 1053 -9.15 -32.69 -26.02
C LYS A 1053 -7.65 -32.55 -26.33
N VAL A 1054 -7.04 -31.39 -26.05
CA VAL A 1054 -5.59 -31.16 -26.22
C VAL A 1054 -4.79 -32.24 -25.50
N ASN A 1055 -3.93 -32.92 -26.25
CA ASN A 1055 -3.20 -34.11 -25.84
C ASN A 1055 -1.72 -33.80 -25.50
N ALA A 1056 -0.98 -34.77 -24.98
CA ALA A 1056 0.40 -34.57 -24.53
C ALA A 1056 1.34 -34.11 -25.67
N SER A 1057 1.15 -34.59 -26.91
CA SER A 1057 1.97 -34.17 -28.06
C SER A 1057 1.70 -32.71 -28.46
N ASP A 1058 0.47 -32.24 -28.29
CA ASP A 1058 0.11 -30.84 -28.54
C ASP A 1058 0.80 -29.95 -27.49
N LEU A 1059 0.74 -30.34 -26.22
CA LEU A 1059 1.39 -29.63 -25.11
C LEU A 1059 2.91 -29.57 -25.25
N ILE A 1060 3.55 -30.66 -25.69
CA ILE A 1060 4.98 -30.68 -26.00
C ILE A 1060 5.30 -29.63 -27.07
N ALA A 1061 4.61 -29.65 -28.22
CA ALA A 1061 4.85 -28.71 -29.31
C ALA A 1061 4.62 -27.23 -28.92
N TYR A 1062 3.66 -26.95 -28.02
CA TYR A 1062 3.47 -25.60 -27.48
C TYR A 1062 4.64 -25.19 -26.56
N GLN A 1063 5.08 -26.10 -25.68
CA GLN A 1063 6.16 -25.83 -24.75
C GLN A 1063 7.52 -25.71 -25.46
N GLU A 1064 7.80 -26.54 -26.48
CA GLU A 1064 8.98 -26.41 -27.35
C GLU A 1064 9.02 -25.04 -28.03
N ARG A 1065 7.90 -24.58 -28.63
CA ARG A 1065 7.79 -23.26 -29.28
C ARG A 1065 8.02 -22.11 -28.29
N LEU A 1066 7.57 -22.25 -27.03
CA LEU A 1066 7.82 -21.26 -25.98
C LEU A 1066 9.29 -21.27 -25.54
N LEU A 1067 9.85 -22.44 -25.22
CA LEU A 1067 11.22 -22.59 -24.76
C LEU A 1067 12.22 -22.06 -25.80
N ALA A 1068 12.06 -22.42 -27.07
CA ALA A 1068 12.90 -21.93 -28.16
C ALA A 1068 12.94 -20.39 -28.21
N CYS A 1069 11.77 -19.73 -28.23
CA CYS A 1069 11.72 -18.26 -28.31
C CYS A 1069 12.27 -17.56 -27.06
N LEU A 1070 12.26 -18.21 -25.89
CA LEU A 1070 12.87 -17.68 -24.67
C LEU A 1070 14.40 -17.79 -24.71
N PHE A 1071 14.93 -18.94 -25.17
CA PHE A 1071 16.37 -19.13 -25.32
C PHE A 1071 16.97 -18.23 -26.43
N ASP A 1072 16.27 -18.05 -27.55
CA ASP A 1072 16.65 -17.13 -28.64
C ASP A 1072 16.83 -15.66 -28.19
N PHE A 1073 16.21 -15.27 -27.06
CA PHE A 1073 16.28 -13.93 -26.47
C PHE A 1073 17.19 -13.84 -25.22
N ASP A 1074 18.01 -14.86 -24.97
CA ASP A 1074 18.87 -14.97 -23.78
C ASP A 1074 18.05 -14.82 -22.47
N ILE A 1075 16.96 -15.58 -22.38
CA ILE A 1075 16.13 -15.68 -21.17
C ILE A 1075 16.34 -17.08 -20.57
N ASN A 1076 17.19 -17.14 -19.55
CA ASN A 1076 17.54 -18.37 -18.85
C ASN A 1076 16.33 -18.89 -18.05
N ILE A 1077 16.16 -20.21 -17.96
CA ILE A 1077 15.06 -20.86 -17.22
C ILE A 1077 15.68 -21.79 -16.17
N CYS A 1078 15.12 -21.80 -14.94
CA CYS A 1078 15.57 -22.68 -13.86
C CYS A 1078 14.58 -23.79 -13.50
N SER A 1079 13.30 -23.66 -13.86
CA SER A 1079 12.28 -24.66 -13.53
C SER A 1079 11.01 -24.52 -14.37
N MET A 1080 10.30 -25.65 -14.54
CA MET A 1080 8.96 -25.71 -15.16
C MET A 1080 7.98 -26.41 -14.21
N ALA A 1081 6.80 -25.82 -13.97
CA ALA A 1081 5.73 -26.43 -13.17
C ALA A 1081 4.39 -26.53 -13.91
N VAL A 1082 3.61 -27.56 -13.55
CA VAL A 1082 2.28 -27.89 -14.10
C VAL A 1082 1.33 -28.35 -12.99
N ASP A 1083 0.00 -28.25 -13.18
CA ASP A 1083 -1.01 -28.75 -12.23
C ASP A 1083 -0.89 -30.27 -11.97
N GLY A 1084 -0.41 -31.03 -12.95
CA GLY A 1084 -0.16 -32.48 -12.81
C GLY A 1084 -1.25 -33.33 -13.45
N ALA A 1085 -1.92 -32.83 -14.51
CA ALA A 1085 -2.76 -33.70 -15.32
C ALA A 1085 -1.91 -34.79 -16.01
N GLY A 1086 -2.50 -35.96 -16.29
CA GLY A 1086 -1.77 -37.07 -16.92
C GLY A 1086 -1.13 -36.72 -18.29
N LYS A 1087 -1.68 -35.74 -19.01
CA LYS A 1087 -1.10 -35.18 -20.25
C LYS A 1087 0.13 -34.31 -19.99
N GLU A 1088 0.19 -33.63 -18.84
CA GLU A 1088 1.29 -32.74 -18.43
C GLU A 1088 2.44 -33.52 -17.81
N ARG A 1089 2.17 -34.54 -16.99
CA ARG A 1089 3.22 -35.52 -16.59
C ARG A 1089 3.90 -36.17 -17.78
N ASN A 1090 3.14 -36.46 -18.84
CA ASN A 1090 3.72 -36.98 -20.08
C ASN A 1090 4.58 -35.94 -20.82
N MET A 1091 4.22 -34.65 -20.77
CA MET A 1091 5.02 -33.55 -21.31
C MET A 1091 6.31 -33.32 -20.51
N LEU A 1092 6.25 -33.26 -19.17
CA LEU A 1092 7.45 -33.16 -18.34
C LEU A 1092 8.37 -34.37 -18.49
N ARG A 1093 7.83 -35.60 -18.50
CA ARG A 1093 8.63 -36.81 -18.76
C ARG A 1093 9.22 -36.85 -20.17
N HIS A 1094 8.59 -36.20 -21.15
CA HIS A 1094 9.22 -36.02 -22.47
C HIS A 1094 10.45 -35.13 -22.36
N PHE A 1095 10.35 -33.95 -21.72
CA PHE A 1095 11.50 -33.04 -21.54
C PHE A 1095 12.62 -33.61 -20.66
N ASP A 1096 12.34 -34.47 -19.68
CA ASP A 1096 13.40 -35.27 -19.03
C ASP A 1096 14.08 -36.21 -20.04
N GLN A 1097 13.31 -36.93 -20.85
CA GLN A 1097 13.84 -37.95 -21.76
C GLN A 1097 14.53 -37.39 -23.01
N THR A 1098 14.23 -36.15 -23.43
CA THR A 1098 14.83 -35.50 -24.61
C THR A 1098 15.87 -34.43 -24.28
N ALA A 1099 16.13 -34.14 -23.01
CA ALA A 1099 17.23 -33.27 -22.59
C ALA A 1099 18.57 -33.74 -23.16
N HIS A 1100 19.37 -32.81 -23.69
CA HIS A 1100 20.64 -33.12 -24.39
C HIS A 1100 21.74 -33.63 -23.45
N PHE A 1101 21.63 -33.35 -22.17
CA PHE A 1101 22.58 -33.75 -21.14
C PHE A 1101 21.83 -33.96 -19.82
N HIS A 1102 22.26 -34.97 -19.05
CA HIS A 1102 21.82 -35.20 -17.68
C HIS A 1102 23.02 -35.12 -16.76
N ARG A 1103 22.86 -34.47 -15.61
CA ARG A 1103 23.79 -34.63 -14.49
C ARG A 1103 23.19 -35.59 -13.48
N ASP A 1104 23.70 -36.80 -13.49
CA ASP A 1104 23.40 -37.78 -12.45
C ASP A 1104 24.03 -37.37 -11.11
N GLN A 1105 23.35 -37.73 -10.02
CA GLN A 1105 23.83 -37.66 -8.65
C GLN A 1105 23.50 -38.99 -7.98
N ILE A 1106 24.27 -39.37 -6.96
CA ILE A 1106 24.05 -40.61 -6.19
C ILE A 1106 23.86 -40.22 -4.72
N ILE A 1107 22.69 -40.55 -4.17
CA ILE A 1107 22.37 -40.39 -2.76
C ILE A 1107 22.28 -41.82 -2.16
N PRO A 1108 23.25 -42.26 -1.35
CA PRO A 1108 23.27 -43.60 -0.78
C PRO A 1108 21.98 -43.95 -0.01
N TYR A 1109 21.65 -45.23 0.04
CA TYR A 1109 20.52 -45.72 0.80
C TYR A 1109 20.83 -45.63 2.31
N PRO A 1110 20.15 -44.81 3.12
CA PRO A 1110 20.61 -44.51 4.48
C PRO A 1110 20.75 -45.72 5.43
N PRO A 1111 19.90 -46.77 5.37
CA PRO A 1111 20.08 -47.98 6.18
C PRO A 1111 21.21 -48.92 5.73
N ASP A 1112 21.65 -48.83 4.47
CA ASP A 1112 22.81 -49.57 3.95
C ASP A 1112 23.46 -48.74 2.81
N PRO A 1113 24.40 -47.84 3.14
CA PRO A 1113 25.10 -47.03 2.15
C PRO A 1113 25.98 -47.84 1.18
N SER A 1114 26.18 -49.14 1.43
CA SER A 1114 26.99 -50.04 0.60
C SER A 1114 26.18 -50.80 -0.46
N ASP A 1115 24.84 -50.68 -0.46
CA ASP A 1115 23.96 -51.23 -1.51
C ASP A 1115 23.71 -50.20 -2.64
N PRO A 1116 24.48 -50.22 -3.75
CA PRO A 1116 24.27 -49.29 -4.86
C PRO A 1116 22.94 -49.55 -5.61
N THR A 1117 22.27 -50.68 -5.37
CA THR A 1117 20.98 -50.98 -6.02
C THR A 1117 19.80 -50.25 -5.38
N ARG A 1118 19.98 -49.72 -4.15
CA ARG A 1118 18.98 -48.93 -3.42
C ARG A 1118 19.28 -47.45 -3.34
N ALA A 1119 20.47 -47.01 -3.76
CA ALA A 1119 20.82 -45.60 -3.81
C ALA A 1119 19.80 -44.82 -4.67
N PHE A 1120 19.32 -43.68 -4.16
CA PHE A 1120 18.48 -42.79 -4.94
C PHE A 1120 19.37 -42.00 -5.91
N ASN A 1121 19.11 -42.16 -7.20
CA ASN A 1121 19.93 -41.59 -8.27
C ASN A 1121 19.16 -40.47 -9.02
N PRO A 1122 19.01 -39.26 -8.43
CA PRO A 1122 18.32 -38.17 -9.11
C PRO A 1122 19.15 -37.68 -10.28
N ARG A 1123 18.51 -37.58 -11.44
CA ARG A 1123 19.10 -37.06 -12.67
C ARG A 1123 18.57 -35.66 -12.91
N ILE A 1124 19.46 -34.68 -13.08
CA ILE A 1124 19.09 -33.30 -13.38
C ILE A 1124 19.14 -33.12 -14.90
N PRO A 1125 18.00 -32.92 -15.59
CA PRO A 1125 17.99 -32.67 -17.02
C PRO A 1125 18.50 -31.26 -17.32
N TYR A 1126 19.35 -31.14 -18.34
CA TYR A 1126 19.81 -29.86 -18.87
C TYR A 1126 19.13 -29.58 -20.21
N ILE A 1127 18.30 -28.53 -20.23
CA ILE A 1127 17.42 -28.17 -21.34
C ILE A 1127 17.86 -26.80 -21.89
N GLY A 1128 17.94 -26.68 -23.21
CA GLY A 1128 18.36 -25.46 -23.91
C GLY A 1128 19.18 -25.78 -25.16
N PRO A 1129 19.73 -24.74 -25.82
CA PRO A 1129 20.66 -24.90 -26.94
C PRO A 1129 21.84 -25.81 -26.57
N ALA A 1130 22.30 -26.64 -27.49
CA ALA A 1130 23.33 -27.65 -27.21
C ALA A 1130 24.71 -27.06 -26.84
N ASP A 1131 24.97 -25.81 -27.22
CA ASP A 1131 26.15 -25.02 -26.84
C ASP A 1131 26.03 -24.35 -25.45
N ARG A 1132 24.80 -24.19 -24.93
CA ARG A 1132 24.53 -23.55 -23.64
C ARG A 1132 23.24 -24.12 -22.98
N PRO A 1133 23.25 -25.40 -22.55
CA PRO A 1133 22.08 -26.03 -21.93
C PRO A 1133 21.99 -25.69 -20.43
N TYR A 1134 20.78 -25.51 -19.89
CA TYR A 1134 20.54 -25.04 -18.52
C TYR A 1134 19.96 -26.16 -17.64
N PRO A 1135 20.37 -26.30 -16.37
CA PRO A 1135 19.72 -27.23 -15.44
C PRO A 1135 18.30 -26.74 -15.13
N VAL A 1136 17.28 -27.55 -15.44
CA VAL A 1136 15.87 -27.19 -15.25
C VAL A 1136 15.19 -28.18 -14.30
N SER A 1137 14.65 -27.66 -13.19
CA SER A 1137 13.83 -28.47 -12.27
C SER A 1137 12.42 -28.64 -12.83
N LEU A 1138 12.04 -29.88 -13.15
CA LEU A 1138 10.70 -30.25 -13.63
C LEU A 1138 9.81 -30.60 -12.43
N MET A 1139 8.63 -29.98 -12.31
CA MET A 1139 7.84 -30.01 -11.08
C MET A 1139 6.33 -30.15 -11.33
N GLU A 1140 5.61 -30.76 -10.39
CA GLU A 1140 4.14 -30.79 -10.32
C GLU A 1140 3.66 -29.99 -9.10
N ASP A 1141 2.45 -29.43 -9.16
CA ASP A 1141 1.86 -28.64 -8.09
C ASP A 1141 1.73 -29.44 -6.75
N PRO A 1142 2.44 -29.06 -5.67
CA PRO A 1142 2.35 -29.76 -4.39
C PRO A 1142 0.94 -29.75 -3.77
N PRO A 1143 0.15 -28.65 -3.82
CA PRO A 1143 -1.27 -28.68 -3.46
C PRO A 1143 -2.09 -29.73 -4.22
N HIS A 1144 -1.92 -29.88 -5.54
CA HIS A 1144 -2.58 -30.91 -6.34
C HIS A 1144 -2.16 -32.33 -5.94
N CYS A 1145 -0.87 -32.54 -5.68
CA CYS A 1145 -0.37 -33.80 -5.13
C CYS A 1145 -1.05 -34.11 -3.78
N ARG A 1146 -1.09 -33.15 -2.86
CA ARG A 1146 -1.79 -33.25 -1.56
C ARG A 1146 -3.27 -33.61 -1.72
N LYS A 1147 -3.99 -32.91 -2.61
CA LYS A 1147 -5.40 -33.21 -2.95
C LYS A 1147 -5.57 -34.62 -3.50
N THR A 1148 -4.63 -35.10 -4.33
CA THR A 1148 -4.68 -36.44 -4.94
C THR A 1148 -4.38 -37.57 -3.94
N ILE A 1149 -3.44 -37.38 -3.02
CA ILE A 1149 -3.17 -38.33 -1.93
C ILE A 1149 -4.41 -38.43 -1.00
N TRP A 1150 -4.99 -37.30 -0.61
CA TRP A 1150 -6.23 -37.24 0.17
C TRP A 1150 -7.40 -37.94 -0.54
N ALA A 1151 -7.62 -37.65 -1.83
CA ALA A 1151 -8.65 -38.30 -2.63
C ALA A 1151 -8.46 -39.82 -2.72
N ASN A 1152 -7.22 -40.32 -2.68
CA ASN A 1152 -6.93 -41.75 -2.60
C ASN A 1152 -7.27 -42.38 -1.24
N PHE A 1153 -7.01 -41.69 -0.12
CA PHE A 1153 -7.48 -42.14 1.20
C PHE A 1153 -9.01 -42.22 1.29
N PHE A 1154 -9.71 -41.37 0.52
CA PHE A 1154 -11.17 -41.23 0.51
C PHE A 1154 -11.86 -42.04 -0.61
N ALA A 1155 -11.12 -42.82 -1.40
CA ALA A 1155 -11.66 -43.67 -2.45
C ALA A 1155 -12.23 -44.97 -1.86
N GLY A 1156 -13.52 -44.99 -1.52
CA GLY A 1156 -14.17 -46.13 -0.83
C GLY A 1156 -14.15 -47.51 -1.52
N GLY A 1157 -13.60 -47.61 -2.74
CA GLY A 1157 -13.28 -48.87 -3.42
C GLY A 1157 -11.81 -49.27 -3.34
N ARG A 1158 -10.99 -48.59 -2.52
CA ARG A 1158 -9.56 -48.85 -2.29
C ARG A 1158 -9.31 -48.99 -0.79
N TYR A 1159 -8.58 -50.03 -0.41
CA TYR A 1159 -8.19 -50.30 0.97
C TYR A 1159 -6.66 -50.45 0.99
N LEU A 1160 -5.98 -49.55 1.71
CA LEU A 1160 -4.53 -49.41 1.63
C LEU A 1160 -3.88 -50.16 2.79
N THR A 1161 -3.23 -51.29 2.52
CA THR A 1161 -2.49 -52.10 3.50
C THR A 1161 -1.07 -51.57 3.69
N PHE A 1162 -0.56 -51.58 4.92
CA PHE A 1162 0.77 -51.11 5.28
C PHE A 1162 1.29 -51.98 6.44
N GLY A 1163 1.94 -53.10 6.11
CA GLY A 1163 2.06 -54.23 7.03
C GLY A 1163 0.67 -54.73 7.44
N ASP A 1164 0.49 -55.05 8.72
CA ASP A 1164 -0.79 -55.48 9.29
C ASP A 1164 -1.81 -54.34 9.51
N HIS A 1165 -1.38 -53.08 9.31
CA HIS A 1165 -2.22 -51.89 9.52
C HIS A 1165 -2.80 -51.36 8.20
N THR A 1166 -3.84 -50.52 8.28
CA THR A 1166 -4.61 -50.10 7.10
C THR A 1166 -4.97 -48.61 7.12
N VAL A 1167 -5.12 -48.02 5.93
CA VAL A 1167 -5.56 -46.63 5.73
C VAL A 1167 -6.81 -46.62 4.87
N SER A 1168 -7.86 -45.96 5.38
CA SER A 1168 -9.15 -45.83 4.71
C SER A 1168 -9.90 -44.59 5.18
N TYR A 1169 -10.95 -44.21 4.45
CA TYR A 1169 -11.91 -43.17 4.84
C TYR A 1169 -12.43 -43.31 6.28
N ARG A 1170 -12.61 -44.54 6.78
CA ARG A 1170 -13.13 -44.82 8.13
C ARG A 1170 -12.29 -44.16 9.22
N ASN A 1171 -10.97 -44.12 9.05
CA ASN A 1171 -10.03 -43.60 10.03
C ASN A 1171 -10.27 -42.08 10.23
N PHE A 1172 -10.46 -41.35 9.13
CA PHE A 1172 -10.81 -39.92 9.12
C PHE A 1172 -12.26 -39.67 9.55
N TYR A 1173 -13.20 -40.57 9.21
CA TYR A 1173 -14.57 -40.52 9.68
C TYR A 1173 -14.68 -40.63 11.20
N HIS A 1174 -13.92 -41.53 11.83
CA HIS A 1174 -13.85 -41.62 13.28
C HIS A 1174 -13.18 -40.39 13.91
N ALA A 1175 -12.13 -39.83 13.31
CA ALA A 1175 -11.52 -38.59 13.81
C ALA A 1175 -12.46 -37.38 13.79
N TRP A 1176 -13.42 -37.31 12.85
CA TRP A 1176 -14.53 -36.35 12.93
C TRP A 1176 -15.61 -36.77 13.95
N GLN A 1177 -16.04 -38.04 13.91
CA GLN A 1177 -17.17 -38.55 14.69
C GLN A 1177 -16.93 -38.46 16.21
N ASP A 1178 -15.70 -38.75 16.65
CA ASP A 1178 -15.31 -38.79 18.06
C ASP A 1178 -14.96 -37.38 18.61
N GLY A 1179 -15.15 -36.32 17.81
CA GLY A 1179 -14.94 -34.93 18.23
C GLY A 1179 -13.51 -34.40 18.10
N GLY A 1180 -12.67 -35.06 17.30
CA GLY A 1180 -11.32 -34.61 16.96
C GLY A 1180 -11.27 -33.39 16.02
N PRO A 1181 -10.08 -33.04 15.49
CA PRO A 1181 -9.83 -31.75 14.83
C PRO A 1181 -10.37 -31.62 13.40
N LEU A 1182 -10.87 -32.70 12.78
CA LEU A 1182 -11.45 -32.66 11.43
C LEU A 1182 -12.90 -32.18 11.47
N TRP A 1183 -13.28 -31.26 10.59
CA TRP A 1183 -14.67 -30.82 10.49
C TRP A 1183 -15.50 -31.76 9.63
N LYS A 1184 -16.83 -31.73 9.82
CA LYS A 1184 -17.79 -32.47 8.98
C LYS A 1184 -17.59 -32.21 7.47
N ARG A 1185 -17.20 -30.99 7.09
CA ARG A 1185 -16.95 -30.58 5.69
C ARG A 1185 -15.67 -31.19 5.11
N ASP A 1186 -14.69 -31.53 5.95
CA ASP A 1186 -13.40 -32.07 5.50
C ASP A 1186 -13.48 -33.59 5.28
N VAL A 1187 -14.57 -34.21 5.79
CA VAL A 1187 -14.80 -35.66 5.71
C VAL A 1187 -16.06 -36.02 4.91
N ILE A 1188 -17.24 -35.53 5.29
CA ILE A 1188 -18.52 -35.92 4.68
C ILE A 1188 -18.88 -34.98 3.52
N LYS A 1189 -18.99 -35.55 2.30
CA LYS A 1189 -19.23 -34.80 1.05
C LYS A 1189 -18.20 -33.68 0.84
N ALA A 1190 -16.96 -33.91 1.26
CA ALA A 1190 -15.90 -32.92 1.20
C ALA A 1190 -15.62 -32.46 -0.23
N ASP A 1191 -15.39 -31.15 -0.39
CA ASP A 1191 -14.98 -30.58 -1.66
C ASP A 1191 -13.54 -30.99 -1.97
N ARG A 1192 -13.37 -31.84 -2.99
CA ARG A 1192 -12.05 -32.38 -3.39
C ARG A 1192 -11.12 -31.33 -4.00
N GLN A 1193 -11.61 -30.11 -4.27
CA GLN A 1193 -10.77 -28.97 -4.66
C GLN A 1193 -10.38 -28.07 -3.48
N SER A 1194 -10.89 -28.33 -2.27
CA SER A 1194 -10.58 -27.57 -1.06
C SER A 1194 -9.18 -27.91 -0.52
N ASP A 1195 -8.19 -27.06 -0.82
CA ASP A 1195 -6.85 -27.14 -0.23
C ASP A 1195 -6.86 -27.06 1.30
N ASN A 1196 -7.85 -26.36 1.89
CA ASN A 1196 -8.01 -26.25 3.34
C ASN A 1196 -8.45 -27.58 3.96
N SER A 1197 -9.36 -28.31 3.30
CA SER A 1197 -9.76 -29.65 3.76
C SER A 1197 -8.61 -30.65 3.60
N ALA A 1198 -7.83 -30.55 2.52
CA ALA A 1198 -6.61 -31.31 2.37
C ALA A 1198 -5.57 -30.99 3.46
N ARG A 1199 -5.31 -29.71 3.76
CA ARG A 1199 -4.40 -29.30 4.86
C ARG A 1199 -4.88 -29.77 6.23
N ALA A 1200 -6.18 -29.71 6.53
CA ALA A 1200 -6.74 -30.25 7.77
C ALA A 1200 -6.46 -31.76 7.93
N ILE A 1201 -6.66 -32.53 6.84
CA ILE A 1201 -6.35 -33.97 6.78
C ILE A 1201 -4.86 -34.26 7.02
N PHE A 1202 -3.96 -33.43 6.47
CA PHE A 1202 -2.52 -33.57 6.65
C PHE A 1202 -1.95 -32.90 7.91
N SER A 1203 -2.79 -32.27 8.74
CA SER A 1203 -2.33 -31.51 9.91
C SER A 1203 -1.70 -32.40 10.99
N SER A 1204 -0.66 -31.86 11.65
CA SER A 1204 -0.02 -32.50 12.80
C SER A 1204 -0.99 -32.69 13.98
N ALA A 1205 -1.98 -31.81 14.13
CA ALA A 1205 -3.07 -31.96 15.09
C ALA A 1205 -3.93 -33.21 14.81
N ASN A 1206 -4.32 -33.45 13.55
CA ASN A 1206 -5.05 -34.65 13.15
C ASN A 1206 -4.20 -35.92 13.37
N ALA A 1207 -2.94 -35.91 12.95
CA ALA A 1207 -2.03 -37.04 13.13
C ALA A 1207 -1.81 -37.38 14.62
N ARG A 1208 -1.60 -36.37 15.48
CA ARG A 1208 -1.47 -36.52 16.93
C ARG A 1208 -2.75 -37.08 17.56
N TRP A 1209 -3.90 -36.46 17.29
CA TRP A 1209 -5.19 -36.88 17.86
C TRP A 1209 -5.52 -38.34 17.51
N MET A 1210 -5.25 -38.76 16.26
CA MET A 1210 -5.41 -40.14 15.82
C MET A 1210 -4.51 -41.09 16.61
N HIS A 1211 -3.23 -40.75 16.77
CA HIS A 1211 -2.26 -41.56 17.52
C HIS A 1211 -2.63 -41.69 19.00
N GLU A 1212 -3.09 -40.61 19.64
CA GLU A 1212 -3.47 -40.59 21.05
C GLU A 1212 -4.79 -41.35 21.31
N THR A 1213 -5.76 -41.23 20.40
CA THR A 1213 -7.13 -41.77 20.63
C THR A 1213 -7.33 -43.19 20.10
N ARG A 1214 -6.71 -43.55 18.97
CA ARG A 1214 -6.93 -44.83 18.26
C ARG A 1214 -5.64 -45.45 17.67
N PRO A 1215 -4.53 -45.57 18.44
CA PRO A 1215 -3.22 -45.93 17.90
C PRO A 1215 -3.20 -47.21 17.07
N SER A 1216 -3.91 -48.26 17.49
CA SER A 1216 -3.95 -49.55 16.78
C SER A 1216 -4.70 -49.52 15.44
N GLU A 1217 -5.79 -48.75 15.33
CA GLU A 1217 -6.55 -48.58 14.08
C GLU A 1217 -5.85 -47.61 13.12
N THR A 1218 -5.19 -46.57 13.64
CA THR A 1218 -4.70 -45.45 12.83
C THR A 1218 -3.20 -45.42 12.55
N LEU A 1219 -2.36 -46.31 13.09
CA LEU A 1219 -0.89 -46.23 12.98
C LEU A 1219 -0.39 -45.98 11.54
N ALA A 1220 -0.83 -46.78 10.56
CA ALA A 1220 -0.47 -46.59 9.16
C ALA A 1220 -0.97 -45.25 8.58
N THR A 1221 -2.09 -44.73 9.09
CA THR A 1221 -2.63 -43.42 8.68
C THR A 1221 -1.77 -42.30 9.24
N VAL A 1222 -1.40 -42.36 10.52
CA VAL A 1222 -0.52 -41.39 11.18
C VAL A 1222 0.85 -41.35 10.48
N VAL A 1223 1.43 -42.51 10.18
CA VAL A 1223 2.70 -42.60 9.44
C VAL A 1223 2.56 -42.02 8.03
N LEU A 1224 1.59 -42.45 7.22
CA LEU A 1224 1.43 -41.94 5.85
C LEU A 1224 1.06 -40.45 5.80
N VAL A 1225 0.24 -39.96 6.73
CA VAL A 1225 -0.09 -38.53 6.84
C VAL A 1225 1.14 -37.72 7.24
N THR A 1226 1.95 -38.19 8.20
CA THR A 1226 3.15 -37.46 8.63
C THR A 1226 4.23 -37.45 7.54
N VAL A 1227 4.47 -38.59 6.88
CA VAL A 1227 5.50 -38.71 5.84
C VAL A 1227 5.10 -37.96 4.56
N LEU A 1228 3.86 -38.13 4.08
CA LEU A 1228 3.41 -37.45 2.87
C LEU A 1228 3.01 -35.99 3.12
N GLY A 1229 2.62 -35.62 4.34
CA GLY A 1229 2.49 -34.21 4.75
C GLY A 1229 3.85 -33.52 4.72
N GLY A 1230 4.88 -34.15 5.32
CA GLY A 1230 6.26 -33.68 5.29
C GLY A 1230 6.84 -33.54 3.86
N LEU A 1231 6.45 -34.41 2.92
CA LEU A 1231 6.78 -34.26 1.51
C LEU A 1231 6.20 -32.96 0.91
N ILE A 1232 4.96 -32.60 1.24
CA ILE A 1232 4.35 -31.35 0.73
C ILE A 1232 4.96 -30.13 1.43
N ASP A 1233 5.22 -30.22 2.75
CA ASP A 1233 5.93 -29.17 3.48
C ASP A 1233 7.33 -28.92 2.92
N ALA A 1234 8.04 -29.96 2.43
CA ALA A 1234 9.34 -29.80 1.77
C ALA A 1234 9.32 -28.78 0.61
N TYR A 1235 8.18 -28.62 -0.06
CA TYR A 1235 7.97 -27.63 -1.13
C TYR A 1235 7.23 -26.36 -0.66
N GLU A 1236 6.15 -26.48 0.13
CA GLU A 1236 5.31 -25.32 0.51
C GLU A 1236 5.84 -24.51 1.71
N ASN A 1237 6.51 -25.16 2.66
CA ASN A 1237 6.94 -24.52 3.91
C ASN A 1237 8.10 -23.55 3.64
N LYS A 1238 8.07 -22.35 4.24
CA LYS A 1238 9.05 -21.27 4.00
C LYS A 1238 10.12 -21.12 5.09
N THR A 1239 10.03 -21.85 6.20
CA THR A 1239 10.95 -21.73 7.34
C THR A 1239 11.92 -22.90 7.49
N ILE A 1240 11.57 -24.09 6.99
CA ILE A 1240 12.46 -25.27 7.04
C ILE A 1240 13.69 -25.12 6.14
N THR A 1241 14.80 -25.68 6.59
CA THR A 1241 16.11 -25.69 5.91
C THR A 1241 16.13 -26.60 4.68
N THR A 1242 17.12 -26.41 3.79
CA THR A 1242 17.31 -27.26 2.61
C THR A 1242 17.57 -28.72 2.99
N GLU A 1243 18.27 -28.97 4.10
CA GLU A 1243 18.53 -30.31 4.61
C GLU A 1243 17.25 -31.01 5.06
N GLU A 1244 16.40 -30.33 5.84
CA GLU A 1244 15.09 -30.87 6.25
C GLU A 1244 14.18 -31.20 5.06
N ARG A 1245 14.21 -30.38 4.00
CA ARG A 1245 13.47 -30.64 2.74
C ARG A 1245 13.96 -31.91 2.08
N ILE A 1246 15.28 -32.05 1.88
CA ILE A 1246 15.90 -33.24 1.28
C ILE A 1246 15.58 -34.48 2.13
N GLY A 1247 15.73 -34.39 3.45
CA GLY A 1247 15.40 -35.46 4.39
C GLY A 1247 13.92 -35.87 4.35
N ALA A 1248 12.99 -34.92 4.20
CA ALA A 1248 11.57 -35.20 4.05
C ALA A 1248 11.22 -35.85 2.70
N VAL A 1249 11.79 -35.35 1.59
CA VAL A 1249 11.62 -35.93 0.24
C VAL A 1249 12.17 -37.36 0.18
N LEU A 1250 13.40 -37.59 0.65
CA LEU A 1250 14.02 -38.92 0.69
C LEU A 1250 13.25 -39.89 1.60
N ARG A 1251 12.77 -39.43 2.77
CA ARG A 1251 11.92 -40.23 3.66
C ARG A 1251 10.63 -40.66 2.97
N ALA A 1252 9.97 -39.76 2.24
CA ALA A 1252 8.76 -40.10 1.49
C ALA A 1252 9.06 -41.06 0.33
N TYR A 1253 10.13 -40.83 -0.43
CA TYR A 1253 10.59 -41.71 -1.51
C TYR A 1253 10.83 -43.14 -1.00
N TYR A 1254 11.70 -43.31 0.00
CA TYR A 1254 12.05 -44.65 0.52
C TYR A 1254 10.86 -45.34 1.21
N VAL A 1255 9.98 -44.62 1.91
CA VAL A 1255 8.76 -45.21 2.50
C VAL A 1255 7.80 -45.71 1.41
N ILE A 1256 7.64 -44.98 0.30
CA ILE A 1256 6.81 -45.42 -0.83
C ILE A 1256 7.47 -46.56 -1.61
N ASP A 1257 8.80 -46.59 -1.74
CA ASP A 1257 9.49 -47.69 -2.42
C ASP A 1257 9.47 -49.00 -1.62
N ILE A 1258 9.80 -48.95 -0.33
CA ILE A 1258 9.66 -50.10 0.60
C ILE A 1258 8.21 -50.61 0.60
N TRP A 1259 7.22 -49.71 0.49
CA TRP A 1259 5.82 -50.10 0.34
C TRP A 1259 5.50 -50.76 -1.01
N LYS A 1260 6.02 -50.25 -2.13
CA LYS A 1260 5.91 -50.91 -3.46
C LYS A 1260 6.48 -52.34 -3.41
N LEU A 1261 7.63 -52.53 -2.75
CA LEU A 1261 8.28 -53.82 -2.56
C LEU A 1261 7.45 -54.76 -1.67
N PHE A 1262 6.89 -54.28 -0.56
CA PHE A 1262 5.98 -55.05 0.31
C PHE A 1262 4.72 -55.53 -0.44
N ILE A 1263 4.07 -54.64 -1.20
CA ILE A 1263 2.88 -54.99 -1.99
C ILE A 1263 3.22 -56.09 -3.03
N LYS A 1264 4.42 -56.03 -3.62
CA LYS A 1264 4.93 -57.05 -4.57
C LYS A 1264 5.25 -58.37 -3.88
N SER A 1265 5.91 -58.38 -2.72
CA SER A 1265 6.30 -59.60 -2.01
C SER A 1265 5.10 -60.35 -1.40
N MET A 1266 4.05 -59.63 -1.01
CA MET A 1266 2.79 -60.21 -0.53
C MET A 1266 1.89 -60.75 -1.66
N GLY A 1267 2.29 -60.62 -2.93
CA GLY A 1267 1.52 -61.11 -4.08
C GLY A 1267 0.20 -60.36 -4.34
N TYR A 1268 0.01 -59.18 -3.74
CA TYR A 1268 -1.18 -58.36 -3.98
C TYR A 1268 -1.19 -57.84 -5.43
N SER A 1269 -2.36 -57.80 -6.05
CA SER A 1269 -2.47 -57.38 -7.45
C SER A 1269 -2.10 -55.89 -7.62
N SER A 1270 -1.61 -55.52 -8.80
CA SER A 1270 -1.33 -54.12 -9.17
C SER A 1270 -2.59 -53.23 -9.25
N GLN A 1271 -3.79 -53.77 -8.97
CA GLN A 1271 -5.01 -52.99 -8.74
C GLN A 1271 -5.16 -52.52 -7.28
N HIS A 1272 -4.39 -53.08 -6.34
CA HIS A 1272 -4.21 -52.58 -4.97
C HIS A 1272 -3.12 -51.51 -4.89
N GLN A 1273 -2.24 -51.44 -5.89
CA GLN A 1273 -1.41 -50.27 -6.13
C GLN A 1273 -2.34 -49.10 -6.54
N ARG A 1274 -1.99 -47.87 -6.12
CA ARG A 1274 -2.84 -46.68 -6.30
C ARG A 1274 -2.89 -46.25 -7.77
N THR A 1275 -3.69 -45.22 -8.07
CA THR A 1275 -3.50 -44.43 -9.31
C THR A 1275 -2.03 -44.10 -9.52
N THR A 1276 -1.54 -44.24 -10.76
CA THR A 1276 -0.14 -44.05 -11.13
C THR A 1276 0.43 -42.73 -10.58
N GLN A 1277 -0.37 -41.66 -10.58
CA GLN A 1277 -0.12 -40.33 -9.97
C GLN A 1277 0.27 -40.27 -8.48
N MET A 1278 0.48 -41.40 -7.80
CA MET A 1278 0.95 -41.43 -6.41
C MET A 1278 2.04 -42.50 -6.21
N LEU A 1279 2.73 -42.87 -7.30
CA LEU A 1279 3.67 -43.97 -7.42
C LEU A 1279 4.70 -43.66 -8.52
N ASP A 1280 4.24 -43.05 -9.63
CA ASP A 1280 4.89 -41.90 -10.26
C ASP A 1280 5.12 -40.82 -9.17
#